data_AF-A0A2U8TPG3-F1
#
_entry.id   AF-A0A2U8TPG3-F1
#
_cell.length_a   1.000
_cell.length_b   1.000
_cell.length_c   1.000
_cell.angle_alpha   90.00
_cell.angle_beta   90.00
_cell.angle_gamma   90.00
#
_symmetry.space_group_name_H-M   'P 1'
#
loop_
_entity.id
_entity.type
_entity.pdbx_description
1 polymer ?
#
loop_
_entity_poly.entity_id
_entity_poly.type
_entity_poly.pdbx_seq_one_letter_code
_entity_poly.pdbx_strand_id
1 'polypeptide(L)'
;MQFVTNGPDIPDELLQAHEEGRVIFFCGAGISYPAGLLDFKGLVRLIYKEASTTFDSAEQKAFDNYQFDATLDLLERRLPNGRAAVRDALARALKPNIRLKGATDTHAALLRLGKCRTGEVRLVTTNFDRVFDAAGRRTKQRFNYYSAPMLPLPKKSRWDGVVYLHGLLPDKPTISELNRLVITSGDFGLAYLTERWAARFVSELFRNYVVCFIGYSVSDPVLRYMMDALAADRMLGEITPQAWAFGSCAPGEESLKTAEWKAKGVFPILYNTQPGANSHRGLHQTLKAWAETYSDGTTGKERIVTTHALSRPSASTRQDDFVGRLLWALSDKSGLPARRFADFNPAPPLEWLLGAFSDPRYCYSDLARFGVPAHAEHDPKLSFSLVQRPSPYHLAAQMTLVSGRTGHWDNVMFQIARWLVRHLDDPDLLLWLTTRGGCIHERLAFLIEDQLGRIAKLQSEGNTAELDALRKSSPNAIPGPHMRKLWGLFLAERIKSPWRDLDLYSWLERLKRDGLTASLRLQLRELLSPVVSISRPFRFSEDQDVSAKHLRDLVNWELVLVSGHVRSTLSESSRSEWAPVLPLLLEDLQALVRDALDLLRELESANSFEDRSYWDLPSVSPHWQNRGFREWVVLVELLRDSWLTNFEEHPEVAAKIAHRWFEIPYPTFKRLAFFAASQDGAISADEWAEWLLVENGHWLWSTSTKREVYRLLVLQGRMLPLAAQERLETEILAGPPRANFVADITDDRYQEHVDRAIWRVLAKLQYGGLVLGDQAQQRLDALSAAYPHLRLADNESDEFSHWMSGTGDPDYQQQRVVRPAPYKREALVQWLRNIPAADEYFDEDTWRDVCRKHLLNSLFALGDLAEDGQWLLGRWREAFQAWSESGIARKSWRYVAPWINRMPDRELEQIIHYVTRWLDEVSKAELQDMDMFLGLIRRVMHLPLAADTGMTSNGEPLNQPVTEAINHPIGHATQSLLNIWERSSLSDGDGLPERMGQIFTELCDPQVERYRHGRVLLASRLIALFRVDGAWTRTNLLPHFSWARNPAEARRVWEGFLWSPRLYRPLLLAFKAEFLDTASHYADLGEHGEQFAAIFTYAALGPLDGYTTDEFRDAFATFPLKALQEAAQALSQALEGAGEQREEYWQTRVQPFWQHIWPKSRDLVTSNIAESLTRMSIAGGRSFPDIINAIHDWLVPIGHLHYVIHLLDESGMCMVFPESALRLLAAVVGEQTWPPSELRSCLESIAQAQIDLAERPEYRRLTEYLRRRGQP
;
A
#
# COMPACT_ATOMS: atom_id res chain seq x y z
N MET A 1 -15.40 11.84 11.96
CA MET A 1 -15.34 12.88 10.90
C MET A 1 -15.75 14.26 11.41
N GLN A 2 -14.87 15.25 11.24
CA GLN A 2 -15.17 16.65 11.54
C GLN A 2 -15.54 17.42 10.25
N PHE A 3 -16.77 17.91 10.16
CA PHE A 3 -17.27 18.62 8.96
C PHE A 3 -16.87 20.10 8.91
N VAL A 4 -16.61 20.71 10.07
CA VAL A 4 -16.29 22.13 10.22
C VAL A 4 -15.16 22.27 11.23
N THR A 5 -14.19 23.15 10.99
CA THR A 5 -13.06 23.41 11.90
C THR A 5 -13.56 23.74 13.30
N ASN A 6 -13.00 23.08 14.33
CA ASN A 6 -13.41 23.20 15.73
C ASN A 6 -14.89 22.80 16.00
N GLY A 7 -15.56 22.14 15.05
CA GLY A 7 -16.86 21.52 15.25
C GLY A 7 -16.75 20.12 15.88
N PRO A 8 -17.87 19.52 16.31
CA PRO A 8 -17.87 18.14 16.83
C PRO A 8 -17.34 17.14 15.80
N ASP A 9 -16.56 16.17 16.28
CA ASP A 9 -16.07 15.04 15.50
C ASP A 9 -17.06 13.86 15.58
N ILE A 10 -17.75 13.59 14.47
CA ILE A 10 -18.84 12.61 14.44
C ILE A 10 -18.24 11.20 14.28
N PRO A 11 -18.50 10.26 15.20
CA PRO A 11 -17.97 8.89 15.12
C PRO A 11 -18.41 8.18 13.83
N ASP A 12 -17.51 7.39 13.25
CA ASP A 12 -17.77 6.70 11.99
C ASP A 12 -18.91 5.66 12.15
N GLU A 13 -19.07 5.05 13.33
CA GLU A 13 -20.19 4.15 13.62
C GLU A 13 -21.54 4.87 13.57
N LEU A 14 -21.58 6.14 13.98
CA LEU A 14 -22.79 6.95 13.93
C LEU A 14 -23.11 7.37 12.50
N LEU A 15 -22.10 7.77 11.72
CA LEU A 15 -22.26 8.04 10.28
C LEU A 15 -22.77 6.80 9.55
N GLN A 16 -22.21 5.63 9.85
CA GLN A 16 -22.66 4.35 9.28
C GLN A 16 -24.12 4.06 9.58
N ALA A 17 -24.48 4.12 10.87
CA ALA A 17 -25.85 3.83 11.29
C ALA A 17 -26.83 4.83 10.65
N HIS A 18 -26.40 6.06 10.41
CA HIS A 18 -27.18 7.07 9.72
C HIS A 18 -27.37 6.74 8.23
N GLU A 19 -26.31 6.34 7.54
CA GLU A 19 -26.38 5.91 6.13
C GLU A 19 -27.28 4.68 5.92
N GLU A 20 -27.30 3.76 6.89
CA GLU A 20 -28.16 2.58 6.89
C GLU A 20 -29.62 2.88 7.30
N GLY A 21 -29.95 4.15 7.58
CA GLY A 21 -31.29 4.58 8.02
C GLY A 21 -31.68 4.03 9.39
N ARG A 22 -30.69 3.74 10.25
CA ARG A 22 -30.87 3.21 11.61
C ARG A 22 -30.72 4.25 12.72
N VAL A 23 -30.34 5.49 12.38
CA VAL A 23 -30.20 6.58 13.36
C VAL A 23 -31.47 7.39 13.46
N ILE A 24 -31.86 7.70 14.69
CA ILE A 24 -32.93 8.65 15.01
C ILE A 24 -32.32 9.83 15.76
N PHE A 25 -32.53 11.03 15.22
CA PHE A 25 -32.17 12.27 15.89
C PHE A 25 -33.25 12.66 16.90
N PHE A 26 -32.83 12.81 18.14
CA PHE A 26 -33.67 13.17 19.27
C PHE A 26 -33.32 14.59 19.70
N CYS A 27 -34.24 15.52 19.50
CA CYS A 27 -33.98 16.96 19.51
C CYS A 27 -34.56 17.64 20.77
N GLY A 28 -33.69 18.36 21.49
CA GLY A 28 -34.04 19.13 22.70
C GLY A 28 -33.99 20.64 22.48
N ALA A 29 -34.18 21.41 23.55
CA ALA A 29 -34.37 22.87 23.46
C ALA A 29 -33.19 23.61 22.81
N GLY A 30 -31.96 23.07 22.91
CA GLY A 30 -30.76 23.69 22.35
C GLY A 30 -30.77 23.87 20.83
N ILE A 31 -31.57 23.11 20.08
CA ILE A 31 -31.66 23.32 18.62
C ILE A 31 -32.43 24.59 18.23
N SER A 32 -33.21 25.15 19.16
CA SER A 32 -34.05 26.33 18.96
C SER A 32 -33.38 27.65 19.38
N TYR A 33 -32.15 27.62 19.90
CA TYR A 33 -31.39 28.84 20.25
C TYR A 33 -31.19 29.80 19.07
N PRO A 34 -30.88 29.37 17.83
CA PRO A 34 -30.78 30.27 16.68
C PRO A 34 -32.10 31.01 16.36
N ALA A 35 -33.24 30.48 16.80
CA ALA A 35 -34.56 31.11 16.67
C ALA A 35 -34.90 32.05 17.85
N GLY A 36 -33.95 32.29 18.76
CA GLY A 36 -34.10 33.19 19.91
C GLY A 36 -34.85 32.60 21.11
N LEU A 37 -35.05 31.28 21.16
CA LEU A 37 -35.65 30.60 22.30
C LEU A 37 -34.59 30.29 23.38
N LEU A 38 -35.02 30.30 24.64
CA LEU A 38 -34.15 30.08 25.81
C LEU A 38 -34.17 28.61 26.26
N ASP A 39 -33.23 28.26 27.14
CA ASP A 39 -33.22 26.98 27.86
C ASP A 39 -34.42 26.86 28.82
N PHE A 40 -34.60 25.67 29.42
CA PHE A 40 -35.75 25.43 30.31
C PHE A 40 -35.76 26.38 31.52
N LYS A 41 -34.58 26.71 32.06
CA LYS A 41 -34.42 27.70 33.15
C LYS A 41 -34.91 29.09 32.73
N GLY A 42 -34.50 29.55 31.55
CA GLY A 42 -34.93 30.81 30.95
C GLY A 42 -36.43 30.81 30.63
N LEU A 43 -36.97 29.69 30.17
CA LEU A 43 -38.40 29.52 29.92
C LEU A 43 -39.22 29.69 31.21
N VAL A 44 -38.84 29.05 32.32
CA VAL A 44 -39.53 29.23 33.61
C VAL A 44 -39.53 30.70 34.02
N ARG A 45 -38.40 31.40 33.92
CA ARG A 45 -38.33 32.84 34.22
C ARG A 45 -39.26 33.68 33.32
N LEU A 46 -39.35 33.35 32.03
CA LEU A 46 -40.27 34.01 31.11
C LEU A 46 -41.74 33.73 31.45
N ILE A 47 -42.08 32.50 31.83
CA ILE A 47 -43.44 32.14 32.27
C ILE A 47 -43.85 32.96 33.49
N TYR A 48 -42.96 33.09 34.50
CA TYR A 48 -43.22 33.93 35.67
C TYR A 48 -43.44 35.41 35.29
N LYS A 49 -42.63 35.92 34.36
CA LYS A 49 -42.78 37.28 33.82
C LYS A 49 -44.11 37.46 33.09
N GLU A 50 -44.49 36.52 32.22
CA GLU A 50 -45.75 36.53 31.44
C GLU A 50 -47.00 36.27 32.30
N ALA A 51 -46.83 35.59 33.43
CA ALA A 51 -47.84 35.43 34.48
C ALA A 51 -47.86 36.61 35.46
N SER A 52 -46.96 37.60 35.30
CA SER A 52 -46.83 38.79 36.15
C SER A 52 -46.71 38.45 37.65
N THR A 53 -45.89 37.45 37.99
CA THR A 53 -45.68 36.98 39.36
C THR A 53 -44.21 36.68 39.65
N THR A 54 -43.86 36.49 40.92
CA THR A 54 -42.52 36.13 41.40
C THR A 54 -42.54 34.78 42.12
N PHE A 55 -41.37 34.18 42.32
CA PHE A 55 -41.21 32.94 43.08
C PHE A 55 -41.64 33.13 44.55
N ASP A 56 -42.34 32.14 45.09
CA ASP A 56 -42.45 31.98 46.54
C ASP A 56 -41.23 31.24 47.11
N SER A 57 -41.15 31.07 48.43
CA SER A 57 -40.00 30.41 49.09
C SER A 57 -39.79 28.94 48.68
N ALA A 58 -40.87 28.20 48.38
CA ALA A 58 -40.79 26.79 48.00
C ALA A 58 -40.43 26.64 46.51
N GLU A 59 -41.03 27.47 45.65
CA GLU A 59 -40.74 27.60 44.23
C GLU A 59 -39.30 28.05 44.00
N GLN A 60 -38.81 29.05 44.76
CA GLN A 60 -37.42 29.52 44.66
C GLN A 60 -36.44 28.40 45.01
N LYS A 61 -36.70 27.64 46.08
CA LYS A 61 -35.88 26.49 46.47
C LYS A 61 -35.86 25.40 45.39
N ALA A 62 -37.02 25.09 44.79
CA ALA A 62 -37.10 24.12 43.69
C ALA A 62 -36.35 24.61 42.45
N PHE A 63 -36.49 25.90 42.11
CA PHE A 63 -35.80 26.53 40.98
C PHE A 63 -34.28 26.52 41.13
N ASP A 64 -33.78 26.85 42.32
CA ASP A 64 -32.34 26.87 42.62
C ASP A 64 -31.73 25.45 42.63
N ASN A 65 -32.54 24.44 42.94
CA ASN A 65 -32.18 23.01 42.84
C ASN A 65 -32.32 22.44 41.42
N TYR A 66 -32.53 23.27 40.39
CA TYR A 66 -32.71 22.85 38.99
C TYR A 66 -33.96 21.97 38.75
N GLN A 67 -34.95 21.99 39.65
CA GLN A 67 -36.21 21.24 39.55
C GLN A 67 -37.29 22.09 38.88
N PHE A 68 -37.06 22.44 37.61
CA PHE A 68 -37.89 23.40 36.86
C PHE A 68 -39.32 22.92 36.61
N ASP A 69 -39.51 21.62 36.38
CA ASP A 69 -40.79 20.95 36.24
C ASP A 69 -41.62 21.00 37.53
N ALA A 70 -40.98 20.76 38.68
CA ALA A 70 -41.60 20.89 40.00
C ALA A 70 -41.90 22.35 40.36
N THR A 71 -41.06 23.29 39.93
CA THR A 71 -41.28 24.74 40.12
C THR A 71 -42.57 25.17 39.42
N LEU A 72 -42.79 24.72 38.18
CA LEU A 72 -44.03 25.01 37.45
C LEU A 72 -45.24 24.28 38.03
N ASP A 73 -45.09 23.05 38.54
CA ASP A 73 -46.18 22.32 39.22
C ASP A 73 -46.66 23.06 40.49
N LEU A 74 -45.73 23.64 41.26
CA LEU A 74 -46.06 24.49 42.41
C LEU A 74 -46.79 25.77 41.97
N LEU A 75 -46.33 26.41 40.89
CA LEU A 75 -46.99 27.60 40.32
C LEU A 75 -48.43 27.30 39.85
N GLU A 76 -48.66 26.15 39.20
CA GLU A 76 -49.99 25.70 38.76
C GLU A 76 -50.95 25.52 39.94
N ARG A 77 -50.45 25.16 41.14
CA ARG A 77 -51.27 25.01 42.35
C ARG A 77 -51.55 26.33 43.05
N ARG A 78 -50.66 27.31 42.92
CA ARG A 78 -50.76 28.61 43.60
C ARG A 78 -51.70 29.60 42.92
N LEU A 79 -51.73 29.64 41.58
CA LEU A 79 -52.49 30.65 40.85
C LEU A 79 -54.02 30.41 40.90
N PRO A 80 -54.87 31.46 40.93
CA PRO A 80 -56.34 31.31 40.98
C PRO A 80 -56.96 30.60 39.75
N ASN A 81 -56.36 30.78 38.56
CA ASN A 81 -56.68 30.04 37.33
C ASN A 81 -55.69 28.89 37.08
N GLY A 82 -54.96 28.50 38.13
CA GLY A 82 -54.00 27.41 38.23
C GLY A 82 -53.27 27.06 36.94
N ARG A 83 -53.48 25.81 36.50
CA ARG A 83 -52.93 25.23 35.28
C ARG A 83 -53.19 26.08 34.03
N ALA A 84 -54.41 26.58 33.81
CA ALA A 84 -54.74 27.33 32.59
C ALA A 84 -53.91 28.62 32.46
N ALA A 85 -53.70 29.36 33.56
CA ALA A 85 -52.90 30.58 33.55
C ALA A 85 -51.42 30.31 33.21
N VAL A 86 -50.84 29.24 33.74
CA VAL A 86 -49.46 28.82 33.45
C VAL A 86 -49.32 28.39 31.99
N ARG A 87 -50.29 27.64 31.46
CA ARG A 87 -50.29 27.21 30.05
C ARG A 87 -50.43 28.36 29.06
N ASP A 88 -51.26 29.36 29.36
CA ASP A 88 -51.39 30.56 28.54
C ASP A 88 -50.10 31.39 28.57
N ALA A 89 -49.46 31.53 29.74
CA ALA A 89 -48.17 32.18 29.88
C ALA A 89 -47.06 31.44 29.11
N LEU A 90 -47.05 30.11 29.15
CA LEU A 90 -46.17 29.26 28.35
C LEU A 90 -46.33 29.52 26.85
N ALA A 91 -47.57 29.53 26.34
CA ALA A 91 -47.84 29.78 24.92
C ALA A 91 -47.41 31.20 24.48
N ARG A 92 -47.46 32.19 25.38
CA ARG A 92 -46.92 33.54 25.12
C ARG A 92 -45.39 33.58 25.15
N ALA A 93 -44.77 32.86 26.08
CA ALA A 93 -43.32 32.80 26.24
C ALA A 93 -42.61 32.07 25.09
N LEU A 94 -43.21 31.03 24.52
CA LEU A 94 -42.64 30.22 23.44
C LEU A 94 -42.97 30.75 22.03
N LYS A 95 -42.57 31.98 21.73
CA LYS A 95 -42.69 32.57 20.39
C LYS A 95 -41.33 32.64 19.69
N PRO A 96 -41.02 31.72 18.75
CA PRO A 96 -39.74 31.76 18.03
C PRO A 96 -39.67 32.97 17.10
N ASN A 97 -38.49 33.60 17.02
CA ASN A 97 -38.23 34.69 16.09
C ASN A 97 -37.63 34.15 14.79
N ILE A 98 -38.52 33.71 13.89
CA ILE A 98 -38.16 33.10 12.59
C ILE A 98 -37.49 34.12 11.64
N ARG A 99 -37.58 35.43 11.93
CA ARG A 99 -36.98 36.49 11.10
C ARG A 99 -35.46 36.61 11.32
N LEU A 100 -34.89 36.01 12.37
CA LEU A 100 -33.46 36.03 12.61
C LEU A 100 -32.72 35.25 11.50
N LYS A 101 -31.54 35.75 11.10
CA LYS A 101 -30.70 35.08 10.11
C LYS A 101 -30.24 33.73 10.66
N GLY A 102 -30.58 32.65 9.96
CA GLY A 102 -30.24 31.28 10.34
C GLY A 102 -31.20 30.60 11.33
N ALA A 103 -32.31 31.24 11.70
CA ALA A 103 -33.26 30.71 12.71
C ALA A 103 -33.81 29.31 12.40
N THR A 104 -33.97 28.99 11.12
CA THR A 104 -34.54 27.71 10.64
C THR A 104 -33.48 26.72 10.17
N ASP A 105 -32.20 27.10 10.11
CA ASP A 105 -31.18 26.34 9.38
C ASP A 105 -30.87 24.99 10.05
N THR A 106 -30.78 24.96 11.37
CA THR A 106 -30.58 23.70 12.13
C THR A 106 -31.77 22.75 11.97
N HIS A 107 -33.00 23.28 12.00
CA HIS A 107 -34.20 22.47 11.82
C HIS A 107 -34.29 21.92 10.39
N ALA A 108 -33.96 22.72 9.39
CA ALA A 108 -33.87 22.29 8.00
C ALA A 108 -32.80 21.20 7.81
N ALA A 109 -31.64 21.33 8.47
CA ALA A 109 -30.59 20.32 8.44
C ALA A 109 -31.05 19.01 9.08
N LEU A 110 -31.71 19.07 10.25
CA LEU A 110 -32.21 17.88 10.94
C LEU A 110 -33.36 17.18 10.21
N LEU A 111 -34.24 17.92 9.51
CA LEU A 111 -35.25 17.30 8.64
C LEU A 111 -34.61 16.52 7.48
N ARG A 112 -33.50 17.03 6.93
CA ARG A 112 -32.73 16.31 5.90
C ARG A 112 -32.03 15.09 6.47
N LEU A 113 -31.33 15.23 7.60
CA LEU A 113 -30.63 14.12 8.26
C LEU A 113 -31.61 13.04 8.74
N GLY A 114 -32.80 13.42 9.21
CA GLY A 114 -33.84 12.47 9.62
C GLY A 114 -34.50 11.72 8.46
N LYS A 115 -34.20 12.08 7.21
CA LYS A 115 -34.78 11.42 6.03
C LYS A 115 -33.98 10.17 5.66
N CYS A 116 -34.63 9.02 5.60
CA CYS A 116 -34.03 7.78 5.15
C CYS A 116 -33.91 7.73 3.61
N ARG A 117 -33.12 6.78 3.08
CA ARG A 117 -32.96 6.55 1.62
C ARG A 117 -34.29 6.32 0.88
N THR A 118 -35.29 5.74 1.56
CA THR A 118 -36.64 5.50 1.02
C THR A 118 -37.51 6.75 0.96
N GLY A 119 -37.03 7.88 1.49
CA GLY A 119 -37.72 9.17 1.49
C GLY A 119 -38.52 9.46 2.76
N GLU A 120 -38.70 8.48 3.65
CA GLU A 120 -39.41 8.62 4.93
C GLU A 120 -38.62 9.46 5.92
N VAL A 121 -39.29 10.33 6.69
CA VAL A 121 -38.68 11.18 7.72
C VAL A 121 -38.89 10.53 9.08
N ARG A 122 -37.82 10.38 9.88
CA ARG A 122 -37.90 9.85 11.24
C ARG A 122 -37.09 10.74 12.19
N LEU A 123 -37.82 11.52 12.97
CA LEU A 123 -37.22 12.47 13.91
C LEU A 123 -38.08 12.61 15.16
N VAL A 124 -37.45 12.77 16.31
CA VAL A 124 -38.15 12.97 17.60
C VAL A 124 -37.72 14.30 18.19
N THR A 125 -38.66 15.04 18.76
CA THR A 125 -38.40 16.29 19.47
C THR A 125 -39.21 16.38 20.75
N THR A 126 -38.61 16.99 21.78
CA THR A 126 -39.30 17.37 23.02
C THR A 126 -39.69 18.84 23.04
N ASN A 127 -39.33 19.59 22.00
CA ASN A 127 -39.66 21.00 21.88
C ASN A 127 -41.13 21.16 21.48
N PHE A 128 -41.78 22.17 22.04
CA PHE A 128 -43.19 22.46 21.73
C PHE A 128 -43.35 23.39 20.52
N ASP A 129 -42.28 24.07 20.11
CA ASP A 129 -42.30 25.10 19.08
C ASP A 129 -42.54 24.55 17.66
N ARG A 130 -42.94 25.43 16.74
CA ARG A 130 -43.23 25.11 15.33
C ARG A 130 -42.09 25.47 14.37
N VAL A 131 -40.85 25.51 14.84
CA VAL A 131 -39.72 25.89 13.96
C VAL A 131 -39.48 24.82 12.88
N PHE A 132 -39.76 23.53 13.15
CA PHE A 132 -39.76 22.49 12.11
C PHE A 132 -40.79 22.74 11.00
N ASP A 133 -42.01 23.17 11.33
CA ASP A 133 -43.04 23.51 10.33
C ASP A 133 -42.58 24.69 9.46
N ALA A 134 -41.99 25.71 10.07
CA ALA A 134 -41.46 26.87 9.37
C ALA A 134 -40.27 26.48 8.46
N ALA A 135 -39.37 25.63 8.96
CA ALA A 135 -38.24 25.11 8.19
C ALA A 135 -38.72 24.28 6.98
N GLY A 136 -39.66 23.35 7.18
CA GLY A 136 -40.23 22.53 6.11
C GLY A 136 -40.92 23.34 5.02
N ARG A 137 -41.71 24.36 5.40
CA ARG A 137 -42.32 25.30 4.43
C ARG A 137 -41.26 26.05 3.62
N ARG A 138 -40.20 26.51 4.27
CA ARG A 138 -39.11 27.27 3.62
C ARG A 138 -38.29 26.41 2.66
N THR A 139 -38.06 25.14 3.01
CA THR A 139 -37.29 24.19 2.19
C THR A 139 -38.15 23.35 1.24
N LYS A 140 -39.47 23.60 1.20
CA LYS A 140 -40.46 22.81 0.45
C LYS A 140 -40.48 21.31 0.81
N GLN A 141 -40.09 20.97 2.03
CA GLN A 141 -40.14 19.61 2.55
C GLN A 141 -41.48 19.38 3.25
N ARG A 142 -42.27 18.43 2.74
CA ARG A 142 -43.50 17.97 3.39
C ARG A 142 -43.15 16.81 4.32
N PHE A 143 -43.65 16.85 5.55
CA PHE A 143 -43.52 15.77 6.52
C PHE A 143 -44.83 15.66 7.33
N ASN A 144 -45.15 14.45 7.81
CA ASN A 144 -46.23 14.27 8.77
C ASN A 144 -45.72 14.56 10.18
N TYR A 145 -46.59 14.98 11.10
CA TYR A 145 -46.22 15.09 12.51
C TYR A 145 -47.15 14.25 13.39
N TYR A 146 -46.61 13.74 14.48
CA TYR A 146 -47.34 13.00 15.51
C TYR A 146 -47.11 13.70 16.84
N SER A 147 -48.18 13.96 17.58
CA SER A 147 -48.11 14.64 18.87
C SER A 147 -48.64 13.74 19.96
N ALA A 148 -47.96 13.76 21.10
CA ALA A 148 -48.45 13.23 22.36
C ALA A 148 -49.95 13.54 22.60
N PRO A 149 -50.74 12.58 23.13
CA PRO A 149 -50.38 11.20 23.49
C PRO A 149 -50.48 10.19 22.31
N MET A 150 -50.86 10.64 21.10
CA MET A 150 -51.06 9.78 19.93
C MET A 150 -49.76 9.58 19.15
N LEU A 151 -48.91 8.69 19.64
CA LEU A 151 -47.60 8.39 19.05
C LEU A 151 -47.63 7.17 18.12
N PRO A 152 -46.82 7.15 17.04
CA PRO A 152 -46.67 5.98 16.19
C PRO A 152 -45.86 4.89 16.90
N LEU A 153 -45.95 3.65 16.41
CA LEU A 153 -45.04 2.59 16.84
C LEU A 153 -43.69 2.79 16.12
N PRO A 154 -42.55 2.87 16.83
CA PRO A 154 -41.24 3.15 16.22
C PRO A 154 -40.70 1.87 15.56
N LYS A 155 -41.32 1.47 14.44
CA LYS A 155 -40.94 0.34 13.58
C LYS A 155 -40.83 0.81 12.13
N LYS A 156 -39.89 0.24 11.36
CA LYS A 156 -39.55 0.68 10.00
C LYS A 156 -40.76 0.80 9.06
N SER A 157 -41.77 -0.06 9.18
CA SER A 157 -42.92 -0.10 8.28
C SER A 157 -44.09 0.83 8.67
N ARG A 158 -44.00 1.57 9.79
CA ARG A 158 -45.16 2.28 10.37
C ARG A 158 -44.89 3.70 10.83
N TRP A 159 -43.71 4.25 10.56
CA TRP A 159 -43.33 5.58 11.01
C TRP A 159 -42.67 6.41 9.90
N ASP A 160 -43.37 7.47 9.52
CA ASP A 160 -42.93 8.52 8.59
C ASP A 160 -43.45 9.88 9.08
N GLY A 161 -42.65 10.58 9.88
CA GLY A 161 -42.92 11.92 10.36
C GLY A 161 -42.10 12.35 11.58
N VAL A 162 -42.28 13.61 11.99
CA VAL A 162 -41.69 14.19 13.20
C VAL A 162 -42.57 13.89 14.42
N VAL A 163 -42.00 13.29 15.46
CA VAL A 163 -42.70 12.98 16.71
C VAL A 163 -42.43 14.05 17.76
N TYR A 164 -43.49 14.72 18.21
CA TYR A 164 -43.49 15.66 19.33
C TYR A 164 -43.82 14.92 20.62
N LEU A 165 -42.77 14.42 21.28
CA LEU A 165 -42.91 13.55 22.45
C LEU A 165 -43.56 14.26 23.63
N HIS A 166 -43.41 15.57 23.78
CA HIS A 166 -44.05 16.32 24.88
C HIS A 166 -45.25 17.16 24.41
N GLY A 167 -45.70 16.95 23.18
CA GLY A 167 -46.79 17.69 22.57
C GLY A 167 -46.32 18.87 21.73
N LEU A 168 -47.21 19.34 20.86
CA LEU A 168 -46.98 20.43 19.92
C LEU A 168 -47.86 21.63 20.28
N LEU A 169 -47.30 22.85 20.30
CA LEU A 169 -48.08 24.07 20.47
C LEU A 169 -49.07 24.23 19.31
N PRO A 170 -50.38 24.37 19.54
CA PRO A 170 -51.37 24.61 18.49
C PRO A 170 -51.23 26.02 17.88
N ASP A 171 -51.56 26.17 16.59
CA ASP A 171 -51.58 27.49 15.91
C ASP A 171 -52.58 28.47 16.56
N LYS A 172 -53.64 27.92 17.15
CA LYS A 172 -54.63 28.66 17.95
C LYS A 172 -54.78 27.94 19.30
N PRO A 173 -54.18 28.45 20.38
CA PRO A 173 -54.21 27.78 21.67
C PRO A 173 -55.62 27.67 22.25
N THR A 174 -56.08 26.43 22.43
CA THR A 174 -57.22 26.12 23.29
C THR A 174 -56.72 25.47 24.59
N ILE A 175 -57.44 25.69 25.69
CA ILE A 175 -57.06 25.15 27.02
C ILE A 175 -56.91 23.62 26.99
N SER A 176 -57.80 22.93 26.26
CA SER A 176 -57.77 21.46 26.11
C SER A 176 -56.50 20.96 25.41
N GLU A 177 -56.04 21.65 24.37
CA GLU A 177 -54.81 21.28 23.64
C GLU A 177 -53.55 21.63 24.44
N LEU A 178 -53.53 22.77 25.13
CA LEU A 178 -52.40 23.16 25.98
C LEU A 178 -52.22 22.22 27.19
N ASN A 179 -53.32 21.63 27.68
CA ASN A 179 -53.27 20.64 28.76
C ASN A 179 -52.60 19.32 28.35
N ARG A 180 -52.45 19.05 27.05
CA ARG A 180 -51.75 17.85 26.53
C ARG A 180 -50.22 18.01 26.52
N LEU A 181 -49.70 19.21 26.75
CA LEU A 181 -48.27 19.45 26.81
C LEU A 181 -47.67 18.86 28.09
N VAL A 182 -46.50 18.24 27.99
CA VAL A 182 -45.78 17.67 29.15
C VAL A 182 -44.74 18.67 29.63
N ILE A 183 -45.02 19.40 30.73
CA ILE A 183 -44.11 20.44 31.24
C ILE A 183 -43.96 20.47 32.76
N THR A 184 -44.97 20.04 33.52
CA THR A 184 -44.90 19.99 34.98
C THR A 184 -44.56 18.58 35.48
N SER A 185 -44.09 18.46 36.73
CA SER A 185 -43.79 17.15 37.33
C SER A 185 -45.00 16.20 37.32
N GLY A 186 -46.21 16.73 37.46
CA GLY A 186 -47.45 15.95 37.31
C GLY A 186 -47.64 15.37 35.90
N ASP A 187 -47.32 16.15 34.86
CA ASP A 187 -47.41 15.66 33.48
C ASP A 187 -46.34 14.62 33.15
N PHE A 188 -45.12 14.80 33.63
CA PHE A 188 -44.05 13.81 33.48
C PHE A 188 -44.42 12.49 34.15
N GLY A 189 -45.02 12.56 35.35
CA GLY A 189 -45.56 11.38 36.03
C GLY A 189 -46.63 10.67 35.20
N LEU A 190 -47.56 11.44 34.61
CA LEU A 190 -48.60 10.87 33.73
C LEU A 190 -47.98 10.19 32.50
N ALA A 191 -47.07 10.87 31.81
CA ALA A 191 -46.49 10.42 30.53
C ALA A 191 -45.55 9.21 30.66
N TYR A 192 -44.71 9.17 31.70
CA TYR A 192 -43.67 8.15 31.87
C TYR A 192 -44.04 7.05 32.87
N LEU A 193 -44.85 7.33 33.90
CA LEU A 193 -45.11 6.37 34.99
C LEU A 193 -46.52 5.79 34.97
N THR A 194 -47.55 6.64 34.84
CA THR A 194 -48.96 6.23 34.96
C THR A 194 -49.54 5.72 33.64
N GLU A 195 -49.62 6.57 32.61
CA GLU A 195 -50.15 6.19 31.29
C GLU A 195 -49.08 5.60 30.37
N ARG A 196 -47.80 5.87 30.67
CA ARG A 196 -46.61 5.24 30.06
C ARG A 196 -46.51 5.36 28.54
N TRP A 197 -47.25 6.25 27.89
CA TRP A 197 -47.18 6.40 26.44
C TRP A 197 -45.80 6.89 25.98
N ALA A 198 -45.17 7.81 26.74
CA ALA A 198 -43.82 8.27 26.46
C ALA A 198 -42.78 7.18 26.75
N ALA A 199 -42.89 6.50 27.90
CA ALA A 199 -41.98 5.41 28.27
C ALA A 199 -42.00 4.26 27.26
N ARG A 200 -43.19 3.82 26.82
CA ARG A 200 -43.34 2.74 25.82
C ARG A 200 -42.75 3.12 24.46
N PHE A 201 -42.96 4.37 24.03
CA PHE A 201 -42.37 4.86 22.79
C PHE A 201 -40.84 4.85 22.86
N VAL A 202 -40.27 5.35 23.96
CA VAL A 202 -38.81 5.40 24.16
C VAL A 202 -38.20 4.00 24.22
N SER A 203 -38.74 3.07 25.02
CA SER A 203 -38.20 1.70 25.08
C SER A 203 -38.19 1.02 23.70
N GLU A 204 -39.29 1.11 22.94
CA GLU A 204 -39.34 0.55 21.58
C GLU A 204 -38.42 1.29 20.59
N LEU A 205 -38.20 2.59 20.77
CA LEU A 205 -37.26 3.37 19.95
C LEU A 205 -35.83 2.85 20.12
N PHE A 206 -35.38 2.70 21.38
CA PHE A 206 -34.03 2.25 21.70
C PHE A 206 -33.80 0.79 21.30
N ARG A 207 -34.83 -0.06 21.28
CA ARG A 207 -34.73 -1.45 20.80
C ARG A 207 -34.45 -1.53 19.29
N ASN A 208 -35.01 -0.62 18.51
CA ASN A 208 -35.01 -0.71 17.04
C ASN A 208 -34.00 0.23 16.35
N TYR A 209 -33.53 1.27 17.04
CA TYR A 209 -32.73 2.34 16.44
C TYR A 209 -31.56 2.79 17.33
N VAL A 210 -30.52 3.33 16.69
CA VAL A 210 -29.45 4.08 17.34
C VAL A 210 -29.97 5.50 17.59
N VAL A 211 -29.95 5.96 18.84
CA VAL A 211 -30.50 7.28 19.19
C VAL A 211 -29.36 8.30 19.33
N CYS A 212 -29.49 9.45 18.69
CA CYS A 212 -28.55 10.56 18.77
C CYS A 212 -29.22 11.81 19.35
N PHE A 213 -28.82 12.19 20.56
CA PHE A 213 -29.35 13.36 21.28
C PHE A 213 -28.65 14.65 20.85
N ILE A 214 -29.45 15.66 20.50
CA ILE A 214 -28.98 16.98 20.06
C ILE A 214 -29.69 18.07 20.85
N GLY A 215 -28.93 18.99 21.44
CA GLY A 215 -29.48 20.12 22.19
C GLY A 215 -29.97 19.76 23.60
N TYR A 216 -29.37 18.73 24.22
CA TYR A 216 -29.61 18.32 25.60
C TYR A 216 -28.41 18.62 26.50
N SER A 217 -28.68 18.87 27.78
CA SER A 217 -27.69 18.87 28.85
C SER A 217 -27.70 17.54 29.59
N VAL A 218 -26.57 17.12 30.16
CA VAL A 218 -26.52 15.98 31.11
C VAL A 218 -27.57 16.15 32.22
N SER A 219 -27.83 17.37 32.66
CA SER A 219 -28.77 17.69 33.74
C SER A 219 -30.24 17.76 33.32
N ASP A 220 -30.57 17.45 32.06
CA ASP A 220 -31.95 17.56 31.58
C ASP A 220 -32.86 16.53 32.28
N PRO A 221 -33.99 16.97 32.88
CA PRO A 221 -34.94 16.07 33.54
C PRO A 221 -35.46 14.95 32.63
N VAL A 222 -35.60 15.22 31.33
CA VAL A 222 -36.14 14.27 30.36
C VAL A 222 -35.21 13.08 30.18
N LEU A 223 -33.90 13.34 30.11
CA LEU A 223 -32.89 12.29 30.00
C LEU A 223 -32.89 11.38 31.24
N ARG A 224 -33.13 11.93 32.45
CA ARG A 224 -33.24 11.11 33.67
C ARG A 224 -34.34 10.07 33.54
N TYR A 225 -35.58 10.49 33.21
CA TYR A 225 -36.72 9.57 33.08
C TYR A 225 -36.52 8.54 31.97
N MET A 226 -35.89 8.92 30.85
CA MET A 226 -35.60 8.00 29.75
C MET A 226 -34.52 6.97 30.12
N MET A 227 -33.42 7.39 30.74
CA MET A 227 -32.33 6.49 31.09
C MET A 227 -32.71 5.53 32.23
N ASP A 228 -33.52 5.97 33.18
CA ASP A 228 -34.04 5.10 34.24
C ASP A 228 -34.93 3.99 33.66
N ALA A 229 -35.76 4.30 32.66
CA ALA A 229 -36.58 3.30 31.95
C ALA A 229 -35.71 2.28 31.20
N LEU A 230 -34.64 2.74 30.52
CA LEU A 230 -33.72 1.86 29.80
C LEU A 230 -32.85 1.00 30.73
N ALA A 231 -32.43 1.55 31.87
CA ALA A 231 -31.68 0.81 32.88
C ALA A 231 -32.52 -0.34 33.44
N ALA A 232 -33.82 -0.13 33.64
CA ALA A 232 -34.75 -1.19 34.03
C ALA A 232 -34.85 -2.30 32.97
N ASP A 233 -34.95 -1.94 31.68
CA ASP A 233 -35.02 -2.92 30.57
C ASP A 233 -33.71 -3.75 30.47
N ARG A 234 -32.54 -3.15 30.68
CA ARG A 234 -31.24 -3.85 30.71
C ARG A 234 -31.12 -4.84 31.87
N MET A 235 -31.64 -4.50 33.06
CA MET A 235 -31.69 -5.42 34.20
C MET A 235 -32.53 -6.67 33.90
N LEU A 236 -33.48 -6.58 32.98
CA LEU A 236 -34.29 -7.70 32.50
C LEU A 236 -33.63 -8.51 31.37
N GLY A 237 -32.38 -8.21 31.02
CA GLY A 237 -31.60 -8.94 30.02
C GLY A 237 -31.80 -8.47 28.58
N GLU A 238 -32.45 -7.33 28.35
CA GLU A 238 -32.65 -6.80 27.00
C GLU A 238 -31.38 -6.11 26.46
N ILE A 239 -31.00 -6.43 25.23
CA ILE A 239 -29.88 -5.80 24.52
C ILE A 239 -30.39 -4.51 23.88
N THR A 240 -29.99 -3.36 24.42
CA THR A 240 -30.32 -2.05 23.83
C THR A 240 -29.17 -1.53 22.96
N PRO A 241 -29.41 -1.16 21.68
CA PRO A 241 -28.51 -0.36 20.86
C PRO A 241 -27.85 0.83 21.57
N GLN A 242 -26.69 1.24 21.05
CA GLN A 242 -25.88 2.34 21.57
C GLN A 242 -26.58 3.70 21.39
N ALA A 243 -26.36 4.61 22.34
CA ALA A 243 -26.90 5.97 22.34
C ALA A 243 -25.77 7.00 22.31
N TRP A 244 -25.94 8.05 21.51
CA TRP A 244 -24.97 9.13 21.33
C TRP A 244 -25.56 10.47 21.78
N ALA A 245 -24.74 11.40 22.26
CA ALA A 245 -25.18 12.76 22.58
C ALA A 245 -24.13 13.82 22.25
N PHE A 246 -24.53 14.90 21.58
CA PHE A 246 -23.65 16.06 21.39
C PHE A 246 -23.57 16.86 22.69
N GLY A 247 -22.40 16.86 23.32
CA GLY A 247 -22.15 17.52 24.60
C GLY A 247 -21.23 18.73 24.45
N SER A 248 -21.61 19.88 25.01
CA SER A 248 -20.67 21.01 25.12
C SER A 248 -19.62 20.73 26.19
N CYS A 249 -18.37 21.05 25.90
CA CYS A 249 -17.24 20.96 26.81
C CYS A 249 -16.47 22.29 26.85
N ALA A 250 -15.91 22.63 28.01
CA ALA A 250 -14.90 23.68 28.12
C ALA A 250 -13.51 23.07 27.87
N PRO A 251 -12.56 23.79 27.26
CA PRO A 251 -11.21 23.27 27.05
C PRO A 251 -10.59 22.74 28.35
N GLY A 252 -10.16 21.48 28.35
CA GLY A 252 -9.56 20.81 29.51
C GLY A 252 -10.51 19.98 30.39
N GLU A 253 -11.83 20.02 30.16
CA GLU A 253 -12.82 19.25 30.96
C GLU A 253 -13.31 17.95 30.27
N GLU A 254 -12.68 17.54 29.17
CA GLU A 254 -13.16 16.46 28.30
C GLU A 254 -13.31 15.12 29.01
N SER A 255 -12.30 14.74 29.82
CA SER A 255 -12.33 13.47 30.56
C SER A 255 -13.46 13.41 31.58
N LEU A 256 -13.70 14.52 32.28
CA LEU A 256 -14.76 14.65 33.29
C LEU A 256 -16.14 14.58 32.63
N LYS A 257 -16.36 15.37 31.57
CA LYS A 257 -17.63 15.35 30.81
C LYS A 257 -17.88 14.00 30.16
N THR A 258 -16.82 13.32 29.71
CA THR A 258 -16.94 11.96 29.15
C THR A 258 -17.43 10.97 30.19
N ALA A 259 -16.89 11.02 31.41
CA ALA A 259 -17.31 10.17 32.50
C ALA A 259 -18.78 10.44 32.91
N GLU A 260 -19.20 11.70 32.97
CA GLU A 260 -20.59 12.08 33.30
C GLU A 260 -21.61 11.48 32.32
N TRP A 261 -21.37 11.58 31.01
CA TRP A 261 -22.26 11.01 30.00
C TRP A 261 -22.23 9.48 29.99
N LYS A 262 -21.04 8.87 30.10
CA LYS A 262 -20.88 7.41 30.16
C LYS A 262 -21.56 6.80 31.38
N ALA A 263 -21.54 7.49 32.53
CA ALA A 263 -22.26 7.07 33.73
C ALA A 263 -23.78 6.99 33.52
N LYS A 264 -24.32 7.79 32.59
CA LYS A 264 -25.72 7.72 32.16
C LYS A 264 -25.97 6.71 31.04
N GLY A 265 -24.95 5.97 30.58
CA GLY A 265 -25.08 4.98 29.51
C GLY A 265 -25.18 5.58 28.10
N VAL A 266 -24.71 6.82 27.90
CA VAL A 266 -24.71 7.53 26.61
C VAL A 266 -23.28 7.91 26.23
N PHE A 267 -22.91 7.74 24.96
CA PHE A 267 -21.59 8.10 24.46
C PHE A 267 -21.57 9.56 24.00
N PRO A 268 -20.72 10.42 24.58
CA PRO A 268 -20.69 11.83 24.22
C PRO A 268 -19.86 12.09 22.96
N ILE A 269 -20.36 13.00 22.13
CA ILE A 269 -19.65 13.67 21.04
C ILE A 269 -19.37 15.09 21.53
N LEU A 270 -18.20 15.29 22.13
CA LEU A 270 -17.85 16.54 22.78
C LEU A 270 -17.42 17.60 21.75
N TYR A 271 -17.80 18.85 22.00
CA TYR A 271 -17.33 19.99 21.22
C TYR A 271 -17.13 21.21 22.11
N ASN A 272 -16.15 22.04 21.71
CA ASN A 272 -15.82 23.25 22.45
C ASN A 272 -16.81 24.39 22.14
N THR A 273 -17.25 25.08 23.18
CA THR A 273 -18.08 26.28 23.04
C THR A 273 -17.22 27.53 22.95
N GLN A 274 -17.61 28.48 22.10
CA GLN A 274 -16.87 29.75 21.98
C GLN A 274 -17.46 30.83 22.91
N PRO A 275 -16.64 31.70 23.52
CA PRO A 275 -17.14 32.82 24.31
C PRO A 275 -17.92 33.81 23.43
N GLY A 276 -19.18 34.12 23.78
CA GLY A 276 -19.99 35.13 23.10
C GLY A 276 -21.45 34.73 22.86
N ALA A 277 -22.19 35.54 22.08
CA ALA A 277 -23.63 35.42 21.86
C ALA A 277 -24.09 34.15 21.11
N ASN A 278 -23.17 33.39 20.50
CA ASN A 278 -23.44 32.15 19.74
C ASN A 278 -22.48 31.02 20.17
N SER A 279 -22.54 30.65 21.46
CA SER A 279 -21.63 29.66 22.07
C SER A 279 -21.61 28.29 21.39
N HIS A 280 -22.72 27.87 20.76
CA HIS A 280 -22.88 26.56 20.10
C HIS A 280 -22.75 26.60 18.58
N ARG A 281 -22.18 27.67 17.99
CA ARG A 281 -22.08 27.84 16.53
C ARG A 281 -21.48 26.63 15.81
N GLY A 282 -20.44 26.02 16.39
CA GLY A 282 -19.77 24.84 15.81
C GLY A 282 -20.72 23.65 15.60
N LEU A 283 -21.58 23.35 16.58
CA LEU A 283 -22.59 22.29 16.46
C LEU A 283 -23.56 22.57 15.31
N HIS A 284 -24.15 23.77 15.28
CA HIS A 284 -25.14 24.13 14.25
C HIS A 284 -24.55 24.12 12.84
N GLN A 285 -23.31 24.58 12.69
CA GLN A 285 -22.60 24.53 11.41
C GLN A 285 -22.26 23.09 11.01
N THR A 286 -21.80 22.25 11.95
CA THR A 286 -21.54 20.83 11.67
C THR A 286 -22.79 20.09 11.23
N LEU A 287 -23.94 20.29 11.90
CA LEU A 287 -25.20 19.65 11.49
C LEU A 287 -25.64 20.08 10.09
N LYS A 288 -25.46 21.36 9.75
CA LYS A 288 -25.75 21.88 8.40
C LYS A 288 -24.82 21.25 7.35
N ALA A 289 -23.53 21.25 7.60
CA ALA A 289 -22.54 20.66 6.70
C ALA A 289 -22.74 19.15 6.53
N TRP A 290 -23.05 18.43 7.61
CA TRP A 290 -23.40 17.01 7.57
C TRP A 290 -24.66 16.78 6.74
N ALA A 291 -25.70 17.59 6.92
CA ALA A 291 -26.93 17.48 6.13
C ALA A 291 -26.73 17.73 4.63
N GLU A 292 -25.92 18.73 4.28
CA GLU A 292 -25.57 19.03 2.88
C GLU A 292 -24.74 17.91 2.25
N THR A 293 -23.80 17.35 3.01
CA THR A 293 -22.94 16.25 2.56
C THR A 293 -23.77 14.96 2.39
N TYR A 294 -24.74 14.73 3.27
CA TYR A 294 -25.65 13.57 3.22
C TYR A 294 -26.63 13.63 2.03
N SER A 295 -27.18 14.81 1.70
CA SER A 295 -28.09 14.97 0.56
C SER A 295 -27.41 14.79 -0.80
N ASP A 296 -26.11 15.01 -0.87
CA ASP A 296 -25.35 14.85 -2.12
C ASP A 296 -24.78 13.41 -2.29
N GLY A 297 -24.98 12.52 -1.32
CA GLY A 297 -24.41 11.17 -1.33
C GLY A 297 -22.92 11.14 -1.02
N THR A 298 -22.38 12.28 -0.58
CA THR A 298 -20.94 12.50 -0.47
C THR A 298 -20.30 11.88 0.78
N THR A 299 -21.08 11.31 1.69
CA THR A 299 -20.56 10.51 2.83
C THR A 299 -20.43 9.01 2.53
N GLY A 300 -21.02 8.53 1.43
CA GLY A 300 -21.10 7.11 1.12
C GLY A 300 -19.73 6.44 1.08
N LYS A 301 -19.64 5.18 1.51
CA LYS A 301 -18.39 4.40 1.51
C LYS A 301 -17.65 4.42 0.16
N GLU A 302 -18.37 4.37 -0.97
CA GLU A 302 -17.78 4.50 -2.31
C GLU A 302 -17.17 5.90 -2.57
N ARG A 303 -17.72 6.96 -1.98
CA ARG A 303 -17.17 8.31 -2.08
C ARG A 303 -15.89 8.48 -1.27
N ILE A 304 -15.83 7.87 -0.08
CA ILE A 304 -14.60 7.83 0.73
C ILE A 304 -13.46 7.21 -0.08
N VAL A 305 -13.76 6.12 -0.79
CA VAL A 305 -12.81 5.49 -1.71
C VAL A 305 -12.38 6.45 -2.80
N THR A 306 -13.30 7.03 -3.57
CA THR A 306 -12.93 7.95 -4.66
C THR A 306 -12.18 9.20 -4.20
N THR A 307 -12.40 9.65 -2.96
CA THR A 307 -11.72 10.84 -2.40
C THR A 307 -10.30 10.54 -1.91
N HIS A 308 -10.04 9.31 -1.45
CA HIS A 308 -8.77 8.94 -0.80
C HIS A 308 -7.95 7.89 -1.56
N ALA A 309 -8.47 7.30 -2.64
CA ALA A 309 -7.83 6.23 -3.41
C ALA A 309 -6.41 6.59 -3.89
N LEU A 310 -6.19 7.83 -4.35
CA LEU A 310 -4.88 8.30 -4.82
C LEU A 310 -3.97 8.80 -3.70
N SER A 311 -4.48 8.96 -2.48
CA SER A 311 -3.66 9.36 -1.34
C SER A 311 -2.80 8.18 -0.88
N ARG A 312 -1.62 8.48 -0.35
CA ARG A 312 -0.74 7.49 0.30
C ARG A 312 -1.10 7.35 1.78
N PRO A 313 -1.15 6.13 2.35
CA PRO A 313 -1.48 5.93 3.76
C PRO A 313 -0.40 6.59 4.63
N SER A 314 -0.77 7.66 5.33
CA SER A 314 0.11 8.45 6.20
C SER A 314 -0.63 8.81 7.47
N ALA A 315 0.12 9.00 8.56
CA ALA A 315 -0.45 9.48 9.81
C ALA A 315 -0.95 10.92 9.64
N SER A 316 -2.08 11.23 10.27
CA SER A 316 -2.64 12.58 10.35
C SER A 316 -3.02 12.83 11.81
N THR A 317 -3.82 13.87 12.05
CA THR A 317 -4.44 14.10 13.36
C THR A 317 -5.48 13.03 13.69
N ARG A 318 -5.76 12.78 14.97
CA ARG A 318 -6.84 11.87 15.43
C ARG A 318 -8.20 12.21 14.79
N GLN A 319 -8.47 13.49 14.59
CA GLN A 319 -9.70 14.01 13.96
C GLN A 319 -9.76 13.78 12.43
N ASP A 320 -8.64 13.40 11.82
CA ASP A 320 -8.49 13.16 10.37
C ASP A 320 -7.90 11.78 10.06
N ASP A 321 -8.43 10.72 10.69
CA ASP A 321 -8.06 9.33 10.37
C ASP A 321 -8.65 8.86 9.02
N PHE A 322 -8.14 9.41 7.91
CA PHE A 322 -8.59 9.02 6.57
C PHE A 322 -8.21 7.58 6.22
N VAL A 323 -7.11 7.06 6.78
CA VAL A 323 -6.67 5.66 6.59
C VAL A 323 -7.70 4.72 7.23
N GLY A 324 -8.09 5.00 8.48
CA GLY A 324 -9.17 4.29 9.18
C GLY A 324 -10.50 4.36 8.42
N ARG A 325 -10.88 5.55 7.92
CA ARG A 325 -12.09 5.73 7.11
C ARG A 325 -12.07 4.92 5.82
N LEU A 326 -10.95 4.90 5.09
CA LEU A 326 -10.85 4.11 3.86
C LEU A 326 -10.95 2.61 4.16
N LEU A 327 -10.22 2.13 5.17
CA LEU A 327 -10.30 0.74 5.60
C LEU A 327 -11.72 0.36 6.04
N TRP A 328 -12.41 1.25 6.73
CA TRP A 328 -13.82 1.12 7.10
C TRP A 328 -14.73 1.01 5.88
N ALA A 329 -14.57 1.90 4.90
CA ALA A 329 -15.32 1.86 3.65
C ALA A 329 -15.09 0.53 2.89
N LEU A 330 -13.84 0.07 2.79
CA LEU A 330 -13.46 -1.16 2.10
C LEU A 330 -13.98 -2.43 2.79
N SER A 331 -14.28 -2.37 4.09
CA SER A 331 -14.81 -3.53 4.85
C SER A 331 -16.31 -3.77 4.65
N ASP A 332 -16.95 -3.05 3.73
CA ASP A 332 -18.36 -3.24 3.42
C ASP A 332 -18.64 -4.63 2.83
N LYS A 333 -19.64 -5.33 3.39
CA LYS A 333 -19.99 -6.70 3.00
C LYS A 333 -20.44 -6.83 1.55
N SER A 334 -20.94 -5.75 0.92
CA SER A 334 -21.31 -5.77 -0.50
C SER A 334 -20.08 -5.95 -1.41
N GLY A 335 -18.91 -5.49 -0.98
CA GLY A 335 -17.70 -5.39 -1.80
C GLY A 335 -17.73 -4.25 -2.83
N LEU A 336 -18.78 -3.42 -2.88
CA LEU A 336 -18.89 -2.30 -3.83
C LEU A 336 -17.79 -1.25 -3.62
N PRO A 337 -17.49 -0.78 -2.39
CA PRO A 337 -16.37 0.15 -2.18
C PRO A 337 -15.02 -0.47 -2.55
N ALA A 338 -14.82 -1.77 -2.29
CA ALA A 338 -13.60 -2.46 -2.68
C ALA A 338 -13.47 -2.60 -4.22
N ARG A 339 -14.58 -2.86 -4.92
CA ARG A 339 -14.63 -2.82 -6.39
C ARG A 339 -14.26 -1.44 -6.91
N ARG A 340 -14.80 -0.37 -6.31
CA ARG A 340 -14.45 1.01 -6.67
C ARG A 340 -12.98 1.32 -6.48
N PHE A 341 -12.37 0.83 -5.39
CA PHE A 341 -10.95 1.00 -5.15
C PHE A 341 -10.12 0.28 -6.22
N ALA A 342 -10.50 -0.95 -6.57
CA ALA A 342 -9.80 -1.74 -7.57
C ALA A 342 -9.93 -1.18 -9.00
N ASP A 343 -11.10 -0.66 -9.36
CA ASP A 343 -11.40 -0.09 -10.68
C ASP A 343 -10.98 1.39 -10.80
N PHE A 344 -10.47 2.02 -9.73
CA PHE A 344 -10.08 3.43 -9.72
C PHE A 344 -8.92 3.70 -10.70
N ASN A 345 -8.94 4.83 -11.42
CA ASN A 345 -7.96 5.17 -12.45
C ASN A 345 -7.38 6.58 -12.26
N PRO A 346 -6.05 6.76 -12.11
CA PRO A 346 -5.02 5.72 -12.08
C PRO A 346 -5.12 4.81 -10.86
N ALA A 347 -4.53 3.60 -10.91
CA ALA A 347 -4.63 2.62 -9.84
C ALA A 347 -4.14 3.19 -8.50
N PRO A 348 -4.82 2.91 -7.37
CA PRO A 348 -4.32 3.25 -6.04
C PRO A 348 -2.92 2.66 -5.81
N PRO A 349 -2.00 3.39 -5.14
CA PRO A 349 -0.61 2.97 -4.99
C PRO A 349 -0.46 1.73 -4.09
N LEU A 350 0.51 0.86 -4.41
CA LEU A 350 0.78 -0.40 -3.68
C LEU A 350 1.08 -0.17 -2.18
N GLU A 351 1.49 1.04 -1.79
CA GLU A 351 1.69 1.42 -0.38
C GLU A 351 0.47 1.17 0.51
N TRP A 352 -0.76 1.18 -0.02
CA TRP A 352 -1.94 0.77 0.74
C TRP A 352 -1.83 -0.66 1.25
N LEU A 353 -1.25 -1.58 0.47
CA LEU A 353 -0.99 -2.96 0.89
C LEU A 353 0.04 -3.00 2.01
N LEU A 354 1.18 -2.33 1.80
CA LEU A 354 2.35 -2.41 2.67
C LEU A 354 2.15 -1.67 4.00
N GLY A 355 1.52 -0.50 3.97
CA GLY A 355 1.38 0.40 5.12
C GLY A 355 0.06 0.30 5.89
N ALA A 356 -1.02 -0.20 5.28
CA ALA A 356 -2.35 -0.18 5.92
C ALA A 356 -3.08 -1.54 5.88
N PHE A 357 -3.17 -2.20 4.72
CA PHE A 357 -3.99 -3.41 4.59
C PHE A 357 -3.36 -4.61 5.29
N SER A 358 -2.04 -4.64 5.36
CA SER A 358 -1.22 -5.67 6.02
C SER A 358 -1.00 -5.47 7.51
N ASP A 359 -1.37 -4.29 8.05
CA ASP A 359 -1.19 -3.91 9.45
C ASP A 359 -2.21 -4.66 10.34
N PRO A 360 -1.79 -5.45 11.35
CA PRO A 360 -2.69 -6.19 12.23
C PRO A 360 -3.40 -5.29 13.26
N ARG A 361 -4.15 -4.30 12.76
CA ARG A 361 -4.77 -3.25 13.57
C ARG A 361 -6.17 -3.59 14.09
N TYR A 362 -6.82 -4.61 13.54
CA TYR A 362 -8.15 -5.03 13.99
C TYR A 362 -8.04 -5.96 15.20
N CYS A 363 -9.01 -5.87 16.10
CA CYS A 363 -9.04 -6.61 17.35
C CYS A 363 -10.39 -7.33 17.55
N TYR A 364 -10.60 -7.89 18.73
CA TYR A 364 -11.80 -8.66 19.06
C TYR A 364 -13.12 -7.92 18.79
N SER A 365 -13.18 -6.61 19.05
CA SER A 365 -14.38 -5.80 18.81
C SER A 365 -14.74 -5.65 17.32
N ASP A 366 -13.77 -5.88 16.42
CA ASP A 366 -13.95 -5.71 14.98
C ASP A 366 -14.50 -6.97 14.29
N LEU A 367 -14.63 -8.11 14.99
CA LEU A 367 -15.10 -9.37 14.40
C LEU A 367 -16.47 -9.23 13.71
N ALA A 368 -17.40 -8.51 14.34
CA ALA A 368 -18.76 -8.32 13.82
C ALA A 368 -18.78 -7.58 12.47
N ARG A 369 -17.80 -6.68 12.24
CA ARG A 369 -17.62 -5.94 10.98
C ARG A 369 -17.37 -6.88 9.81
N PHE A 370 -16.60 -7.94 10.05
CA PHE A 370 -16.27 -8.98 9.06
C PHE A 370 -17.25 -10.16 9.07
N GLY A 371 -18.40 -10.03 9.74
CA GLY A 371 -19.43 -11.06 9.77
C GLY A 371 -19.08 -12.28 10.62
N VAL A 372 -18.10 -12.15 11.52
CA VAL A 372 -17.73 -13.18 12.50
C VAL A 372 -18.44 -12.85 13.82
N PRO A 373 -19.28 -13.75 14.36
CA PRO A 373 -19.89 -13.52 15.66
C PRO A 373 -18.81 -13.54 16.75
N ALA A 374 -18.79 -12.52 17.61
CA ALA A 374 -17.93 -12.52 18.79
C ALA A 374 -18.41 -13.61 19.77
N HIS A 375 -17.48 -14.37 20.34
CA HIS A 375 -17.78 -15.30 21.43
C HIS A 375 -18.14 -14.53 22.73
N ALA A 376 -18.64 -15.23 23.75
CA ALA A 376 -18.92 -14.59 25.04
C ALA A 376 -17.62 -14.23 25.80
N GLU A 377 -16.55 -15.00 25.58
CA GLU A 377 -15.23 -14.77 26.16
C GLU A 377 -14.41 -13.83 25.25
N HIS A 378 -14.01 -12.69 25.80
CA HIS A 378 -13.21 -11.68 25.12
C HIS A 378 -11.74 -12.13 25.05
N ASP A 379 -11.19 -12.27 23.84
CA ASP A 379 -9.76 -12.53 23.64
C ASP A 379 -9.00 -11.22 23.35
N PRO A 380 -8.26 -10.66 24.34
CA PRO A 380 -7.52 -9.42 24.16
C PRO A 380 -6.26 -9.58 23.30
N LYS A 381 -5.83 -10.81 22.96
CA LYS A 381 -4.62 -11.06 22.16
C LYS A 381 -4.91 -11.18 20.66
N LEU A 382 -6.19 -11.30 20.27
CA LEU A 382 -6.57 -11.41 18.88
C LEU A 382 -6.23 -10.12 18.13
N SER A 383 -5.35 -10.24 17.12
CA SER A 383 -5.01 -9.17 16.18
C SER A 383 -5.01 -9.71 14.75
N PHE A 384 -5.55 -8.94 13.82
CA PHE A 384 -5.64 -9.34 12.41
C PHE A 384 -5.69 -8.11 11.48
N SER A 385 -5.53 -8.34 10.17
CA SER A 385 -5.42 -7.28 9.15
C SER A 385 -6.53 -7.38 8.10
N LEU A 386 -6.59 -6.48 7.12
CA LEU A 386 -7.60 -6.56 6.06
C LEU A 386 -7.37 -7.79 5.16
N VAL A 387 -6.11 -8.10 4.85
CA VAL A 387 -5.71 -9.18 3.92
C VAL A 387 -5.44 -10.53 4.59
N GLN A 388 -5.46 -10.56 5.93
CA GLN A 388 -5.36 -11.77 6.74
C GLN A 388 -6.32 -11.64 7.92
N ARG A 389 -7.48 -12.30 7.82
CA ARG A 389 -8.57 -12.18 8.80
C ARG A 389 -9.29 -13.51 9.06
N PRO A 390 -9.93 -13.67 10.24
CA PRO A 390 -10.79 -14.82 10.52
C PRO A 390 -11.96 -14.90 9.54
N SER A 391 -12.29 -16.11 9.13
CA SER A 391 -13.50 -16.39 8.34
C SER A 391 -14.69 -16.70 9.27
N PRO A 392 -15.93 -16.44 8.82
CA PRO A 392 -17.13 -16.93 9.50
C PRO A 392 -17.05 -18.44 9.76
N TYR A 393 -17.61 -18.94 10.87
CA TYR A 393 -17.45 -20.33 11.30
C TYR A 393 -17.82 -21.40 10.24
N HIS A 394 -18.76 -21.11 9.34
CA HIS A 394 -19.14 -22.01 8.24
C HIS A 394 -18.07 -22.11 7.12
N LEU A 395 -17.04 -21.26 7.16
CA LEU A 395 -15.89 -21.21 6.27
C LEU A 395 -14.66 -21.50 7.14
N ALA A 396 -14.30 -22.77 7.32
CA ALA A 396 -13.38 -23.22 8.36
C ALA A 396 -11.93 -22.70 8.25
N ALA A 397 -11.48 -22.26 7.07
CA ALA A 397 -10.12 -21.74 6.85
C ALA A 397 -10.05 -20.22 7.00
N GLN A 398 -8.94 -19.68 7.53
CA GLN A 398 -8.71 -18.23 7.57
C GLN A 398 -8.75 -17.61 6.18
N MET A 399 -9.31 -16.40 6.08
CA MET A 399 -9.37 -15.66 4.81
C MET A 399 -8.06 -14.89 4.61
N THR A 400 -7.27 -15.36 3.66
CA THR A 400 -5.92 -14.85 3.40
C THR A 400 -5.67 -14.76 1.89
N LEU A 401 -4.82 -13.81 1.48
CA LEU A 401 -4.26 -13.77 0.12
C LEU A 401 -3.11 -14.77 -0.07
N VAL A 402 -2.43 -15.12 1.04
CA VAL A 402 -1.20 -15.91 1.09
C VAL A 402 -1.36 -17.00 2.16
N SER A 403 -0.73 -18.16 1.95
CA SER A 403 -0.65 -19.27 2.91
C SER A 403 -1.92 -20.13 3.08
N GLY A 404 -2.84 -20.10 2.10
CA GLY A 404 -3.96 -21.05 1.99
C GLY A 404 -4.45 -21.18 0.55
N ARG A 405 -4.36 -22.38 -0.05
CA ARG A 405 -4.77 -22.61 -1.45
C ARG A 405 -6.29 -22.54 -1.65
N THR A 406 -7.06 -23.04 -0.67
CA THR A 406 -8.49 -23.36 -0.83
C THR A 406 -9.43 -22.58 0.10
N GLY A 407 -9.01 -21.42 0.61
CA GLY A 407 -9.86 -20.55 1.44
C GLY A 407 -11.06 -20.01 0.65
N HIS A 408 -12.16 -19.65 1.32
CA HIS A 408 -13.24 -18.92 0.64
C HIS A 408 -13.01 -17.42 0.78
N TRP A 409 -12.95 -16.71 -0.34
CA TRP A 409 -12.88 -15.26 -0.37
C TRP A 409 -14.26 -14.63 -0.44
N ASP A 410 -14.49 -13.60 0.37
CA ASP A 410 -15.62 -12.71 0.19
C ASP A 410 -15.39 -11.72 -0.97
N ASN A 411 -16.42 -10.90 -1.25
CA ASN A 411 -16.36 -9.91 -2.32
C ASN A 411 -15.23 -8.89 -2.10
N VAL A 412 -14.91 -8.54 -0.86
CA VAL A 412 -13.85 -7.56 -0.57
C VAL A 412 -12.50 -8.13 -0.98
N MET A 413 -12.17 -9.35 -0.55
CA MET A 413 -10.89 -9.98 -0.83
C MET A 413 -10.66 -10.17 -2.33
N PHE A 414 -11.70 -10.57 -3.07
CA PHE A 414 -11.63 -10.69 -4.52
C PHE A 414 -11.31 -9.36 -5.21
N GLN A 415 -11.91 -8.25 -4.78
CA GLN A 415 -11.64 -6.93 -5.38
C GLN A 415 -10.23 -6.42 -5.02
N ILE A 416 -9.76 -6.66 -3.78
CA ILE A 416 -8.36 -6.37 -3.43
C ILE A 416 -7.40 -7.18 -4.30
N ALA A 417 -7.69 -8.46 -4.58
CA ALA A 417 -6.89 -9.26 -5.50
C ALA A 417 -6.86 -8.69 -6.93
N ARG A 418 -8.02 -8.26 -7.47
CA ARG A 418 -8.08 -7.58 -8.79
C ARG A 418 -7.21 -6.32 -8.84
N TRP A 419 -7.16 -5.57 -7.74
CA TRP A 419 -6.30 -4.41 -7.63
C TRP A 419 -4.80 -4.76 -7.67
N LEU A 420 -4.38 -5.80 -6.95
CA LEU A 420 -2.96 -6.21 -6.90
C LEU A 420 -2.40 -6.60 -8.26
N VAL A 421 -3.22 -7.19 -9.13
CA VAL A 421 -2.86 -7.55 -10.51
C VAL A 421 -2.57 -6.33 -11.40
N ARG A 422 -2.85 -5.11 -10.92
CA ARG A 422 -2.48 -3.87 -11.60
C ARG A 422 -1.08 -3.35 -11.22
N HIS A 423 -0.34 -4.09 -10.39
CA HIS A 423 1.00 -3.74 -9.89
C HIS A 423 2.03 -4.85 -10.16
N LEU A 424 1.85 -5.65 -11.23
CA LEU A 424 2.71 -6.80 -11.53
C LEU A 424 4.16 -6.43 -11.88
N ASP A 425 4.44 -5.19 -12.28
CA ASP A 425 5.83 -4.75 -12.52
C ASP A 425 6.55 -4.26 -11.26
N ASP A 426 5.87 -4.21 -10.11
CA ASP A 426 6.45 -3.75 -8.85
C ASP A 426 7.08 -4.94 -8.08
N PRO A 427 8.41 -4.97 -7.88
CA PRO A 427 9.08 -6.07 -7.18
C PRO A 427 8.67 -6.19 -5.70
N ASP A 428 8.22 -5.10 -5.05
CA ASP A 428 7.77 -5.16 -3.66
C ASP A 428 6.52 -6.02 -3.48
N LEU A 429 5.67 -6.15 -4.51
CA LEU A 429 4.52 -7.06 -4.48
C LEU A 429 4.99 -8.52 -4.38
N LEU A 430 5.94 -8.93 -5.23
CA LEU A 430 6.48 -10.29 -5.21
C LEU A 430 7.22 -10.59 -3.90
N LEU A 431 8.01 -9.63 -3.40
CA LEU A 431 8.69 -9.75 -2.12
C LEU A 431 7.70 -9.86 -0.93
N TRP A 432 6.60 -9.11 -0.97
CA TRP A 432 5.54 -9.22 0.02
C TRP A 432 4.86 -10.60 0.00
N LEU A 433 4.60 -11.17 -1.19
CA LEU A 433 4.00 -12.50 -1.32
C LEU A 433 4.94 -13.63 -0.85
N THR A 434 6.22 -13.53 -1.17
CA THR A 434 7.24 -14.53 -0.81
C THR A 434 7.52 -14.56 0.70
N THR A 435 7.69 -13.39 1.32
CA THR A 435 7.91 -13.28 2.78
C THR A 435 6.75 -13.80 3.63
N ARG A 436 5.52 -13.83 3.10
CA ARG A 436 4.31 -14.26 3.81
C ARG A 436 3.85 -15.68 3.54
N GLY A 437 4.62 -16.49 2.83
CA GLY A 437 4.14 -17.82 2.45
C GLY A 437 4.81 -18.41 1.23
N GLY A 438 5.03 -17.61 0.19
CA GLY A 438 5.39 -18.11 -1.13
C GLY A 438 4.30 -18.97 -1.80
N CYS A 439 3.17 -19.23 -1.13
CA CYS A 439 2.01 -19.92 -1.68
C CYS A 439 0.83 -18.94 -1.72
N ILE A 440 0.37 -18.61 -2.92
CA ILE A 440 -0.82 -17.76 -3.11
C ILE A 440 -2.09 -18.59 -3.20
N HIS A 441 -3.20 -17.91 -2.93
CA HIS A 441 -4.53 -18.45 -3.13
C HIS A 441 -4.80 -18.75 -4.62
N GLU A 442 -5.53 -19.84 -4.93
CA GLU A 442 -5.80 -20.29 -6.30
C GLU A 442 -6.45 -19.21 -7.18
N ARG A 443 -7.42 -18.47 -6.61
CA ARG A 443 -8.05 -17.33 -7.31
C ARG A 443 -7.07 -16.19 -7.61
N LEU A 444 -6.08 -15.94 -6.75
CA LEU A 444 -5.07 -14.91 -7.03
C LEU A 444 -4.19 -15.37 -8.19
N ALA A 445 -3.76 -16.63 -8.17
CA ALA A 445 -2.92 -17.22 -9.22
C ALA A 445 -3.62 -17.11 -10.58
N PHE A 446 -4.90 -17.49 -10.63
CA PHE A 446 -5.73 -17.35 -11.83
C PHE A 446 -5.80 -15.90 -12.34
N LEU A 447 -6.02 -14.91 -11.46
CA LEU A 447 -6.08 -13.50 -11.86
C LEU A 447 -4.74 -12.99 -12.41
N ILE A 448 -3.62 -13.44 -11.85
CA ILE A 448 -2.28 -13.09 -12.34
C ILE A 448 -2.05 -13.73 -13.72
N GLU A 449 -2.35 -15.02 -13.87
CA GLU A 449 -2.23 -15.75 -15.13
C GLU A 449 -3.10 -15.15 -16.24
N ASP A 450 -4.37 -14.85 -15.95
CA ASP A 450 -5.31 -14.24 -16.88
C ASP A 450 -4.80 -12.88 -17.37
N GLN A 451 -4.29 -12.04 -16.47
CA GLN A 451 -3.74 -10.74 -16.85
C GLN A 451 -2.45 -10.86 -17.66
N LEU A 452 -1.53 -11.76 -17.28
CA LEU A 452 -0.32 -12.02 -18.06
C LEU A 452 -0.67 -12.54 -19.47
N GLY A 453 -1.66 -13.43 -19.57
CA GLY A 453 -2.18 -13.94 -20.83
C GLY A 453 -2.82 -12.86 -21.69
N ARG A 454 -3.63 -11.98 -21.09
CA ARG A 454 -4.22 -10.82 -21.77
C ARG A 454 -3.13 -9.90 -22.33
N ILE A 455 -2.13 -9.54 -21.53
CA ILE A 455 -1.03 -8.68 -21.95
C ILE A 455 -0.24 -9.33 -23.11
N ALA A 456 0.06 -10.63 -23.01
CA ALA A 456 0.77 -11.36 -24.06
C ALA A 456 -0.02 -11.39 -25.37
N LYS A 457 -1.34 -11.60 -25.31
CA LYS A 457 -2.24 -11.55 -26.47
C LYS A 457 -2.20 -10.18 -27.14
N LEU A 458 -2.36 -9.10 -26.37
CA LEU A 458 -2.33 -7.72 -26.89
C LEU A 458 -0.99 -7.37 -27.55
N GLN A 459 0.13 -7.86 -26.98
CA GLN A 459 1.45 -7.68 -27.59
C GLN A 459 1.59 -8.46 -28.90
N SER A 460 1.10 -9.70 -28.95
CA SER A 460 1.16 -10.53 -30.16
C SER A 460 0.31 -9.97 -31.32
N GLU A 461 -0.82 -9.36 -31.00
CA GLU A 461 -1.74 -8.73 -31.96
C GLU A 461 -1.29 -7.32 -32.37
N GLY A 462 -0.21 -6.78 -31.77
CA GLY A 462 0.29 -5.43 -32.05
C GLY A 462 -0.65 -4.31 -31.59
N ASN A 463 -1.54 -4.58 -30.64
CA ASN A 463 -2.52 -3.61 -30.13
C ASN A 463 -1.87 -2.64 -29.13
N THR A 464 -1.01 -1.74 -29.64
CA THR A 464 -0.25 -0.77 -28.84
C THR A 464 -1.15 0.16 -28.04
N ALA A 465 -2.32 0.49 -28.56
CA ALA A 465 -3.21 1.45 -27.94
C ALA A 465 -3.88 0.93 -26.66
N GLU A 466 -4.24 -0.37 -26.59
CA GLU A 466 -4.75 -0.98 -25.36
C GLU A 466 -3.64 -1.16 -24.30
N LEU A 467 -2.41 -1.44 -24.73
CA LEU A 467 -1.24 -1.48 -23.85
C LEU A 467 -0.94 -0.10 -23.26
N ASP A 468 -1.04 0.96 -24.06
CA ASP A 468 -0.84 2.33 -23.59
C ASP A 468 -1.97 2.79 -22.67
N ALA A 469 -3.22 2.36 -22.92
CA ALA A 469 -4.33 2.57 -21.98
C ALA A 469 -4.11 1.85 -20.64
N LEU A 470 -3.59 0.61 -20.65
CA LEU A 470 -3.23 -0.12 -19.43
C LEU A 470 -2.12 0.61 -18.65
N ARG A 471 -1.05 1.06 -19.32
CA ARG A 471 0.03 1.87 -18.71
C ARG A 471 -0.48 3.18 -18.13
N LYS A 472 -1.36 3.88 -18.85
CA LYS A 472 -1.98 5.10 -18.35
C LYS A 472 -2.85 4.83 -17.11
N SER A 473 -3.56 3.69 -17.09
CA SER A 473 -4.38 3.30 -15.95
C SER A 473 -3.55 2.89 -14.73
N SER A 474 -2.38 2.29 -14.93
CA SER A 474 -1.45 1.90 -13.87
C SER A 474 -0.06 1.72 -14.49
N PRO A 475 0.93 2.55 -14.08
CA PRO A 475 2.29 2.46 -14.60
C PRO A 475 2.89 1.05 -14.46
N ASN A 476 2.63 0.38 -13.34
CA ASN A 476 3.18 -0.93 -12.99
C ASN A 476 2.27 -2.11 -13.40
N ALA A 477 1.25 -1.91 -14.24
CA ALA A 477 0.37 -3.00 -14.66
C ALA A 477 1.01 -3.96 -15.66
N ILE A 478 1.94 -3.49 -16.48
CA ILE A 478 2.58 -4.29 -17.52
C ILE A 478 3.96 -4.71 -17.03
N PRO A 479 4.16 -5.97 -16.61
CA PRO A 479 5.47 -6.41 -16.17
C PRO A 479 6.47 -6.39 -17.32
N GLY A 480 7.67 -5.88 -17.05
CA GLY A 480 8.83 -5.97 -17.91
C GLY A 480 9.32 -7.41 -18.07
N PRO A 481 10.28 -7.66 -18.98
CA PRO A 481 10.76 -9.02 -19.28
C PRO A 481 11.25 -9.78 -18.04
N HIS A 482 12.00 -9.12 -17.16
CA HIS A 482 12.53 -9.72 -15.94
C HIS A 482 11.42 -10.06 -14.93
N MET A 483 10.45 -9.15 -14.70
CA MET A 483 9.32 -9.41 -13.81
C MET A 483 8.43 -10.54 -14.31
N ARG A 484 8.24 -10.70 -15.63
CA ARG A 484 7.50 -11.84 -16.19
C ARG A 484 8.14 -13.18 -15.88
N LYS A 485 9.47 -13.27 -15.98
CA LYS A 485 10.22 -14.49 -15.59
C LYS A 485 9.99 -14.81 -14.12
N LEU A 486 10.10 -13.80 -13.25
CA LEU A 486 9.85 -13.96 -11.82
C LEU A 486 8.41 -14.43 -11.51
N TRP A 487 7.41 -13.89 -12.20
CA TRP A 487 6.03 -14.37 -12.08
C TRP A 487 5.85 -15.79 -12.60
N GLY A 488 6.51 -16.15 -13.70
CA GLY A 488 6.53 -17.53 -14.21
C GLY A 488 7.08 -18.51 -13.19
N LEU A 489 8.22 -18.19 -12.58
CA LEU A 489 8.81 -18.99 -11.49
C LEU A 489 7.89 -19.07 -10.26
N PHE A 490 7.22 -17.97 -9.92
CA PHE A 490 6.30 -17.92 -8.79
C PHE A 490 5.08 -18.82 -9.00
N LEU A 491 4.42 -18.70 -10.16
CA LEU A 491 3.23 -19.47 -10.52
C LEU A 491 3.56 -20.97 -10.73
N ALA A 492 4.77 -21.28 -11.22
CA ALA A 492 5.26 -22.65 -11.33
C ALA A 492 5.69 -23.29 -9.99
N GLU A 493 5.49 -22.60 -8.86
CA GLU A 493 5.95 -23.01 -7.52
C GLU A 493 7.45 -23.31 -7.44
N ARG A 494 8.24 -22.59 -8.22
CA ARG A 494 9.70 -22.66 -8.22
C ARG A 494 10.36 -21.65 -7.30
N ILE A 495 9.59 -20.89 -6.53
CA ILE A 495 10.11 -20.00 -5.48
C ILE A 495 9.96 -20.66 -4.10
N LYS A 496 11.03 -20.66 -3.31
CA LYS A 496 11.08 -21.34 -2.01
C LYS A 496 10.07 -20.73 -1.04
N SER A 497 9.17 -21.57 -0.53
CA SER A 497 8.24 -21.23 0.55
C SER A 497 8.92 -21.42 1.90
N PRO A 498 8.89 -20.42 2.81
CA PRO A 498 9.42 -20.59 4.17
C PRO A 498 8.57 -21.52 5.06
N TRP A 499 7.42 -22.00 4.60
CA TRP A 499 6.46 -22.77 5.40
C TRP A 499 6.36 -24.23 4.98
N ARG A 500 7.03 -24.62 3.89
CA ARG A 500 7.17 -26.01 3.45
C ARG A 500 8.55 -26.55 3.84
N ASP A 501 8.77 -26.81 5.13
CA ASP A 501 9.89 -27.64 5.56
C ASP A 501 9.48 -29.11 5.41
N LEU A 502 9.71 -29.65 4.21
CA LEU A 502 9.63 -31.08 3.99
C LEU A 502 10.88 -31.73 4.60
N ASP A 503 10.67 -32.58 5.61
CA ASP A 503 11.73 -33.17 6.42
C ASP A 503 12.38 -34.38 5.73
N LEU A 504 13.60 -34.19 5.24
CA LEU A 504 14.44 -35.25 4.66
C LEU A 504 14.85 -36.31 5.71
N TYR A 505 14.90 -35.95 6.99
CA TYR A 505 15.22 -36.91 8.07
C TYR A 505 14.12 -37.97 8.19
N SER A 506 12.85 -37.55 8.20
CA SER A 506 11.72 -38.48 8.19
C SER A 506 11.73 -39.41 6.96
N TRP A 507 12.21 -38.95 5.81
CA TRP A 507 12.35 -39.78 4.62
C TRP A 507 13.42 -40.87 4.83
N LEU A 508 14.58 -40.49 5.40
CA LEU A 508 15.68 -41.41 5.68
C LEU A 508 15.25 -42.53 6.64
N GLU A 509 14.52 -42.21 7.71
CA GLU A 509 14.02 -43.22 8.67
C GLU A 509 13.03 -44.21 8.02
N ARG A 510 12.22 -43.73 7.06
CA ARG A 510 11.31 -44.61 6.30
C ARG A 510 12.06 -45.47 5.29
N LEU A 511 13.13 -44.95 4.68
CA LEU A 511 14.00 -45.74 3.82
C LEU A 511 14.62 -46.92 4.60
N LYS A 512 15.09 -46.69 5.83
CA LYS A 512 15.65 -47.74 6.70
C LYS A 512 14.63 -48.84 7.01
N ARG A 513 13.39 -48.43 7.28
CA ARG A 513 12.32 -49.36 7.68
C ARG A 513 11.76 -50.16 6.48
N ASP A 514 11.52 -49.48 5.37
CA ASP A 514 10.69 -50.01 4.26
C ASP A 514 11.48 -50.28 2.97
N GLY A 515 12.75 -49.85 2.88
CA GLY A 515 13.54 -49.86 1.63
C GLY A 515 13.06 -48.81 0.61
N LEU A 516 13.70 -48.72 -0.55
CA LEU A 516 13.29 -47.77 -1.59
C LEU A 516 12.01 -48.25 -2.30
N THR A 517 10.88 -47.71 -1.87
CA THR A 517 9.59 -47.88 -2.54
C THR A 517 9.38 -46.80 -3.62
N ALA A 518 8.45 -47.03 -4.55
CA ALA A 518 8.12 -46.03 -5.57
C ALA A 518 7.64 -44.69 -4.96
N SER A 519 6.89 -44.73 -3.86
CA SER A 519 6.45 -43.51 -3.15
C SER A 519 7.59 -42.77 -2.47
N LEU A 520 8.54 -43.48 -1.87
CA LEU A 520 9.75 -42.87 -1.31
C LEU A 520 10.64 -42.28 -2.41
N ARG A 521 10.79 -42.94 -3.56
CA ARG A 521 11.52 -42.39 -4.71
C ARG A 521 10.93 -41.07 -5.20
N LEU A 522 9.60 -41.02 -5.41
CA LEU A 522 8.91 -39.80 -5.83
C LEU A 522 9.00 -38.69 -4.76
N GLN A 523 8.85 -39.05 -3.48
CA GLN A 523 9.01 -38.10 -2.37
C GLN A 523 10.44 -37.53 -2.30
N LEU A 524 11.48 -38.35 -2.54
CA LEU A 524 12.86 -37.87 -2.58
C LEU A 524 13.06 -36.85 -3.70
N ARG A 525 12.49 -37.10 -4.88
CA ARG A 525 12.54 -36.17 -6.00
C ARG A 525 11.89 -34.82 -5.67
N GLU A 526 10.79 -34.82 -4.92
CA GLU A 526 10.17 -33.57 -4.44
C GLU A 526 11.05 -32.86 -3.39
N LEU A 527 11.62 -33.60 -2.44
CA LEU A 527 12.52 -33.08 -1.39
C LEU A 527 13.78 -32.43 -1.97
N LEU A 528 14.35 -33.03 -3.02
CA LEU A 528 15.56 -32.60 -3.69
C LEU A 528 15.30 -31.67 -4.88
N SER A 529 14.04 -31.27 -5.12
CA SER A 529 13.70 -30.39 -6.25
C SER A 529 14.39 -29.03 -6.10
N PRO A 530 15.03 -28.51 -7.16
CA PRO A 530 15.64 -27.18 -7.13
C PRO A 530 14.58 -26.08 -7.19
N VAL A 531 14.74 -25.07 -6.34
CA VAL A 531 13.88 -23.90 -6.22
C VAL A 531 14.71 -22.63 -5.98
N VAL A 532 14.11 -21.48 -6.18
CA VAL A 532 14.76 -20.16 -6.09
C VAL A 532 14.33 -19.49 -4.79
N SER A 533 15.27 -19.14 -3.93
CA SER A 533 15.02 -18.23 -2.81
C SER A 533 15.18 -16.79 -3.28
N ILE A 534 14.23 -15.92 -2.94
CA ILE A 534 14.24 -14.51 -3.33
C ILE A 534 14.25 -13.64 -2.08
N SER A 535 15.04 -12.57 -2.11
CA SER A 535 15.19 -11.59 -1.05
C SER A 535 15.37 -10.18 -1.61
N ARG A 536 15.23 -9.17 -0.74
CA ARG A 536 15.47 -7.78 -1.12
C ARG A 536 16.92 -7.61 -1.63
N PRO A 537 17.12 -6.90 -2.76
CA PRO A 537 18.46 -6.71 -3.31
C PRO A 537 19.33 -5.90 -2.36
N PHE A 538 20.61 -6.25 -2.29
CA PHE A 538 21.60 -5.52 -1.52
C PHE A 538 22.19 -4.42 -2.40
N ARG A 539 21.64 -3.20 -2.32
CA ARG A 539 22.12 -2.07 -3.14
C ARG A 539 23.26 -1.34 -2.44
N PHE A 540 24.42 -1.25 -3.09
CA PHE A 540 25.45 -0.27 -2.74
C PHE A 540 24.95 1.14 -3.12
N SER A 541 25.34 2.14 -2.33
CA SER A 541 24.74 3.49 -2.34
C SER A 541 24.94 4.30 -3.63
N GLU A 542 25.85 3.88 -4.51
CA GLU A 542 26.20 4.62 -5.74
C GLU A 542 25.43 4.16 -6.99
N ASP A 543 24.70 3.04 -6.91
CA ASP A 543 23.94 2.47 -8.03
C ASP A 543 22.43 2.56 -7.78
N GLN A 544 21.78 3.72 -7.99
CA GLN A 544 20.29 3.76 -8.02
C GLN A 544 19.73 4.66 -9.13
N ASP A 545 18.79 4.05 -9.87
CA ASP A 545 17.94 4.52 -10.99
C ASP A 545 18.57 4.61 -12.40
N VAL A 546 19.29 3.55 -12.78
CA VAL A 546 19.29 3.10 -14.16
C VAL A 546 18.19 2.05 -14.30
N SER A 547 17.37 2.10 -15.36
CA SER A 547 16.40 1.05 -15.69
C SER A 547 17.01 -0.33 -15.43
N ALA A 548 16.37 -1.19 -14.62
CA ALA A 548 16.92 -2.49 -14.22
C ALA A 548 17.38 -3.27 -15.46
N LYS A 549 18.70 -3.37 -15.65
CA LYS A 549 19.31 -4.03 -16.81
C LYS A 549 19.40 -5.53 -16.56
N HIS A 550 19.47 -5.92 -15.29
CA HIS A 550 19.61 -7.30 -14.86
C HIS A 550 18.54 -7.68 -13.83
N LEU A 551 18.17 -8.96 -13.81
CA LEU A 551 17.21 -9.50 -12.85
C LEU A 551 17.64 -9.30 -11.39
N ARG A 552 18.95 -9.26 -11.12
CA ARG A 552 19.53 -9.00 -9.78
C ARG A 552 19.32 -7.56 -9.28
N ASP A 553 19.00 -6.62 -10.17
CA ASP A 553 18.71 -5.22 -9.80
C ASP A 553 17.31 -5.08 -9.15
N LEU A 554 16.40 -6.00 -9.51
CA LEU A 554 15.04 -6.09 -9.01
C LEU A 554 14.99 -6.89 -7.70
N VAL A 555 15.60 -8.08 -7.67
CA VAL A 555 15.60 -8.96 -6.52
C VAL A 555 16.92 -9.72 -6.37
N ASN A 556 17.38 -9.93 -5.13
CA ASN A 556 18.46 -10.89 -4.90
C ASN A 556 17.89 -12.30 -4.89
N TRP A 557 18.57 -13.23 -5.56
CA TRP A 557 18.13 -14.62 -5.66
C TRP A 557 19.27 -15.63 -5.48
N GLU A 558 18.90 -16.80 -4.99
CA GLU A 558 19.77 -17.96 -4.80
C GLU A 558 19.06 -19.26 -5.21
N LEU A 559 19.78 -20.17 -5.89
CA LEU A 559 19.30 -21.51 -6.17
C LEU A 559 19.54 -22.42 -4.95
N VAL A 560 18.46 -22.99 -4.44
CA VAL A 560 18.43 -23.82 -3.24
C VAL A 560 17.57 -25.06 -3.50
N LEU A 561 17.56 -26.01 -2.56
CA LEU A 561 16.67 -27.17 -2.63
C LEU A 561 15.41 -26.94 -1.77
N VAL A 562 14.32 -27.65 -2.09
CA VAL A 562 13.08 -27.60 -1.31
C VAL A 562 13.36 -27.97 0.15
N SER A 563 13.99 -29.11 0.39
CA SER A 563 14.46 -29.49 1.72
C SER A 563 15.74 -28.73 2.08
N GLY A 564 15.82 -28.21 3.30
CA GLY A 564 17.06 -27.64 3.84
C GLY A 564 17.97 -28.74 4.42
N HIS A 565 19.25 -28.43 4.60
CA HIS A 565 20.20 -29.28 5.31
C HIS A 565 20.43 -30.65 4.64
N VAL A 566 20.32 -30.71 3.31
CA VAL A 566 20.46 -31.97 2.54
C VAL A 566 21.84 -32.58 2.74
N ARG A 567 22.89 -31.76 2.65
CA ARG A 567 24.29 -32.20 2.79
C ARG A 567 24.58 -32.82 4.16
N SER A 568 24.08 -32.24 5.24
CA SER A 568 24.27 -32.79 6.59
C SER A 568 23.48 -34.07 6.81
N THR A 569 22.28 -34.17 6.22
CA THR A 569 21.40 -35.34 6.36
C THR A 569 21.93 -36.54 5.58
N LEU A 570 22.45 -36.31 4.37
CA LEU A 570 23.08 -37.30 3.49
C LEU A 570 24.61 -37.32 3.64
N SER A 571 25.10 -37.10 4.85
CA SER A 571 26.55 -37.09 5.15
C SER A 571 27.17 -38.49 5.12
N GLU A 572 28.50 -38.57 5.15
CA GLU A 572 29.23 -39.85 5.19
C GLU A 572 28.79 -40.77 6.33
N SER A 573 28.41 -40.22 7.48
CA SER A 573 27.94 -41.00 8.63
C SER A 573 26.63 -41.76 8.39
N SER A 574 25.79 -41.30 7.44
CA SER A 574 24.55 -42.00 7.04
C SER A 574 24.72 -42.76 5.73
N ARG A 575 25.89 -42.70 5.07
CA ARG A 575 26.13 -43.27 3.73
C ARG A 575 25.85 -44.75 3.62
N SER A 576 26.14 -45.55 4.66
CA SER A 576 25.83 -46.98 4.67
C SER A 576 24.34 -47.29 4.55
N GLU A 577 23.47 -46.33 4.90
CA GLU A 577 22.01 -46.50 4.95
C GLU A 577 21.34 -46.20 3.60
N TRP A 578 21.97 -45.39 2.73
CA TRP A 578 21.39 -44.96 1.45
C TRP A 578 22.29 -45.23 0.22
N ALA A 579 23.57 -45.57 0.38
CA ALA A 579 24.43 -45.96 -0.74
C ALA A 579 23.87 -47.13 -1.58
N PRO A 580 23.25 -48.18 -1.01
CA PRO A 580 22.71 -49.29 -1.82
C PRO A 580 21.58 -48.88 -2.78
N VAL A 581 20.94 -47.73 -2.55
CA VAL A 581 19.84 -47.26 -3.39
C VAL A 581 20.27 -46.21 -4.43
N LEU A 582 21.51 -45.72 -4.36
CA LEU A 582 22.06 -44.73 -5.29
C LEU A 582 21.93 -45.14 -6.76
N PRO A 583 22.27 -46.37 -7.20
CA PRO A 583 22.14 -46.76 -8.61
C PRO A 583 20.70 -46.65 -9.13
N LEU A 584 19.71 -46.92 -8.27
CA LEU A 584 18.29 -46.86 -8.60
C LEU A 584 17.77 -45.42 -8.75
N LEU A 585 18.54 -44.42 -8.30
CA LEU A 585 18.18 -43.00 -8.31
C LEU A 585 18.87 -42.20 -9.42
N LEU A 586 19.73 -42.84 -10.22
CA LEU A 586 20.58 -42.17 -11.22
C LEU A 586 19.77 -41.28 -12.17
N GLU A 587 18.67 -41.80 -12.73
CA GLU A 587 17.82 -41.04 -13.67
C GLU A 587 17.11 -39.86 -13.00
N ASP A 588 16.65 -40.02 -11.76
CA ASP A 588 15.99 -38.95 -11.00
C ASP A 588 17.00 -37.85 -10.63
N LEU A 589 18.21 -38.21 -10.19
CA LEU A 589 19.28 -37.25 -9.88
C LEU A 589 19.75 -36.50 -11.13
N GLN A 590 19.88 -37.20 -12.27
CA GLN A 590 20.18 -36.57 -13.56
C GLN A 590 19.10 -35.55 -13.95
N ALA A 591 17.83 -35.89 -13.77
CA ALA A 591 16.73 -34.98 -14.03
C ALA A 591 16.81 -33.75 -13.10
N LEU A 592 17.09 -33.94 -11.80
CA LEU A 592 17.21 -32.84 -10.84
C LEU A 592 18.37 -31.88 -11.15
N VAL A 593 19.54 -32.39 -11.56
CA VAL A 593 20.67 -31.55 -12.01
C VAL A 593 20.29 -30.75 -13.25
N ARG A 594 19.59 -31.37 -14.21
CA ARG A 594 19.10 -30.66 -15.39
C ARG A 594 18.07 -29.58 -15.04
N ASP A 595 17.10 -29.90 -14.18
CA ASP A 595 16.08 -28.95 -13.71
C ASP A 595 16.75 -27.74 -13.01
N ALA A 596 17.82 -27.97 -12.25
CA ALA A 596 18.59 -26.91 -11.59
C ALA A 596 19.27 -25.97 -12.61
N LEU A 597 19.86 -26.53 -13.67
CA LEU A 597 20.54 -25.76 -14.72
C LEU A 597 19.55 -25.04 -15.64
N ASP A 598 18.39 -25.65 -15.91
CA ASP A 598 17.30 -25.01 -16.65
C ASP A 598 16.78 -23.76 -15.90
N LEU A 599 16.62 -23.85 -14.57
CA LEU A 599 16.27 -22.69 -13.73
C LEU A 599 17.37 -21.60 -13.75
N LEU A 600 18.65 -21.98 -13.66
CA LEU A 600 19.76 -21.03 -13.77
C LEU A 600 19.80 -20.35 -15.13
N ARG A 601 19.46 -21.06 -16.20
CA ARG A 601 19.35 -20.50 -17.55
C ARG A 601 18.20 -19.52 -17.67
N GLU A 602 17.04 -19.83 -17.09
CA GLU A 602 15.90 -18.91 -17.04
C GLU A 602 16.24 -17.60 -16.29
N LEU A 603 17.04 -17.72 -15.22
CA LEU A 603 17.59 -16.63 -14.43
C LEU A 603 18.83 -15.94 -15.04
N GLU A 604 19.19 -16.28 -16.28
CA GLU A 604 20.32 -15.69 -17.04
C GLU A 604 21.70 -15.91 -16.41
N SER A 605 21.84 -16.95 -15.58
CA SER A 605 23.09 -17.33 -14.91
C SER A 605 23.73 -18.61 -15.46
N ALA A 606 23.15 -19.20 -16.50
CA ALA A 606 23.71 -20.34 -17.22
C ALA A 606 23.32 -20.32 -18.72
N ASN A 607 24.17 -20.86 -19.58
CA ASN A 607 23.92 -21.10 -20.99
C ASN A 607 24.65 -22.38 -21.45
N SER A 608 24.78 -22.61 -22.77
CA SER A 608 25.43 -23.81 -23.32
C SER A 608 26.96 -23.83 -23.18
N PHE A 609 27.58 -22.72 -22.83
CA PHE A 609 29.04 -22.56 -22.76
C PHE A 609 29.52 -22.23 -21.34
N GLU A 610 28.68 -21.56 -20.55
CA GLU A 610 29.01 -21.12 -19.20
C GLU A 610 27.88 -21.42 -18.21
N ASP A 611 28.25 -21.94 -17.04
CA ASP A 611 27.40 -22.06 -15.86
C ASP A 611 28.24 -21.79 -14.59
N ARG A 612 27.61 -21.60 -13.42
CA ARG A 612 28.33 -21.40 -12.16
C ARG A 612 28.81 -22.69 -11.48
N SER A 613 28.64 -23.87 -12.10
CA SER A 613 28.94 -25.14 -11.43
C SER A 613 30.40 -25.26 -11.02
N TYR A 614 31.33 -24.72 -11.83
CA TYR A 614 32.76 -24.77 -11.57
C TYR A 614 33.20 -23.82 -10.44
N TRP A 615 32.37 -22.83 -10.12
CA TRP A 615 32.55 -21.96 -8.96
C TRP A 615 31.91 -22.59 -7.71
N ASP A 616 30.67 -23.07 -7.82
CA ASP A 616 29.89 -23.60 -6.70
C ASP A 616 30.37 -25.00 -6.26
N LEU A 617 30.86 -25.82 -7.20
CA LEU A 617 31.50 -27.13 -7.01
C LEU A 617 32.82 -27.17 -7.79
N PRO A 618 33.95 -26.74 -7.18
CA PRO A 618 35.24 -26.60 -7.87
C PRO A 618 35.77 -27.88 -8.52
N SER A 619 35.44 -29.06 -7.98
CA SER A 619 35.85 -30.36 -8.53
C SER A 619 34.70 -31.36 -8.48
N VAL A 620 34.42 -32.04 -9.59
CA VAL A 620 33.48 -33.18 -9.60
C VAL A 620 34.04 -34.31 -8.74
N SER A 621 35.33 -34.64 -8.87
CA SER A 621 35.99 -35.60 -7.97
C SER A 621 35.99 -35.08 -6.52
N PRO A 622 35.87 -35.95 -5.49
CA PRO A 622 36.03 -35.55 -4.10
C PRO A 622 37.32 -34.77 -3.90
N HIS A 623 37.21 -33.53 -3.43
CA HIS A 623 38.34 -32.65 -3.16
C HIS A 623 37.99 -31.71 -2.01
N TRP A 624 38.97 -31.34 -1.19
CA TRP A 624 38.73 -30.49 -0.02
C TRP A 624 38.27 -29.06 -0.37
N GLN A 625 38.52 -28.62 -1.62
CA GLN A 625 37.96 -27.37 -2.18
C GLN A 625 36.43 -27.39 -2.32
N ASN A 626 35.78 -28.57 -2.30
CA ASN A 626 34.33 -28.70 -2.42
C ASN A 626 33.64 -28.34 -1.09
N ARG A 627 33.61 -27.05 -0.76
CA ARG A 627 33.11 -26.53 0.54
C ARG A 627 31.62 -26.71 0.77
N GLY A 628 30.84 -26.87 -0.30
CA GLY A 628 29.38 -27.03 -0.19
C GLY A 628 28.65 -25.75 0.24
N PHE A 629 29.17 -24.57 -0.11
CA PHE A 629 28.52 -23.29 0.22
C PHE A 629 27.14 -23.14 -0.45
N ARG A 630 26.92 -23.80 -1.59
CA ARG A 630 25.64 -23.86 -2.28
C ARG A 630 25.06 -25.25 -2.16
N GLU A 631 23.87 -25.39 -1.59
CA GLU A 631 23.29 -26.73 -1.34
C GLU A 631 22.99 -27.51 -2.63
N TRP A 632 22.66 -26.82 -3.74
CA TRP A 632 22.22 -27.49 -4.98
C TRP A 632 23.29 -28.41 -5.59
N VAL A 633 24.58 -28.16 -5.34
CA VAL A 633 25.68 -28.96 -5.90
C VAL A 633 25.74 -30.38 -5.34
N VAL A 634 25.05 -30.64 -4.21
CA VAL A 634 24.87 -31.99 -3.69
C VAL A 634 24.19 -32.89 -4.71
N LEU A 635 23.34 -32.35 -5.59
CA LEU A 635 22.74 -33.13 -6.68
C LEU A 635 23.80 -33.68 -7.64
N VAL A 636 24.84 -32.89 -7.94
CA VAL A 636 25.95 -33.30 -8.81
C VAL A 636 26.81 -34.36 -8.12
N GLU A 637 27.08 -34.20 -6.82
CA GLU A 637 27.82 -35.18 -6.02
C GLU A 637 27.07 -36.53 -5.92
N LEU A 638 25.76 -36.48 -5.66
CA LEU A 638 24.90 -37.68 -5.60
C LEU A 638 24.82 -38.37 -6.97
N LEU A 639 24.72 -37.61 -8.07
CA LEU A 639 24.71 -38.16 -9.42
C LEU A 639 26.05 -38.82 -9.76
N ARG A 640 27.17 -38.20 -9.39
CA ARG A 640 28.51 -38.78 -9.53
C ARG A 640 28.63 -40.08 -8.75
N ASP A 641 28.24 -40.09 -7.48
CA ASP A 641 28.35 -41.28 -6.62
C ASP A 641 27.44 -42.42 -7.11
N SER A 642 26.24 -42.08 -7.58
CA SER A 642 25.34 -43.03 -8.24
C SER A 642 25.95 -43.65 -9.49
N TRP A 643 26.61 -42.84 -10.33
CA TRP A 643 27.29 -43.32 -11.52
C TRP A 643 28.49 -44.21 -11.19
N LEU A 644 29.29 -43.86 -10.17
CA LEU A 644 30.43 -44.68 -9.73
C LEU A 644 29.99 -46.08 -9.27
N THR A 645 28.96 -46.16 -8.42
CA THR A 645 28.42 -47.46 -7.98
C THR A 645 27.85 -48.25 -9.16
N ASN A 646 27.17 -47.59 -10.11
CA ASN A 646 26.67 -48.25 -11.31
C ASN A 646 27.80 -48.66 -12.28
N PHE A 647 28.93 -47.96 -12.31
CA PHE A 647 30.10 -48.32 -13.13
C PHE A 647 30.80 -49.58 -12.62
N GLU A 648 30.86 -49.77 -11.30
CA GLU A 648 31.41 -51.00 -10.68
C GLU A 648 30.60 -52.25 -11.05
N GLU A 649 29.27 -52.13 -11.14
CA GLU A 649 28.38 -53.26 -11.45
C GLU A 649 28.10 -53.43 -12.96
N HIS A 650 27.97 -52.32 -13.69
CA HIS A 650 27.46 -52.24 -15.06
C HIS A 650 28.24 -51.23 -15.93
N PRO A 651 29.52 -51.49 -16.26
CA PRO A 651 30.40 -50.53 -16.92
C PRO A 651 29.90 -50.08 -18.30
N GLU A 652 29.32 -50.98 -19.11
CA GLU A 652 28.77 -50.63 -20.44
C GLU A 652 27.58 -49.67 -20.35
N VAL A 653 26.76 -49.78 -19.31
CA VAL A 653 25.61 -48.89 -19.08
C VAL A 653 26.09 -47.53 -18.59
N ALA A 654 27.04 -47.53 -17.66
CA ALA A 654 27.67 -46.31 -17.16
C ALA A 654 28.39 -45.52 -18.27
N ALA A 655 29.08 -46.19 -19.20
CA ALA A 655 29.70 -45.57 -20.36
C ALA A 655 28.65 -44.85 -21.25
N LYS A 656 27.52 -45.52 -21.56
CA LYS A 656 26.41 -44.91 -22.33
C LYS A 656 25.84 -43.66 -21.63
N ILE A 657 25.76 -43.67 -20.31
CA ILE A 657 25.31 -42.51 -19.53
C ILE A 657 26.31 -41.35 -19.68
N ALA A 658 27.61 -41.62 -19.60
CA ALA A 658 28.65 -40.60 -19.77
C ALA A 658 28.65 -40.00 -21.19
N HIS A 659 28.46 -40.80 -22.24
CA HIS A 659 28.25 -40.27 -23.60
C HIS A 659 27.05 -39.32 -23.65
N ARG A 660 25.93 -39.70 -23.04
CA ARG A 660 24.73 -38.87 -22.98
C ARG A 660 24.97 -37.57 -22.22
N TRP A 661 25.76 -37.58 -21.14
CA TRP A 661 26.14 -36.34 -20.45
C TRP A 661 26.90 -35.39 -21.37
N PHE A 662 27.80 -35.91 -22.21
CA PHE A 662 28.49 -35.09 -23.19
C PHE A 662 27.57 -34.53 -24.29
N GLU A 663 26.38 -35.09 -24.53
CA GLU A 663 25.40 -34.50 -25.46
C GLU A 663 24.55 -33.38 -24.83
N ILE A 664 24.36 -33.40 -23.51
CA ILE A 664 23.58 -32.37 -22.80
C ILE A 664 24.35 -31.04 -22.88
N PRO A 665 23.69 -29.91 -23.21
CA PRO A 665 24.40 -28.67 -23.56
C PRO A 665 25.06 -27.95 -22.38
N TYR A 666 24.83 -28.34 -21.13
CA TYR A 666 25.36 -27.59 -19.99
C TYR A 666 26.79 -28.00 -19.62
N PRO A 667 27.69 -27.05 -19.30
CA PRO A 667 29.06 -27.33 -18.86
C PRO A 667 29.14 -28.32 -17.70
N THR A 668 28.23 -28.26 -16.73
CA THR A 668 28.14 -29.22 -15.61
C THR A 668 28.12 -30.68 -16.08
N PHE A 669 27.39 -30.99 -17.15
CA PHE A 669 27.34 -32.34 -17.71
C PHE A 669 28.59 -32.69 -18.51
N LYS A 670 29.26 -31.71 -19.15
CA LYS A 670 30.58 -31.92 -19.76
C LYS A 670 31.62 -32.30 -18.70
N ARG A 671 31.59 -31.61 -17.54
CA ARG A 671 32.45 -31.92 -16.39
C ARG A 671 32.21 -33.34 -15.87
N LEU A 672 30.94 -33.76 -15.75
CA LEU A 672 30.60 -35.14 -15.37
C LEU A 672 31.10 -36.16 -16.41
N ALA A 673 31.00 -35.86 -17.71
CA ALA A 673 31.55 -36.69 -18.78
C ALA A 673 33.08 -36.79 -18.72
N PHE A 674 33.80 -35.68 -18.52
CA PHE A 674 35.26 -35.69 -18.38
C PHE A 674 35.70 -36.40 -17.09
N PHE A 675 34.95 -36.26 -16.00
CA PHE A 675 35.15 -37.04 -14.78
C PHE A 675 34.98 -38.54 -15.05
N ALA A 676 33.92 -38.95 -15.74
CA ALA A 676 33.71 -40.34 -16.12
C ALA A 676 34.83 -40.86 -17.01
N ALA A 677 35.26 -40.08 -18.01
CA ALA A 677 36.39 -40.43 -18.88
C ALA A 677 37.72 -40.56 -18.13
N SER A 678 37.87 -39.90 -16.98
CA SER A 678 39.08 -40.04 -16.15
C SER A 678 39.17 -41.38 -15.40
N GLN A 679 38.06 -42.13 -15.32
CA GLN A 679 38.02 -43.46 -14.70
C GLN A 679 38.53 -44.54 -15.67
N ASP A 680 39.35 -45.45 -15.16
CA ASP A 680 39.95 -46.51 -15.96
C ASP A 680 38.89 -47.41 -16.62
N GLY A 681 38.91 -47.46 -17.95
CA GLY A 681 38.03 -48.33 -18.74
C GLY A 681 36.60 -47.81 -18.96
N ALA A 682 36.28 -46.58 -18.54
CA ALA A 682 34.94 -46.01 -18.72
C ALA A 682 34.70 -45.47 -20.14
N ILE A 683 35.62 -44.68 -20.68
CA ILE A 683 35.57 -44.09 -22.03
C ILE A 683 36.94 -44.29 -22.69
N SER A 684 36.97 -44.58 -23.99
CA SER A 684 38.25 -44.82 -24.68
C SER A 684 39.04 -43.52 -24.86
N ALA A 685 40.38 -43.64 -24.93
CA ALA A 685 41.26 -42.48 -25.05
C ALA A 685 41.14 -41.73 -26.38
N ASP A 686 40.70 -42.41 -27.44
CA ASP A 686 40.39 -41.76 -28.71
C ASP A 686 39.12 -40.90 -28.60
N GLU A 687 38.06 -41.42 -27.96
CA GLU A 687 36.78 -40.72 -27.84
C GLU A 687 36.85 -39.48 -26.95
N TRP A 688 37.45 -39.55 -25.77
CA TRP A 688 37.53 -38.35 -24.93
C TRP A 688 38.49 -37.30 -25.49
N ALA A 689 39.49 -37.70 -26.30
CA ALA A 689 40.30 -36.75 -27.04
C ALA A 689 39.46 -36.00 -28.08
N GLU A 690 38.55 -36.69 -28.79
CA GLU A 690 37.60 -36.04 -29.69
C GLU A 690 36.67 -35.07 -28.98
N TRP A 691 36.20 -35.40 -27.77
CA TRP A 691 35.39 -34.49 -26.94
C TRP A 691 36.09 -33.17 -26.61
N LEU A 692 37.40 -33.20 -26.35
CA LEU A 692 38.20 -32.00 -26.10
C LEU A 692 38.35 -31.12 -27.35
N LEU A 693 38.30 -31.73 -28.54
CA LEU A 693 38.48 -31.07 -29.84
C LEU A 693 37.19 -30.49 -30.44
N VAL A 694 36.03 -30.80 -29.86
CA VAL A 694 34.73 -30.24 -30.30
C VAL A 694 34.77 -28.71 -30.30
N GLU A 695 34.21 -28.11 -31.36
CA GLU A 695 34.10 -26.65 -31.53
C GLU A 695 35.45 -25.91 -31.43
N ASN A 696 36.50 -26.42 -32.11
CA ASN A 696 37.86 -25.85 -32.12
C ASN A 696 38.46 -25.77 -30.71
N GLY A 697 38.41 -26.89 -29.98
CA GLY A 697 39.04 -26.98 -28.67
C GLY A 697 38.30 -26.22 -27.56
N HIS A 698 37.03 -25.85 -27.72
CA HIS A 698 36.33 -25.01 -26.73
C HIS A 698 36.43 -25.60 -25.32
N TRP A 699 36.13 -26.89 -25.15
CA TRP A 699 36.16 -27.56 -23.84
C TRP A 699 37.57 -27.82 -23.31
N LEU A 700 38.57 -27.91 -24.18
CA LEU A 700 39.99 -27.96 -23.79
C LEU A 700 40.42 -26.66 -23.10
N TRP A 701 39.92 -25.52 -23.57
CA TRP A 701 40.32 -24.19 -23.11
C TRP A 701 39.33 -23.50 -22.16
N SER A 702 38.12 -24.06 -21.98
CA SER A 702 37.07 -23.46 -21.17
C SER A 702 37.42 -23.44 -19.68
N THR A 703 37.17 -22.30 -19.03
CA THR A 703 37.33 -22.15 -17.57
C THR A 703 36.36 -23.02 -16.78
N SER A 704 35.19 -23.34 -17.36
CA SER A 704 34.13 -24.15 -16.76
C SER A 704 34.53 -25.62 -16.59
N THR A 705 35.36 -26.17 -17.48
CA THR A 705 35.76 -27.60 -17.49
C THR A 705 37.21 -27.82 -17.05
N LYS A 706 37.94 -26.74 -16.78
CA LYS A 706 39.38 -26.71 -16.51
C LYS A 706 39.87 -27.81 -15.57
N ARG A 707 39.22 -27.99 -14.41
CA ARG A 707 39.63 -28.98 -13.40
C ARG A 707 39.51 -30.40 -13.94
N GLU A 708 38.36 -30.75 -14.49
CA GLU A 708 38.12 -32.11 -14.98
C GLU A 708 38.97 -32.43 -16.23
N VAL A 709 39.24 -31.45 -17.09
CA VAL A 709 40.14 -31.61 -18.24
C VAL A 709 41.57 -31.90 -17.80
N TYR A 710 42.16 -31.09 -16.93
CA TYR A 710 43.53 -31.34 -16.49
C TYR A 710 43.66 -32.67 -15.75
N ARG A 711 42.66 -33.02 -14.94
CA ARG A 711 42.65 -34.32 -14.25
C ARG A 711 42.57 -35.49 -15.22
N LEU A 712 41.77 -35.37 -16.28
CA LEU A 712 41.69 -36.33 -17.38
C LEU A 712 43.04 -36.49 -18.09
N LEU A 713 43.70 -35.39 -18.45
CA LEU A 713 45.01 -35.42 -19.11
C LEU A 713 46.09 -36.09 -18.23
N VAL A 714 46.10 -35.80 -16.93
CA VAL A 714 47.07 -36.40 -15.99
C VAL A 714 46.81 -37.89 -15.77
N LEU A 715 45.55 -38.31 -15.64
CA LEU A 715 45.20 -39.70 -15.33
C LEU A 715 45.23 -40.62 -16.56
N GLN A 716 44.71 -40.15 -17.69
CA GLN A 716 44.49 -40.96 -18.89
C GLN A 716 45.40 -40.59 -20.06
N GLY A 717 46.17 -39.49 -19.99
CA GLY A 717 47.00 -39.01 -21.10
C GLY A 717 47.97 -40.06 -21.65
N ARG A 718 48.60 -40.87 -20.78
CA ARG A 718 49.51 -41.96 -21.20
C ARG A 718 48.85 -43.06 -22.05
N MET A 719 47.51 -43.12 -22.04
CA MET A 719 46.71 -44.12 -22.76
C MET A 719 46.30 -43.63 -24.16
N LEU A 720 46.66 -42.40 -24.55
CA LEU A 720 46.34 -41.84 -25.86
C LEU A 720 46.97 -42.66 -26.99
N PRO A 721 46.17 -43.13 -27.96
CA PRO A 721 46.70 -43.65 -29.22
C PRO A 721 47.47 -42.55 -29.96
N LEU A 722 48.50 -42.93 -30.72
CA LEU A 722 49.35 -41.97 -31.45
C LEU A 722 48.54 -41.00 -32.33
N ALA A 723 47.52 -41.49 -33.04
CA ALA A 723 46.67 -40.65 -33.88
C ALA A 723 45.81 -39.65 -33.08
N ALA A 724 45.36 -40.02 -31.87
CA ALA A 724 44.63 -39.11 -30.98
C ALA A 724 45.57 -38.06 -30.37
N GLN A 725 46.77 -38.49 -29.98
CA GLN A 725 47.83 -37.62 -29.48
C GLN A 725 48.21 -36.56 -30.52
N GLU A 726 48.48 -36.94 -31.78
CA GLU A 726 48.85 -36.00 -32.84
C GLU A 726 47.75 -34.94 -33.09
N ARG A 727 46.48 -35.35 -33.08
CA ARG A 727 45.33 -34.44 -33.20
C ARG A 727 45.27 -33.47 -32.02
N LEU A 728 45.40 -33.97 -30.80
CA LEU A 728 45.33 -33.17 -29.58
C LEU A 728 46.52 -32.20 -29.47
N GLU A 729 47.74 -32.65 -29.74
CA GLU A 729 48.94 -31.81 -29.74
C GLU A 729 48.86 -30.70 -30.80
N THR A 730 48.31 -31.00 -31.99
CA THR A 730 48.10 -30.00 -33.04
C THR A 730 47.18 -28.87 -32.56
N GLU A 731 46.06 -29.20 -31.92
CA GLU A 731 45.14 -28.21 -31.37
C GLU A 731 45.76 -27.44 -30.19
N ILE A 732 46.52 -28.12 -29.34
CA ILE A 732 47.26 -27.47 -28.24
C ILE A 732 48.25 -26.44 -28.78
N LEU A 733 48.98 -26.77 -29.85
CA LEU A 733 49.95 -25.88 -30.49
C LEU A 733 49.28 -24.69 -31.19
N ALA A 734 48.04 -24.84 -31.67
CA ALA A 734 47.25 -23.74 -32.22
C ALA A 734 46.84 -22.72 -31.14
N GLY A 735 46.68 -23.18 -29.90
CA GLY A 735 46.35 -22.35 -28.73
C GLY A 735 44.86 -22.00 -28.61
N PRO A 736 44.45 -21.33 -27.51
CA PRO A 736 43.05 -20.99 -27.30
C PRO A 736 42.54 -19.99 -28.35
N PRO A 737 41.28 -20.13 -28.84
CA PRO A 737 40.69 -19.20 -29.79
C PRO A 737 40.69 -17.75 -29.29
N ARG A 738 41.01 -16.78 -30.17
CA ARG A 738 41.00 -15.33 -29.83
C ARG A 738 39.66 -14.84 -29.28
N ALA A 739 38.56 -15.48 -29.67
CA ALA A 739 37.20 -15.20 -29.21
C ALA A 739 37.00 -15.44 -27.70
N ASN A 740 37.87 -16.21 -27.05
CA ASN A 740 37.81 -16.49 -25.60
C ASN A 740 38.38 -15.33 -24.75
N PHE A 741 38.83 -14.25 -25.36
CA PHE A 741 39.45 -13.10 -24.70
C PHE A 741 38.70 -11.81 -25.02
N VAL A 742 38.75 -10.85 -24.09
CA VAL A 742 38.14 -9.53 -24.24
C VAL A 742 38.73 -8.80 -25.47
N ALA A 743 37.94 -7.98 -26.15
CA ALA A 743 38.34 -7.35 -27.40
C ALA A 743 39.50 -6.34 -27.25
N ASP A 744 39.63 -5.74 -26.07
CA ASP A 744 40.56 -4.67 -25.71
C ASP A 744 41.88 -5.15 -25.08
N ILE A 745 42.09 -6.47 -24.95
CA ILE A 745 43.36 -7.02 -24.47
C ILE A 745 44.50 -6.65 -25.45
N THR A 746 45.63 -6.20 -24.90
CA THR A 746 46.83 -5.88 -25.70
C THR A 746 47.45 -7.15 -26.27
N ASP A 747 48.10 -7.04 -27.43
CA ASP A 747 48.72 -8.19 -28.12
C ASP A 747 49.73 -8.92 -27.23
N ASP A 748 50.55 -8.18 -26.47
CA ASP A 748 51.52 -8.75 -25.53
C ASP A 748 50.85 -9.56 -24.41
N ARG A 749 49.76 -9.06 -23.82
CA ARG A 749 49.02 -9.77 -22.77
C ARG A 749 48.28 -10.97 -23.33
N TYR A 750 47.69 -10.84 -24.53
CA TYR A 750 47.06 -11.97 -25.22
C TYR A 750 48.06 -13.09 -25.46
N GLN A 751 49.24 -12.78 -26.00
CA GLN A 751 50.27 -13.78 -26.28
C GLN A 751 50.79 -14.44 -25.00
N GLU A 752 50.97 -13.68 -23.92
CA GLU A 752 51.35 -14.23 -22.62
C GLU A 752 50.29 -15.21 -22.07
N HIS A 753 49.00 -14.90 -22.21
CA HIS A 753 47.92 -15.80 -21.79
C HIS A 753 47.88 -17.09 -22.63
N VAL A 754 48.03 -16.98 -23.95
CA VAL A 754 48.13 -18.12 -24.88
C VAL A 754 49.31 -19.01 -24.49
N ASP A 755 50.51 -18.43 -24.36
CA ASP A 755 51.73 -19.14 -24.02
C ASP A 755 51.61 -19.91 -22.69
N ARG A 756 51.03 -19.29 -21.66
CA ARG A 756 50.78 -19.92 -20.36
C ARG A 756 49.77 -21.07 -20.44
N ALA A 757 48.72 -20.92 -21.25
CA ALA A 757 47.71 -21.95 -21.45
C ALA A 757 48.31 -23.18 -22.15
N ILE A 758 49.03 -22.98 -23.26
CA ILE A 758 49.72 -24.04 -24.02
C ILE A 758 50.72 -24.76 -23.11
N TRP A 759 51.58 -24.01 -22.42
CA TRP A 759 52.57 -24.56 -21.50
C TRP A 759 51.91 -25.49 -20.47
N ARG A 760 50.79 -25.06 -19.88
CA ARG A 760 50.12 -25.82 -18.81
C ARG A 760 49.53 -27.14 -19.30
N VAL A 761 48.89 -27.15 -20.48
CA VAL A 761 48.33 -28.38 -21.04
C VAL A 761 49.44 -29.39 -21.39
N LEU A 762 50.51 -28.95 -22.07
CA LEU A 762 51.64 -29.81 -22.43
C LEU A 762 52.37 -30.33 -21.19
N ALA A 763 52.62 -29.47 -20.19
CA ALA A 763 53.25 -29.86 -18.94
C ALA A 763 52.41 -30.91 -18.17
N LYS A 764 51.08 -30.77 -18.14
CA LYS A 764 50.19 -31.75 -17.49
C LYS A 764 50.16 -33.10 -18.22
N LEU A 765 50.18 -33.11 -19.55
CA LEU A 765 50.30 -34.34 -20.35
C LEU A 765 51.63 -35.06 -20.08
N GLN A 766 52.75 -34.32 -20.08
CA GLN A 766 54.06 -34.88 -19.76
C GLN A 766 54.12 -35.39 -18.31
N TYR A 767 53.53 -34.65 -17.37
CA TYR A 767 53.42 -35.05 -15.96
C TYR A 767 52.58 -36.33 -15.78
N GLY A 768 51.53 -36.53 -16.59
CA GLY A 768 50.74 -37.76 -16.64
C GLY A 768 51.46 -38.97 -17.26
N GLY A 769 52.72 -38.81 -17.70
CA GLY A 769 53.56 -39.86 -18.26
C GLY A 769 53.45 -40.05 -19.77
N LEU A 770 52.81 -39.12 -20.50
CA LEU A 770 52.82 -39.12 -21.96
C LEU A 770 54.18 -38.62 -22.50
N VAL A 771 54.74 -39.33 -23.47
CA VAL A 771 55.89 -38.85 -24.25
C VAL A 771 55.37 -37.95 -25.37
N LEU A 772 55.59 -36.64 -25.26
CA LEU A 772 55.14 -35.66 -26.24
C LEU A 772 55.80 -35.85 -27.61
N GLY A 773 55.09 -35.50 -28.69
CA GLY A 773 55.67 -35.43 -30.03
C GLY A 773 56.74 -34.33 -30.15
N ASP A 774 57.62 -34.45 -31.15
CA ASP A 774 58.79 -33.57 -31.30
C ASP A 774 58.45 -32.08 -31.30
N GLN A 775 57.37 -31.67 -31.99
CA GLN A 775 56.95 -30.26 -32.04
C GLN A 775 56.38 -29.77 -30.70
N ALA A 776 55.58 -30.59 -30.02
CA ALA A 776 55.04 -30.28 -28.71
C ALA A 776 56.14 -30.18 -27.65
N GLN A 777 57.12 -31.08 -27.68
CA GLN A 777 58.28 -31.05 -26.79
C GLN A 777 59.13 -29.80 -27.02
N GLN A 778 59.44 -29.46 -28.27
CA GLN A 778 60.17 -28.23 -28.61
C GLN A 778 59.43 -26.97 -28.13
N ARG A 779 58.10 -26.92 -28.28
CA ARG A 779 57.29 -25.79 -27.81
C ARG A 779 57.29 -25.70 -26.29
N LEU A 780 57.15 -26.82 -25.58
CA LEU A 780 57.21 -26.86 -24.11
C LEU A 780 58.56 -26.41 -23.58
N ASP A 781 59.67 -26.85 -24.19
CA ASP A 781 61.03 -26.46 -23.81
C ASP A 781 61.25 -24.95 -24.03
N ALA A 782 60.80 -24.42 -25.17
CA ALA A 782 60.89 -22.99 -25.49
C ALA A 782 60.08 -22.13 -24.50
N LEU A 783 58.85 -22.53 -24.18
CA LEU A 783 57.99 -21.82 -23.22
C LEU A 783 58.55 -21.90 -21.79
N SER A 784 59.13 -23.04 -21.40
CA SER A 784 59.77 -23.21 -20.09
C SER A 784 61.02 -22.35 -19.95
N ALA A 785 61.78 -22.15 -21.04
CA ALA A 785 62.91 -21.23 -21.07
C ALA A 785 62.48 -19.75 -21.05
N ALA A 786 61.41 -19.40 -21.77
CA ALA A 786 60.88 -18.04 -21.83
C ALA A 786 60.20 -17.59 -20.53
N TYR A 787 59.55 -18.51 -19.81
CA TYR A 787 58.83 -18.23 -18.55
C TYR A 787 59.29 -19.17 -17.41
N PRO A 788 60.51 -18.99 -16.85
CA PRO A 788 61.09 -19.90 -15.85
C PRO A 788 60.31 -20.00 -14.52
N HIS A 789 59.36 -19.09 -14.30
CA HIS A 789 58.50 -19.06 -13.12
C HIS A 789 57.28 -20.00 -13.24
N LEU A 790 56.93 -20.44 -14.46
CA LEU A 790 55.84 -21.40 -14.65
C LEU A 790 56.26 -22.77 -14.12
N ARG A 791 55.50 -23.27 -13.14
CA ARG A 791 55.68 -24.59 -12.52
C ARG A 791 54.31 -25.19 -12.23
N LEU A 792 54.21 -26.51 -12.30
CA LEU A 792 53.01 -27.24 -11.87
C LEU A 792 52.92 -27.15 -10.36
N ALA A 793 51.70 -27.02 -9.84
CA ALA A 793 51.50 -26.89 -8.40
C ALA A 793 51.42 -28.27 -7.73
N ASP A 794 52.12 -28.46 -6.61
CA ASP A 794 52.14 -29.73 -5.86
C ASP A 794 50.76 -30.08 -5.23
N ASN A 795 49.93 -29.06 -5.01
CA ASN A 795 48.58 -29.17 -4.44
C ASN A 795 47.47 -29.16 -5.50
N GLU A 796 47.82 -29.26 -6.79
CA GLU A 796 46.88 -29.23 -7.92
C GLU A 796 46.13 -27.89 -8.11
N SER A 797 46.49 -26.82 -7.38
CA SER A 797 45.82 -25.51 -7.47
C SER A 797 45.86 -24.88 -8.87
N ASP A 798 46.83 -25.27 -9.69
CA ASP A 798 46.95 -24.87 -11.08
C ASP A 798 45.86 -25.46 -12.00
N GLU A 799 45.17 -26.50 -11.54
CA GLU A 799 44.04 -27.14 -12.22
C GLU A 799 42.71 -26.42 -12.01
N PHE A 800 42.59 -25.57 -11.00
CA PHE A 800 41.36 -24.88 -10.67
C PHE A 800 41.32 -23.48 -11.30
N SER A 801 40.13 -23.00 -11.67
CA SER A 801 39.94 -21.61 -12.12
C SER A 801 39.95 -20.63 -10.95
N HIS A 802 39.59 -21.10 -9.75
CA HIS A 802 39.69 -20.36 -8.50
C HIS A 802 40.05 -21.34 -7.38
N TRP A 803 40.89 -20.87 -6.46
CA TRP A 803 41.38 -21.68 -5.35
C TRP A 803 41.08 -20.97 -4.04
N MET A 804 40.40 -21.65 -3.12
CA MET A 804 40.03 -21.12 -1.81
C MET A 804 40.87 -21.79 -0.74
N SER A 805 41.88 -21.08 -0.24
CA SER A 805 42.66 -21.54 0.90
C SER A 805 42.56 -20.52 2.04
N GLY A 806 42.25 -21.00 3.24
CA GLY A 806 42.00 -20.26 4.47
C GLY A 806 42.50 -21.01 5.71
N THR A 807 42.41 -20.38 6.88
CA THR A 807 42.90 -20.96 8.13
C THR A 807 42.22 -22.29 8.43
N GLY A 808 43.00 -23.38 8.45
CA GLY A 808 42.52 -24.75 8.69
C GLY A 808 42.62 -25.68 7.48
N ASP A 809 43.02 -25.16 6.31
CA ASP A 809 43.14 -25.98 5.09
C ASP A 809 44.52 -26.63 4.95
N PRO A 810 44.61 -27.79 4.24
CA PRO A 810 45.84 -28.58 4.15
C PRO A 810 47.02 -27.87 3.50
N ASP A 811 46.74 -26.88 2.65
CA ASP A 811 47.73 -26.19 1.82
C ASP A 811 47.81 -24.69 2.11
N TYR A 812 47.16 -24.23 3.18
CA TYR A 812 47.06 -22.81 3.51
C TYR A 812 48.43 -22.22 3.79
N GLN A 813 48.97 -21.61 2.74
CA GLN A 813 49.99 -20.59 2.84
C GLN A 813 49.27 -19.25 2.97
N GLN A 814 49.58 -18.53 4.05
CA GLN A 814 48.97 -17.25 4.41
C GLN A 814 49.23 -16.20 3.30
N GLN A 815 48.44 -16.20 2.23
CA GLN A 815 48.45 -15.17 1.18
C GLN A 815 47.07 -14.55 0.92
N ARG A 816 46.02 -15.06 1.56
CA ARG A 816 44.81 -14.28 1.84
C ARG A 816 44.85 -13.84 3.29
N VAL A 817 45.08 -12.55 3.48
CA VAL A 817 45.10 -11.93 4.80
C VAL A 817 43.67 -11.45 5.08
N VAL A 818 42.74 -12.40 5.30
CA VAL A 818 41.48 -12.00 5.96
C VAL A 818 41.89 -11.58 7.35
N ARG A 819 41.81 -10.28 7.65
CA ARG A 819 42.22 -9.76 8.95
C ARG A 819 41.01 -9.90 9.87
N PRO A 820 40.93 -10.92 10.74
CA PRO A 820 39.81 -11.01 11.65
C PRO A 820 39.87 -9.81 12.58
N ALA A 821 38.86 -8.95 12.50
CA ALA A 821 38.67 -7.93 13.50
C ALA A 821 38.43 -8.66 14.85
N PRO A 822 39.22 -8.36 15.90
CA PRO A 822 38.98 -8.92 17.23
C PRO A 822 37.58 -8.54 17.72
N TYR A 823 37.07 -9.14 18.79
CA TYR A 823 35.80 -8.69 19.39
C TYR A 823 35.99 -7.97 20.72
N LYS A 824 37.20 -7.99 21.29
CA LYS A 824 37.56 -7.26 22.51
C LYS A 824 38.09 -5.88 22.16
N ARG A 825 37.58 -4.85 22.86
CA ARG A 825 37.87 -3.42 22.62
C ARG A 825 39.37 -3.12 22.45
N GLU A 826 40.21 -3.46 23.43
CA GLU A 826 41.66 -3.14 23.41
C GLU A 826 42.39 -3.69 22.18
N ALA A 827 42.11 -4.95 21.81
CA ALA A 827 42.69 -5.56 20.62
C ALA A 827 42.15 -4.91 19.34
N LEU A 828 40.87 -4.50 19.35
CA LEU A 828 40.22 -3.90 18.19
C LEU A 828 40.76 -2.51 17.87
N VAL A 829 41.09 -1.71 18.89
CA VAL A 829 41.75 -0.40 18.72
C VAL A 829 43.06 -0.55 17.96
N GLN A 830 43.90 -1.51 18.36
CA GLN A 830 45.17 -1.77 17.69
C GLN A 830 44.97 -2.29 16.27
N TRP A 831 43.95 -3.13 16.06
CA TRP A 831 43.61 -3.66 14.75
C TRP A 831 43.14 -2.56 13.78
N LEU A 832 42.27 -1.66 14.22
CA LEU A 832 41.73 -0.56 13.43
C LEU A 832 42.82 0.43 12.99
N ARG A 833 43.92 0.59 13.76
CA ARG A 833 45.07 1.43 13.38
C ARG A 833 45.87 0.86 12.21
N ASN A 834 45.80 -0.45 11.98
CA ASN A 834 46.54 -1.14 10.93
C ASN A 834 45.72 -1.20 9.62
N ILE A 835 45.59 -0.05 8.96
CA ILE A 835 44.94 0.06 7.65
C ILE A 835 45.83 -0.59 6.58
N PRO A 836 45.34 -1.53 5.75
CA PRO A 836 46.12 -2.11 4.65
C PRO A 836 46.57 -1.06 3.63
N ALA A 837 47.69 -1.31 2.93
CA ALA A 837 48.11 -0.49 1.79
C ALA A 837 47.14 -0.69 0.61
N ALA A 838 46.88 0.38 -0.16
CA ALA A 838 45.85 0.42 -1.20
C ALA A 838 46.03 -0.54 -2.40
N ASP A 839 47.15 -1.28 -2.48
CA ASP A 839 47.49 -2.12 -3.63
C ASP A 839 47.17 -3.63 -3.43
N GLU A 840 46.60 -4.04 -2.30
CA GLU A 840 46.22 -5.45 -2.04
C GLU A 840 44.76 -5.70 -2.43
N TYR A 841 44.53 -6.01 -3.71
CA TYR A 841 43.22 -6.31 -4.33
C TYR A 841 42.41 -7.47 -3.69
N PHE A 842 42.89 -8.08 -2.59
CA PHE A 842 42.33 -9.28 -1.93
C PHE A 842 42.25 -9.20 -0.39
N ASP A 843 42.45 -8.03 0.22
CA ASP A 843 42.35 -7.87 1.69
C ASP A 843 40.88 -7.63 2.11
N GLU A 844 40.22 -8.68 2.61
CA GLU A 844 38.89 -8.61 3.24
C GLU A 844 39.03 -8.64 4.76
N ASP A 845 38.08 -8.06 5.48
CA ASP A 845 38.04 -8.16 6.94
C ASP A 845 36.62 -8.36 7.48
N THR A 846 36.55 -8.77 8.74
CA THR A 846 35.29 -9.08 9.41
C THR A 846 34.70 -7.88 10.17
N TRP A 847 35.15 -6.66 9.88
CA TRP A 847 34.76 -5.46 10.64
C TRP A 847 33.25 -5.24 10.69
N ARG A 848 32.58 -5.33 9.53
CA ARG A 848 31.13 -5.14 9.42
C ARG A 848 30.33 -6.17 10.24
N ASP A 849 30.79 -7.42 10.27
CA ASP A 849 30.17 -8.46 11.10
C ASP A 849 30.37 -8.22 12.59
N VAL A 850 31.55 -7.72 12.99
CA VAL A 850 31.80 -7.31 14.38
C VAL A 850 30.91 -6.12 14.74
N CYS A 851 30.69 -5.15 13.84
CA CYS A 851 29.73 -4.06 14.05
C CYS A 851 28.31 -4.57 14.26
N ARG A 852 27.89 -5.58 13.50
CA ARG A 852 26.56 -6.21 13.60
C ARG A 852 26.38 -7.00 14.90
N LYS A 853 27.34 -7.86 15.25
CA LYS A 853 27.26 -8.79 16.41
C LYS A 853 27.68 -8.17 17.74
N HIS A 854 28.64 -7.23 17.72
CA HIS A 854 29.29 -6.66 18.91
C HIS A 854 29.27 -5.12 18.91
N LEU A 855 28.06 -4.54 18.82
CA LEU A 855 27.81 -3.09 18.77
C LEU A 855 28.65 -2.26 19.77
N LEU A 856 28.66 -2.62 21.06
CA LEU A 856 29.35 -1.82 22.08
C LEU A 856 30.86 -1.84 21.90
N ASN A 857 31.43 -3.02 21.65
CA ASN A 857 32.89 -3.16 21.56
C ASN A 857 33.44 -2.49 20.29
N SER A 858 32.72 -2.62 19.17
CA SER A 858 33.05 -1.95 17.91
C SER A 858 32.98 -0.42 18.06
N LEU A 859 31.89 0.08 18.62
CA LEU A 859 31.72 1.51 18.86
C LEU A 859 32.77 2.09 19.81
N PHE A 860 33.00 1.45 20.96
CA PHE A 860 33.94 2.00 21.94
C PHE A 860 35.39 1.95 21.46
N ALA A 861 35.75 0.99 20.60
CA ALA A 861 37.07 0.97 20.01
C ALA A 861 37.26 2.02 18.90
N LEU A 862 36.23 2.28 18.07
CA LEU A 862 36.20 3.47 17.21
C LEU A 862 36.28 4.76 18.05
N GLY A 863 35.64 4.74 19.21
CA GLY A 863 35.64 5.82 20.18
C GLY A 863 37.02 6.13 20.76
N ASP A 864 37.77 5.11 21.15
CA ASP A 864 39.16 5.27 21.63
C ASP A 864 40.05 5.94 20.59
N LEU A 865 39.91 5.53 19.31
CA LEU A 865 40.64 6.15 18.21
C LEU A 865 40.20 7.59 17.94
N ALA A 866 38.90 7.85 18.06
CA ALA A 866 38.37 9.20 17.95
C ALA A 866 38.86 10.13 19.07
N GLU A 867 39.05 9.62 20.30
CA GLU A 867 39.67 10.38 21.41
C GLU A 867 41.14 10.73 21.13
N ASP A 868 41.85 9.88 20.39
CA ASP A 868 43.18 10.15 19.85
C ASP A 868 43.18 11.05 18.59
N GLY A 869 42.01 11.56 18.18
CA GLY A 869 41.83 12.39 16.99
C GLY A 869 41.82 11.64 15.65
N GLN A 870 41.77 10.30 15.67
CA GLN A 870 41.81 9.45 14.48
C GLN A 870 40.40 8.99 14.06
N TRP A 871 39.77 9.75 13.15
CA TRP A 871 38.46 9.43 12.59
C TRP A 871 38.56 8.57 11.33
N LEU A 872 38.55 7.25 11.50
CA LEU A 872 38.65 6.30 10.38
C LEU A 872 37.36 6.23 9.55
N LEU A 873 37.17 7.18 8.62
CA LEU A 873 35.90 7.38 7.91
C LEU A 873 35.38 6.13 7.20
N GLY A 874 36.23 5.37 6.51
CA GLY A 874 35.82 4.11 5.86
C GLY A 874 35.20 3.12 6.85
N ARG A 875 35.81 2.98 8.03
CA ARG A 875 35.33 2.08 9.10
C ARG A 875 34.05 2.57 9.73
N TRP A 876 33.89 3.89 9.90
CA TRP A 876 32.63 4.48 10.35
C TRP A 876 31.51 4.26 9.32
N ARG A 877 31.77 4.38 8.02
CA ARG A 877 30.78 4.11 6.96
C ARG A 877 30.26 2.67 7.03
N GLU A 878 31.16 1.69 7.07
CA GLU A 878 30.80 0.27 7.20
C GLU A 878 30.01 -0.03 8.48
N ALA A 879 30.38 0.61 9.60
CA ALA A 879 29.69 0.48 10.87
C ALA A 879 28.25 1.02 10.79
N PHE A 880 28.05 2.21 10.22
CA PHE A 880 26.70 2.79 10.05
C PHE A 880 25.80 1.95 9.14
N GLN A 881 26.36 1.33 8.10
CA GLN A 881 25.61 0.41 7.26
C GLN A 881 25.09 -0.79 8.06
N ALA A 882 25.91 -1.38 8.94
CA ALA A 882 25.47 -2.47 9.81
C ALA A 882 24.48 -1.99 10.90
N TRP A 883 24.73 -0.82 11.49
CA TRP A 883 23.89 -0.29 12.57
C TRP A 883 22.55 0.28 12.10
N SER A 884 22.38 0.52 10.80
CA SER A 884 21.10 0.91 10.19
C SER A 884 20.16 -0.29 9.92
N GLU A 885 20.62 -1.53 10.12
CA GLU A 885 19.77 -2.72 9.94
C GLU A 885 18.63 -2.78 10.98
N SER A 886 17.45 -3.20 10.52
CA SER A 886 16.23 -3.28 11.33
C SER A 886 16.45 -4.19 12.55
N GLY A 887 16.32 -3.62 13.75
CA GLY A 887 16.54 -4.30 15.03
C GLY A 887 17.81 -3.90 15.78
N ILE A 888 18.86 -3.45 15.07
CA ILE A 888 20.10 -2.90 15.66
C ILE A 888 19.99 -1.39 15.84
N ALA A 889 19.40 -0.69 14.86
CA ALA A 889 19.26 0.78 14.85
C ALA A 889 18.80 1.34 16.20
N ARG A 890 17.69 0.82 16.75
CA ARG A 890 17.17 1.23 18.06
C ARG A 890 18.18 1.11 19.20
N LYS A 891 18.95 0.01 19.25
CA LYS A 891 19.95 -0.23 20.30
C LYS A 891 21.17 0.67 20.13
N SER A 892 21.55 0.94 18.88
CA SER A 892 22.72 1.75 18.53
C SER A 892 22.57 3.22 18.95
N TRP A 893 21.36 3.80 18.88
CA TRP A 893 21.08 5.19 19.23
C TRP A 893 21.72 5.64 20.54
N ARG A 894 21.42 4.91 21.64
CA ARG A 894 21.86 5.25 23.00
C ARG A 894 23.38 5.41 23.12
N TYR A 895 24.15 4.68 22.33
CA TYR A 895 25.60 4.62 22.46
C TYR A 895 26.31 5.40 21.35
N VAL A 896 25.81 5.37 20.12
CA VAL A 896 26.44 5.98 18.94
C VAL A 896 26.23 7.50 18.91
N ALA A 897 25.05 8.00 19.32
CA ALA A 897 24.73 9.42 19.21
C ALA A 897 25.74 10.38 19.91
N PRO A 898 26.22 10.10 21.13
CA PRO A 898 27.25 10.93 21.78
C PRO A 898 28.58 11.01 21.02
N TRP A 899 28.93 9.98 20.23
CA TRP A 899 30.14 10.00 19.40
C TRP A 899 29.96 10.86 18.17
N ILE A 900 28.82 10.75 17.50
CA ILE A 900 28.51 11.61 16.37
C ILE A 900 28.46 13.07 16.78
N ASN A 901 27.89 13.37 17.95
CA ASN A 901 27.89 14.74 18.48
C ASN A 901 29.29 15.32 18.69
N ARG A 902 30.30 14.48 19.00
CA ARG A 902 31.71 14.87 19.20
C ARG A 902 32.57 14.84 17.92
N MET A 903 32.13 14.14 16.88
CA MET A 903 32.84 14.09 15.59
C MET A 903 33.03 15.51 15.04
N PRO A 904 34.16 15.89 14.42
CA PRO A 904 34.28 17.20 13.80
C PRO A 904 33.50 17.27 12.47
N ASP A 905 33.14 18.47 12.03
CA ASP A 905 32.21 18.67 10.90
C ASP A 905 32.78 18.19 9.56
N ARG A 906 34.10 18.34 9.33
CA ARG A 906 34.78 17.92 8.11
C ARG A 906 34.72 16.39 7.90
N GLU A 907 34.82 15.64 8.98
CA GLU A 907 34.73 14.18 9.01
C GLU A 907 33.28 13.74 8.84
N LEU A 908 32.36 14.40 9.55
CA LEU A 908 30.93 14.11 9.49
C LEU A 908 30.36 14.32 8.08
N GLU A 909 30.74 15.40 7.41
CA GLU A 909 30.35 15.72 6.02
C GLU A 909 30.64 14.55 5.06
N GLN A 910 31.80 13.92 5.18
CA GLN A 910 32.22 12.82 4.31
C GLN A 910 31.45 11.50 4.52
N ILE A 911 30.73 11.35 5.63
CA ILE A 911 29.95 10.14 5.94
C ILE A 911 28.47 10.44 6.16
N ILE A 912 28.04 11.67 5.89
CA ILE A 912 26.75 12.22 6.31
C ILE A 912 25.55 11.43 5.77
N HIS A 913 25.67 10.88 4.57
CA HIS A 913 24.60 10.09 3.96
C HIS A 913 24.31 8.83 4.80
N TYR A 914 25.35 8.15 5.31
CA TYR A 914 25.18 6.96 6.15
C TYR A 914 24.65 7.32 7.53
N VAL A 915 25.10 8.44 8.10
CA VAL A 915 24.62 8.95 9.40
C VAL A 915 23.15 9.35 9.32
N THR A 916 22.74 10.08 8.29
CA THR A 916 21.35 10.53 8.14
C THR A 916 20.38 9.40 7.81
N ARG A 917 20.81 8.40 7.03
CA ARG A 917 20.04 7.17 6.83
C ARG A 917 19.87 6.37 8.13
N TRP A 918 20.93 6.29 8.93
CA TRP A 918 20.86 5.72 10.27
C TRP A 918 19.89 6.50 11.17
N LEU A 919 19.91 7.84 11.14
CA LEU A 919 18.96 8.67 11.89
C LEU A 919 17.50 8.42 11.47
N ASP A 920 17.22 8.25 10.17
CA ASP A 920 15.87 7.90 9.69
C ASP A 920 15.41 6.54 10.24
N GLU A 921 16.24 5.49 10.12
CA GLU A 921 15.92 4.18 10.67
C GLU A 921 15.75 4.18 12.20
N VAL A 922 16.58 4.94 12.91
CA VAL A 922 16.47 5.12 14.36
C VAL A 922 15.17 5.84 14.74
N SER A 923 14.77 6.85 13.98
CA SER A 923 13.52 7.58 14.19
C SER A 923 12.27 6.72 13.98
N LYS A 924 12.39 5.54 13.35
CA LYS A 924 11.29 4.56 13.19
C LYS A 924 10.89 3.86 14.49
N ALA A 925 11.68 4.01 15.56
CA ALA A 925 11.40 3.49 16.90
C ALA A 925 11.29 4.59 17.97
N GLU A 926 10.85 4.23 19.17
CA GLU A 926 10.79 5.14 20.32
C GLU A 926 12.21 5.52 20.80
N LEU A 927 12.46 6.84 20.90
CA LEU A 927 13.78 7.40 21.20
C LEU A 927 13.87 7.94 22.63
N GLN A 928 15.06 7.75 23.22
CA GLN A 928 15.46 8.39 24.47
C GLN A 928 16.32 9.62 24.15
N ASP A 929 16.28 10.66 24.99
CA ASP A 929 17.07 11.88 24.80
C ASP A 929 16.77 12.64 23.49
N MET A 930 15.59 13.25 23.45
CA MET A 930 15.15 14.08 22.32
C MET A 930 16.05 15.29 22.07
N ASP A 931 16.75 15.79 23.08
CA ASP A 931 17.59 16.99 22.96
C ASP A 931 18.84 16.69 22.14
N MET A 932 19.49 15.55 22.39
CA MET A 932 20.58 15.06 21.57
C MET A 932 20.14 14.86 20.11
N PHE A 933 18.97 14.26 19.90
CA PHE A 933 18.42 14.04 18.56
C PHE A 933 18.21 15.35 17.79
N LEU A 934 17.50 16.32 18.38
CA LEU A 934 17.26 17.61 17.74
C LEU A 934 18.57 18.39 17.51
N GLY A 935 19.55 18.27 18.42
CA GLY A 935 20.88 18.84 18.27
C GLY A 935 21.64 18.27 17.07
N LEU A 936 21.63 16.94 16.90
CA LEU A 936 22.25 16.29 15.74
C LEU A 936 21.58 16.70 14.42
N ILE A 937 20.25 16.78 14.39
CA ILE A 937 19.51 17.24 13.19
C ILE A 937 19.92 18.66 12.80
N ARG A 938 19.95 19.60 13.74
CA ARG A 938 20.44 20.96 13.47
C ARG A 938 21.87 20.98 12.98
N ARG A 939 22.73 20.09 13.51
CA ARG A 939 24.11 20.00 13.08
C ARG A 939 24.22 19.52 11.63
N VAL A 940 23.45 18.50 11.24
CA VAL A 940 23.36 18.03 9.84
C VAL A 940 22.93 19.17 8.91
N MET A 941 21.95 19.97 9.31
CA MET A 941 21.43 21.08 8.51
C MET A 941 22.48 22.17 8.22
N HIS A 942 23.36 22.45 9.19
CA HIS A 942 24.41 23.45 9.07
C HIS A 942 25.68 22.98 8.34
N LEU A 943 25.79 21.69 7.98
CA LEU A 943 26.92 21.20 7.18
C LEU A 943 26.90 21.81 5.76
N PRO A 944 28.07 22.03 5.14
CA PRO A 944 28.19 22.64 3.82
C PRO A 944 27.89 21.64 2.68
N LEU A 945 26.69 21.06 2.69
CA LEU A 945 26.26 20.05 1.72
C LEU A 945 25.90 20.67 0.38
N ALA A 946 26.20 19.96 -0.72
CA ALA A 946 25.71 20.31 -2.06
C ALA A 946 24.17 20.36 -2.10
N ALA A 947 23.60 21.21 -2.95
CA ALA A 947 22.15 21.33 -3.07
C ALA A 947 21.52 20.17 -3.87
N ASP A 948 22.26 19.59 -4.81
CA ASP A 948 21.80 18.49 -5.66
C ASP A 948 22.32 17.14 -5.14
N THR A 949 21.60 16.06 -5.43
CA THR A 949 22.00 14.69 -5.05
C THR A 949 23.06 14.09 -5.97
N GLY A 950 23.28 14.68 -7.15
CA GLY A 950 24.13 14.13 -8.20
C GLY A 950 23.51 12.96 -8.98
N MET A 951 22.24 12.61 -8.72
CA MET A 951 21.52 11.55 -9.43
C MET A 951 21.23 11.95 -10.88
N THR A 952 21.41 11.03 -11.82
CA THR A 952 21.15 11.26 -13.25
C THR A 952 20.26 10.16 -13.85
N SER A 953 19.34 10.53 -14.74
CA SER A 953 18.58 9.62 -15.59
C SER A 953 19.04 9.79 -17.04
N ASN A 954 19.49 8.70 -17.67
CA ASN A 954 20.06 8.70 -19.04
C ASN A 954 21.21 9.70 -19.26
N GLY A 955 21.97 10.02 -18.21
CA GLY A 955 23.09 10.97 -18.26
C GLY A 955 22.73 12.43 -17.97
N GLU A 956 21.45 12.76 -17.77
CA GLU A 956 20.97 14.10 -17.38
C GLU A 956 20.58 14.12 -15.90
N PRO A 957 20.74 15.24 -15.16
CA PRO A 957 20.28 15.35 -13.76
C PRO A 957 18.81 14.95 -13.59
N LEU A 958 18.54 14.10 -12.60
CA LEU A 958 17.20 13.65 -12.28
C LEU A 958 16.36 14.87 -11.85
N ASN A 959 15.27 15.18 -12.58
CA ASN A 959 14.42 16.34 -12.30
C ASN A 959 13.11 15.93 -11.59
N GLN A 960 13.25 15.20 -10.49
CA GLN A 960 12.14 14.67 -9.69
C GLN A 960 12.28 15.13 -8.22
N PRO A 961 11.73 16.30 -7.86
CA PRO A 961 11.82 16.91 -6.53
C PRO A 961 11.55 15.99 -5.34
N VAL A 962 10.52 15.13 -5.41
CA VAL A 962 10.20 14.22 -4.30
C VAL A 962 11.24 13.11 -4.18
N THR A 963 11.67 12.52 -5.30
CA THR A 963 12.71 11.48 -5.34
C THR A 963 14.05 12.01 -4.86
N GLU A 964 14.43 13.22 -5.26
CA GLU A 964 15.64 13.87 -4.74
C GLU A 964 15.52 14.11 -3.23
N ALA A 965 14.37 14.61 -2.76
CA ALA A 965 14.17 14.93 -1.35
C ALA A 965 14.32 13.70 -0.46
N ILE A 966 13.75 12.55 -0.82
CA ILE A 966 13.86 11.33 0.00
C ILE A 966 15.28 10.73 0.03
N ASN A 967 16.16 11.09 -0.90
CA ASN A 967 17.53 10.57 -0.99
C ASN A 967 18.60 11.55 -0.48
N HIS A 968 18.25 12.82 -0.30
CA HIS A 968 19.19 13.85 0.16
C HIS A 968 19.35 13.82 1.70
N PRO A 969 20.56 14.08 2.27
CA PRO A 969 20.76 14.08 3.74
C PRO A 969 19.85 15.03 4.52
N ILE A 970 19.54 16.22 3.97
CA ILE A 970 18.57 17.15 4.58
C ILE A 970 17.15 16.56 4.56
N GLY A 971 16.81 15.83 3.52
CA GLY A 971 15.52 15.16 3.44
C GLY A 971 15.42 13.99 4.41
N HIS A 972 16.45 13.15 4.54
CA HIS A 972 16.51 12.14 5.61
C HIS A 972 16.35 12.77 7.00
N ALA A 973 17.04 13.87 7.29
CA ALA A 973 16.92 14.58 8.56
C ALA A 973 15.49 15.10 8.80
N THR A 974 14.85 15.65 7.76
CA THR A 974 13.45 16.11 7.82
C THR A 974 12.48 14.94 8.01
N GLN A 975 12.67 13.85 7.27
CA GLN A 975 11.87 12.62 7.40
C GLN A 975 11.99 12.03 8.80
N SER A 976 13.19 12.08 9.39
CA SER A 976 13.42 11.61 10.76
C SER A 976 12.65 12.44 11.79
N LEU A 977 12.55 13.76 11.60
CA LEU A 977 11.73 14.65 12.45
C LEU A 977 10.24 14.34 12.30
N LEU A 978 9.75 14.16 11.07
CA LEU A 978 8.35 13.78 10.78
C LEU A 978 8.01 12.40 11.38
N ASN A 979 8.93 11.44 11.23
CA ASN A 979 9.19 10.25 12.05
C ASN A 979 8.58 10.32 13.46
N ILE A 980 9.16 11.23 14.23
CA ILE A 980 8.90 11.38 15.66
C ILE A 980 7.62 12.17 15.89
N TRP A 981 7.40 13.23 15.11
CA TRP A 981 6.25 14.10 15.24
C TRP A 981 4.94 13.33 15.05
N GLU A 982 4.83 12.52 13.99
CA GLU A 982 3.61 11.78 13.67
C GLU A 982 3.25 10.71 14.72
N ARG A 983 4.22 10.20 15.48
CA ARG A 983 3.96 9.24 16.56
C ARG A 983 3.35 9.84 17.81
N SER A 984 3.44 11.17 17.98
CA SER A 984 3.01 11.84 19.21
C SER A 984 1.48 11.93 19.38
N SER A 985 0.69 11.18 18.61
CA SER A 985 -0.78 11.21 18.62
C SER A 985 -1.36 12.61 18.40
N LEU A 986 -1.05 13.18 17.23
CA LEU A 986 -1.40 14.55 16.84
C LEU A 986 -2.90 14.84 16.98
N SER A 987 -3.24 16.00 17.54
CA SER A 987 -4.60 16.57 17.56
C SER A 987 -4.62 17.97 16.95
N ASP A 988 -5.79 18.37 16.45
CA ASP A 988 -6.00 19.72 15.93
C ASP A 988 -5.67 20.78 16.99
N GLY A 989 -4.87 21.78 16.61
CA GLY A 989 -4.56 22.94 17.46
C GLY A 989 -3.54 22.69 18.58
N ASP A 990 -2.87 21.53 18.61
CA ASP A 990 -1.82 21.24 19.61
C ASP A 990 -0.64 22.22 19.55
N GLY A 991 -0.41 22.85 18.39
CA GLY A 991 0.79 23.65 18.12
C GLY A 991 2.01 22.76 17.88
N LEU A 992 3.01 23.29 17.16
CA LEU A 992 4.28 22.57 17.00
C LEU A 992 5.09 22.63 18.31
N PRO A 993 5.72 21.52 18.75
CA PRO A 993 6.65 21.56 19.87
C PRO A 993 7.76 22.57 19.62
N GLU A 994 7.99 23.50 20.56
CA GLU A 994 8.81 24.71 20.35
C GLU A 994 10.15 24.45 19.63
N ARG A 995 10.96 23.50 20.11
CA ARG A 995 12.27 23.19 19.53
C ARG A 995 12.18 22.59 18.12
N MET A 996 11.18 21.76 17.87
CA MET A 996 10.93 21.16 16.55
C MET A 996 10.39 22.22 15.58
N GLY A 997 9.48 23.07 16.05
CA GLY A 997 8.96 24.21 15.28
C GLY A 997 10.06 25.18 14.83
N GLN A 998 11.05 25.45 15.67
CA GLN A 998 12.24 26.25 15.29
C GLN A 998 13.02 25.59 14.14
N ILE A 999 13.21 24.27 14.17
CA ILE A 999 13.93 23.55 13.10
C ILE A 999 13.13 23.56 11.80
N PHE A 1000 11.82 23.34 11.87
CA PHE A 1000 10.96 23.44 10.68
C PHE A 1000 10.97 24.86 10.10
N THR A 1001 10.96 25.90 10.94
CA THR A 1001 11.10 27.29 10.48
C THR A 1001 12.43 27.51 9.76
N GLU A 1002 13.53 26.96 10.27
CA GLU A 1002 14.85 27.08 9.63
C GLU A 1002 14.88 26.38 8.26
N LEU A 1003 14.29 25.19 8.13
CA LEU A 1003 14.14 24.49 6.84
C LEU A 1003 13.31 25.29 5.81
N CYS A 1004 12.43 26.16 6.28
CA CYS A 1004 11.65 27.05 5.41
C CYS A 1004 12.46 28.24 4.86
N ASP A 1005 13.73 28.45 5.23
CA ASP A 1005 14.53 29.54 4.66
C ASP A 1005 14.82 29.32 3.16
N PRO A 1006 14.30 30.17 2.24
CA PRO A 1006 14.55 30.02 0.82
C PRO A 1006 15.96 30.46 0.39
N GLN A 1007 16.72 31.17 1.24
CA GLN A 1007 18.09 31.59 0.92
C GLN A 1007 19.10 30.44 0.96
N VAL A 1008 18.73 29.32 1.60
CA VAL A 1008 19.56 28.12 1.70
C VAL A 1008 19.04 27.06 0.72
N GLU A 1009 19.70 26.90 -0.42
CA GLU A 1009 19.23 26.03 -1.52
C GLU A 1009 19.03 24.57 -1.09
N ARG A 1010 19.96 24.00 -0.30
CA ARG A 1010 19.88 22.60 0.18
C ARG A 1010 18.65 22.31 1.06
N TYR A 1011 18.02 23.33 1.64
CA TYR A 1011 16.81 23.16 2.46
C TYR A 1011 15.53 22.93 1.63
N ARG A 1012 15.60 23.08 0.30
CA ARG A 1012 14.49 22.76 -0.62
C ARG A 1012 13.94 21.34 -0.40
N HIS A 1013 14.81 20.38 -0.13
CA HIS A 1013 14.44 18.98 0.14
C HIS A 1013 13.58 18.84 1.40
N GLY A 1014 13.90 19.61 2.45
CA GLY A 1014 13.08 19.65 3.66
C GLY A 1014 11.69 20.25 3.40
N ARG A 1015 11.61 21.34 2.62
CA ARG A 1015 10.33 21.97 2.26
C ARG A 1015 9.42 21.06 1.45
N VAL A 1016 9.96 20.27 0.52
CA VAL A 1016 9.21 19.24 -0.22
C VAL A 1016 8.56 18.23 0.73
N LEU A 1017 9.33 17.72 1.70
CA LEU A 1017 8.81 16.74 2.67
C LEU A 1017 7.81 17.37 3.65
N LEU A 1018 8.03 18.61 4.10
CA LEU A 1018 7.05 19.34 4.91
C LEU A 1018 5.75 19.59 4.13
N ALA A 1019 5.85 19.95 2.85
CA ALA A 1019 4.69 20.12 1.97
C ALA A 1019 3.89 18.81 1.79
N SER A 1020 4.57 17.67 1.78
CA SER A 1020 3.90 16.35 1.77
C SER A 1020 3.08 16.06 3.04
N ARG A 1021 3.27 16.85 4.11
CA ARG A 1021 2.53 16.81 5.39
C ARG A 1021 1.73 18.08 5.66
N LEU A 1022 1.51 18.91 4.64
CA LEU A 1022 0.91 20.24 4.77
C LEU A 1022 -0.43 20.25 5.53
N ILE A 1023 -1.31 19.28 5.28
CA ILE A 1023 -2.60 19.20 5.96
C ILE A 1023 -2.44 18.93 7.44
N ALA A 1024 -1.58 17.98 7.82
CA ALA A 1024 -1.32 17.69 9.22
C ALA A 1024 -0.70 18.92 9.92
N LEU A 1025 0.29 19.56 9.28
CA LEU A 1025 0.95 20.76 9.82
C LEU A 1025 -0.05 21.90 10.01
N PHE A 1026 -0.94 22.13 9.04
CA PHE A 1026 -1.95 23.18 9.13
C PHE A 1026 -3.01 22.90 10.20
N ARG A 1027 -3.39 21.64 10.40
CA ARG A 1027 -4.36 21.24 11.43
C ARG A 1027 -3.78 21.36 12.83
N VAL A 1028 -2.51 20.98 13.02
CA VAL A 1028 -1.81 21.07 14.31
C VAL A 1028 -1.43 22.52 14.62
N ASP A 1029 -0.81 23.23 13.68
CA ASP A 1029 -0.36 24.62 13.84
C ASP A 1029 -0.61 25.45 12.57
N GLY A 1030 -1.85 25.92 12.44
CA GLY A 1030 -2.27 26.73 11.30
C GLY A 1030 -1.58 28.11 11.24
N ALA A 1031 -1.17 28.68 12.37
CA ALA A 1031 -0.50 29.99 12.41
C ALA A 1031 0.94 29.89 11.88
N TRP A 1032 1.68 28.88 12.35
CA TRP A 1032 3.02 28.59 11.85
C TRP A 1032 3.00 28.26 10.36
N THR A 1033 2.06 27.41 9.92
CA THR A 1033 1.99 26.96 8.52
C THR A 1033 1.74 28.12 7.56
N ARG A 1034 0.83 29.04 7.90
CA ARG A 1034 0.54 30.25 7.10
C ARG A 1034 1.74 31.18 6.98
N THR A 1035 2.55 31.27 8.01
CA THR A 1035 3.67 32.20 8.09
C THR A 1035 4.91 31.65 7.38
N ASN A 1036 5.21 30.36 7.54
CA ASN A 1036 6.49 29.79 7.14
C ASN A 1036 6.41 28.91 5.88
N LEU A 1037 5.31 28.18 5.64
CA LEU A 1037 5.26 27.18 4.58
C LEU A 1037 4.40 27.60 3.37
N LEU A 1038 3.19 28.14 3.60
CA LEU A 1038 2.31 28.58 2.52
C LEU A 1038 2.93 29.63 1.55
N PRO A 1039 3.77 30.57 2.00
CA PRO A 1039 4.41 31.54 1.10
C PRO A 1039 5.19 30.93 -0.07
N HIS A 1040 5.67 29.69 0.07
CA HIS A 1040 6.46 29.00 -0.96
C HIS A 1040 5.61 28.46 -2.12
N PHE A 1041 4.28 28.37 -1.97
CA PHE A 1041 3.36 27.89 -3.02
C PHE A 1041 3.07 28.94 -4.11
N SER A 1042 3.54 30.18 -3.92
CA SER A 1042 3.29 31.29 -4.84
C SER A 1042 4.22 31.26 -6.06
N TRP A 1043 3.67 30.95 -7.23
CA TRP A 1043 4.37 30.99 -8.52
C TRP A 1043 4.95 32.38 -8.82
N ALA A 1044 4.24 33.44 -8.46
CA ALA A 1044 4.69 34.82 -8.63
C ALA A 1044 5.96 35.17 -7.82
N ARG A 1045 6.22 34.48 -6.71
CA ARG A 1045 7.41 34.73 -5.86
C ARG A 1045 8.63 33.98 -6.38
N ASN A 1046 8.50 32.68 -6.60
CA ASN A 1046 9.57 31.82 -7.08
C ASN A 1046 8.98 30.57 -7.75
N PRO A 1047 8.91 30.52 -9.10
CA PRO A 1047 8.33 29.39 -9.83
C PRO A 1047 9.03 28.05 -9.55
N ALA A 1048 10.35 28.07 -9.39
CA ALA A 1048 11.14 26.87 -9.16
C ALA A 1048 10.90 26.29 -7.76
N GLU A 1049 10.67 27.14 -6.76
CA GLU A 1049 10.30 26.70 -5.41
C GLU A 1049 8.84 26.25 -5.36
N ALA A 1050 7.93 27.02 -5.97
CA ALA A 1050 6.51 26.69 -6.05
C ALA A 1050 6.28 25.31 -6.65
N ARG A 1051 6.93 25.00 -7.78
CA ARG A 1051 6.90 23.67 -8.40
C ARG A 1051 7.22 22.57 -7.38
N ARG A 1052 8.34 22.71 -6.65
CA ARG A 1052 8.81 21.69 -5.70
C ARG A 1052 7.84 21.45 -4.54
N VAL A 1053 7.35 22.52 -3.91
CA VAL A 1053 6.39 22.37 -2.80
C VAL A 1053 5.01 21.90 -3.27
N TRP A 1054 4.58 22.26 -4.48
CA TRP A 1054 3.37 21.71 -5.09
C TRP A 1054 3.52 20.22 -5.36
N GLU A 1055 4.62 19.77 -5.96
CA GLU A 1055 4.89 18.34 -6.16
C GLU A 1055 4.95 17.58 -4.82
N GLY A 1056 5.54 18.18 -3.78
CA GLY A 1056 5.51 17.63 -2.42
C GLY A 1056 4.09 17.45 -1.87
N PHE A 1057 3.20 18.45 -2.02
CA PHE A 1057 1.79 18.36 -1.62
C PHE A 1057 1.01 17.33 -2.47
N LEU A 1058 1.27 17.30 -3.78
CA LEU A 1058 0.61 16.42 -4.75
C LEU A 1058 1.12 14.96 -4.70
N TRP A 1059 2.14 14.68 -3.88
CA TRP A 1059 2.57 13.32 -3.56
C TRP A 1059 1.48 12.50 -2.84
N SER A 1060 0.64 13.17 -2.02
CA SER A 1060 -0.50 12.56 -1.33
C SER A 1060 -1.63 13.61 -1.17
N PRO A 1061 -2.28 14.00 -2.28
CA PRO A 1061 -3.20 15.13 -2.31
C PRO A 1061 -4.50 14.78 -1.59
N ARG A 1062 -5.01 15.70 -0.77
CA ARG A 1062 -6.31 15.56 -0.08
C ARG A 1062 -7.03 16.90 -0.01
N LEU A 1063 -8.36 16.86 -0.09
CA LEU A 1063 -9.20 18.05 0.04
C LEU A 1063 -9.39 18.42 1.51
N TYR A 1064 -8.80 19.54 1.92
CA TYR A 1064 -9.05 20.13 3.23
C TYR A 1064 -9.46 21.60 3.07
N ARG A 1065 -10.77 21.87 3.16
CA ARG A 1065 -11.37 23.18 2.83
C ARG A 1065 -10.68 24.39 3.53
N PRO A 1066 -10.37 24.34 4.84
CA PRO A 1066 -9.71 25.47 5.51
C PRO A 1066 -8.32 25.79 4.98
N LEU A 1067 -7.57 24.78 4.53
CA LEU A 1067 -6.28 24.96 3.88
C LEU A 1067 -6.46 25.51 2.46
N LEU A 1068 -7.43 24.99 1.70
CA LEU A 1068 -7.72 25.52 0.36
C LEU A 1068 -8.04 27.01 0.40
N LEU A 1069 -8.88 27.42 1.34
CA LEU A 1069 -9.18 28.85 1.55
C LEU A 1069 -7.94 29.66 1.97
N ALA A 1070 -6.98 29.05 2.67
CA ALA A 1070 -5.78 29.73 3.16
C ALA A 1070 -4.79 30.12 2.05
N PHE A 1071 -4.68 29.31 1.01
CA PHE A 1071 -3.81 29.55 -0.16
C PHE A 1071 -4.62 29.68 -1.47
N LYS A 1072 -5.82 30.26 -1.37
CA LYS A 1072 -6.82 30.26 -2.44
C LYS A 1072 -6.25 30.82 -3.75
N ALA A 1073 -5.51 31.92 -3.67
CA ALA A 1073 -4.93 32.58 -4.84
C ALA A 1073 -3.92 31.66 -5.52
N GLU A 1074 -3.01 31.07 -4.75
CA GLU A 1074 -1.99 30.13 -5.24
C GLU A 1074 -2.62 28.87 -5.83
N PHE A 1075 -3.69 28.34 -5.21
CA PHE A 1075 -4.40 27.16 -5.70
C PHE A 1075 -5.08 27.40 -7.06
N LEU A 1076 -5.68 28.58 -7.28
CA LEU A 1076 -6.28 28.96 -8.56
C LEU A 1076 -5.20 29.23 -9.62
N ASP A 1077 -4.14 29.94 -9.25
CA ASP A 1077 -3.03 30.31 -10.16
C ASP A 1077 -2.27 29.09 -10.70
N THR A 1078 -2.17 28.02 -9.90
CA THR A 1078 -1.53 26.76 -10.29
C THR A 1078 -2.16 26.12 -11.54
N ALA A 1079 -3.42 26.46 -11.86
CA ALA A 1079 -4.05 26.05 -13.11
C ALA A 1079 -3.31 26.51 -14.36
N SER A 1080 -2.67 27.68 -14.32
CA SER A 1080 -1.85 28.22 -15.41
C SER A 1080 -0.45 27.56 -15.49
N HIS A 1081 -0.06 26.86 -14.42
CA HIS A 1081 1.24 26.20 -14.25
C HIS A 1081 1.16 24.67 -14.32
N TYR A 1082 0.07 24.12 -14.88
CA TYR A 1082 -0.13 22.68 -14.97
C TYR A 1082 1.06 21.94 -15.62
N ALA A 1083 1.64 22.52 -16.69
CA ALA A 1083 2.76 21.92 -17.39
C ALA A 1083 4.05 21.86 -16.55
N ASP A 1084 4.18 22.76 -15.57
CA ASP A 1084 5.34 22.83 -14.67
C ASP A 1084 5.31 21.73 -13.60
N LEU A 1085 4.15 21.10 -13.34
CA LEU A 1085 3.97 20.07 -12.31
C LEU A 1085 4.49 18.66 -12.71
N GLY A 1086 4.97 18.49 -13.94
CA GLY A 1086 5.50 17.20 -14.41
C GLY A 1086 4.51 16.04 -14.26
N GLU A 1087 4.96 14.95 -13.63
CA GLU A 1087 4.16 13.74 -13.39
C GLU A 1087 3.01 13.96 -12.39
N HIS A 1088 3.05 15.03 -11.60
CA HIS A 1088 2.04 15.34 -10.58
C HIS A 1088 0.85 16.19 -11.08
N GLY A 1089 0.87 16.59 -12.36
CA GLY A 1089 -0.21 17.40 -12.94
C GLY A 1089 -1.57 16.68 -12.92
N GLU A 1090 -1.60 15.36 -13.12
CA GLU A 1090 -2.83 14.57 -13.17
C GLU A 1090 -3.55 14.57 -11.80
N GLN A 1091 -2.78 14.45 -10.71
CA GLN A 1091 -3.24 14.58 -9.34
C GLN A 1091 -3.84 15.98 -9.08
N PHE A 1092 -3.20 17.04 -9.60
CA PHE A 1092 -3.70 18.40 -9.47
C PHE A 1092 -5.03 18.60 -10.21
N ALA A 1093 -5.15 18.15 -11.47
CA ALA A 1093 -6.40 18.25 -12.22
C ALA A 1093 -7.56 17.52 -11.52
N ALA A 1094 -7.30 16.34 -10.95
CA ALA A 1094 -8.29 15.59 -10.20
C ALA A 1094 -8.75 16.33 -8.93
N ILE A 1095 -7.82 16.76 -8.06
CA ILE A 1095 -8.18 17.46 -6.81
C ILE A 1095 -8.85 18.81 -7.07
N PHE A 1096 -8.41 19.54 -8.11
CA PHE A 1096 -9.00 20.81 -8.53
C PHE A 1096 -10.44 20.62 -9.01
N THR A 1097 -10.69 19.56 -9.79
CA THR A 1097 -12.05 19.20 -10.24
C THR A 1097 -12.96 18.83 -9.07
N TYR A 1098 -12.49 18.02 -8.13
CA TYR A 1098 -13.27 17.69 -6.94
C TYR A 1098 -13.56 18.91 -6.04
N ALA A 1099 -12.64 19.87 -5.97
CA ALA A 1099 -12.86 21.13 -5.26
C ALA A 1099 -13.96 21.99 -5.93
N ALA A 1100 -14.01 22.01 -7.26
CA ALA A 1100 -14.96 22.80 -8.03
C ALA A 1100 -16.36 22.17 -8.14
N LEU A 1101 -16.51 20.86 -7.88
CA LEU A 1101 -17.79 20.16 -7.92
C LEU A 1101 -18.75 20.55 -6.79
N GLY A 1102 -18.24 21.05 -5.66
CA GLY A 1102 -19.05 21.40 -4.49
C GLY A 1102 -18.96 22.90 -4.13
N PRO A 1103 -19.90 23.42 -3.32
CA PRO A 1103 -19.79 24.76 -2.78
C PRO A 1103 -18.58 24.81 -1.84
N LEU A 1104 -17.52 25.47 -2.29
CA LEU A 1104 -16.34 25.74 -1.50
C LEU A 1104 -16.44 27.16 -0.95
N ASP A 1105 -16.66 27.29 0.36
CA ASP A 1105 -16.81 28.58 1.03
C ASP A 1105 -15.63 29.50 0.68
N GLY A 1106 -15.95 30.70 0.20
CA GLY A 1106 -14.97 31.69 -0.22
C GLY A 1106 -14.54 31.61 -1.69
N TYR A 1107 -15.01 30.62 -2.46
CA TYR A 1107 -14.78 30.51 -3.90
C TYR A 1107 -16.05 30.85 -4.69
N THR A 1108 -15.87 31.40 -5.88
CA THR A 1108 -16.95 31.71 -6.82
C THR A 1108 -16.88 30.82 -8.05
N THR A 1109 -18.03 30.64 -8.71
CA THR A 1109 -18.11 29.91 -9.98
C THR A 1109 -17.28 30.57 -11.07
N ASP A 1110 -17.18 31.90 -11.09
CA ASP A 1110 -16.40 32.64 -12.08
C ASP A 1110 -14.90 32.39 -11.89
N GLU A 1111 -14.39 32.38 -10.67
CA GLU A 1111 -12.98 32.06 -10.39
C GLU A 1111 -12.58 30.66 -10.86
N PHE A 1112 -13.44 29.66 -10.64
CA PHE A 1112 -13.20 28.32 -11.16
C PHE A 1112 -13.27 28.30 -12.69
N ARG A 1113 -14.23 28.99 -13.30
CA ARG A 1113 -14.35 29.07 -14.77
C ARG A 1113 -13.07 29.65 -15.39
N ASP A 1114 -12.57 30.75 -14.83
CA ASP A 1114 -11.36 31.42 -15.33
C ASP A 1114 -10.13 30.51 -15.21
N ALA A 1115 -9.98 29.79 -14.10
CA ALA A 1115 -8.90 28.82 -13.91
C ALA A 1115 -9.02 27.59 -14.82
N PHE A 1116 -10.23 27.06 -15.03
CA PHE A 1116 -10.44 25.95 -15.98
C PHE A 1116 -10.19 26.38 -17.44
N ALA A 1117 -10.36 27.66 -17.76
CA ALA A 1117 -10.05 28.19 -19.09
C ALA A 1117 -8.54 28.23 -19.39
N THR A 1118 -7.67 28.23 -18.38
CA THR A 1118 -6.21 28.18 -18.56
C THR A 1118 -5.66 26.75 -18.63
N PHE A 1119 -6.46 25.74 -18.30
CA PHE A 1119 -6.03 24.34 -18.35
C PHE A 1119 -5.64 23.91 -19.77
N PRO A 1120 -4.48 23.27 -19.96
CA PRO A 1120 -4.17 22.63 -21.23
C PRO A 1120 -5.09 21.44 -21.49
N LEU A 1121 -5.17 21.00 -22.75
CA LEU A 1121 -6.03 19.89 -23.17
C LEU A 1121 -5.83 18.62 -22.33
N LYS A 1122 -4.57 18.29 -21.96
CA LYS A 1122 -4.27 17.14 -21.09
C LYS A 1122 -4.96 17.28 -19.72
N ALA A 1123 -4.91 18.46 -19.10
CA ALA A 1123 -5.54 18.69 -17.80
C ALA A 1123 -7.08 18.58 -17.87
N LEU A 1124 -7.68 19.04 -18.97
CA LEU A 1124 -9.12 18.90 -19.20
C LEU A 1124 -9.54 17.45 -19.41
N GLN A 1125 -8.71 16.62 -20.05
CA GLN A 1125 -8.95 15.17 -20.14
C GLN A 1125 -8.99 14.53 -18.76
N GLU A 1126 -8.03 14.85 -17.88
CA GLU A 1126 -8.01 14.35 -16.50
C GLU A 1126 -9.18 14.89 -15.67
N ALA A 1127 -9.59 16.14 -15.89
CA ALA A 1127 -10.79 16.70 -15.27
C ALA A 1127 -12.07 15.98 -15.69
N ALA A 1128 -12.24 15.66 -16.98
CA ALA A 1128 -13.39 14.87 -17.46
C ALA A 1128 -13.42 13.47 -16.83
N GLN A 1129 -12.27 12.83 -16.69
CA GLN A 1129 -12.14 11.56 -15.99
C GLN A 1129 -12.54 11.68 -14.51
N ALA A 1130 -12.07 12.73 -13.82
CA ALA A 1130 -12.42 13.00 -12.44
C ALA A 1130 -13.94 13.26 -12.25
N LEU A 1131 -14.62 13.91 -13.22
CA LEU A 1131 -16.08 14.07 -13.23
C LEU A 1131 -16.82 12.73 -13.33
N SER A 1132 -16.40 11.86 -14.26
CA SER A 1132 -16.97 10.51 -14.39
C SER A 1132 -16.83 9.75 -13.07
N GLN A 1133 -15.64 9.76 -12.49
CA GLN A 1133 -15.36 9.08 -11.22
C GLN A 1133 -16.13 9.68 -10.04
N ALA A 1134 -16.33 11.00 -10.02
CA ALA A 1134 -17.15 11.65 -8.99
C ALA A 1134 -18.59 11.14 -9.04
N LEU A 1135 -19.19 11.08 -10.23
CA LEU A 1135 -20.56 10.63 -10.42
C LEU A 1135 -20.71 9.13 -10.13
N GLU A 1136 -19.75 8.31 -10.56
CA GLU A 1136 -19.69 6.89 -10.22
C GLU A 1136 -19.58 6.66 -8.70
N GLY A 1137 -18.77 7.46 -8.01
CA GLY A 1137 -18.58 7.41 -6.57
C GLY A 1137 -19.78 7.86 -5.74
N ALA A 1138 -20.77 8.52 -6.35
CA ALA A 1138 -22.03 8.90 -5.70
C ALA A 1138 -23.00 7.72 -5.50
N GLY A 1139 -22.71 6.56 -6.10
CA GLY A 1139 -23.44 5.31 -5.85
C GLY A 1139 -24.95 5.43 -6.10
N GLU A 1140 -25.75 5.13 -5.08
CA GLU A 1140 -27.23 5.21 -5.17
C GLU A 1140 -27.76 6.64 -5.32
N GLN A 1141 -26.98 7.68 -4.96
CA GLN A 1141 -27.41 9.08 -5.01
C GLN A 1141 -26.93 9.84 -6.26
N ARG A 1142 -26.43 9.11 -7.26
CA ARG A 1142 -25.90 9.67 -8.51
C ARG A 1142 -26.83 10.63 -9.25
N GLU A 1143 -28.15 10.41 -9.18
CA GLU A 1143 -29.15 11.26 -9.84
C GLU A 1143 -29.22 12.65 -9.20
N GLU A 1144 -29.27 12.70 -7.86
CA GLU A 1144 -29.24 13.95 -7.09
C GLU A 1144 -27.87 14.63 -7.25
N TYR A 1145 -26.77 13.86 -7.21
CA TYR A 1145 -25.42 14.37 -7.41
C TYR A 1145 -25.19 14.99 -8.79
N TRP A 1146 -25.73 14.37 -9.85
CA TRP A 1146 -25.71 14.96 -11.19
C TRP A 1146 -26.40 16.34 -11.18
N GLN A 1147 -27.61 16.43 -10.64
CA GLN A 1147 -28.40 17.67 -10.64
C GLN A 1147 -27.78 18.78 -9.78
N THR A 1148 -27.18 18.45 -8.62
CA THR A 1148 -26.73 19.44 -7.65
C THR A 1148 -25.25 19.83 -7.77
N ARG A 1149 -24.43 19.01 -8.45
CA ARG A 1149 -22.96 19.16 -8.51
C ARG A 1149 -22.44 19.15 -9.94
N VAL A 1150 -22.61 18.04 -10.66
CA VAL A 1150 -21.97 17.84 -11.97
C VAL A 1150 -22.61 18.71 -13.07
N GLN A 1151 -23.94 18.79 -13.12
CA GLN A 1151 -24.65 19.60 -14.11
C GLN A 1151 -24.34 21.10 -13.98
N PRO A 1152 -24.39 21.72 -12.78
CA PRO A 1152 -23.95 23.11 -12.60
C PRO A 1152 -22.49 23.34 -13.01
N PHE A 1153 -21.59 22.41 -12.66
CA PHE A 1153 -20.19 22.48 -13.07
C PHE A 1153 -20.05 22.47 -14.60
N TRP A 1154 -20.69 21.53 -15.29
CA TRP A 1154 -20.68 21.43 -16.75
C TRP A 1154 -21.26 22.67 -17.43
N GLN A 1155 -22.32 23.25 -16.85
CA GLN A 1155 -22.99 24.40 -17.42
C GLN A 1155 -22.20 25.71 -17.23
N HIS A 1156 -21.59 25.90 -16.07
CA HIS A 1156 -21.08 27.21 -15.64
C HIS A 1156 -19.56 27.28 -15.39
N ILE A 1157 -18.84 26.16 -15.34
CA ILE A 1157 -17.39 26.13 -15.07
C ILE A 1157 -16.61 25.55 -16.27
N TRP A 1158 -17.08 24.45 -16.86
CA TRP A 1158 -16.37 23.79 -17.97
C TRP A 1158 -16.16 24.73 -19.18
N PRO A 1159 -14.94 24.80 -19.75
CA PRO A 1159 -14.63 25.68 -20.87
C PRO A 1159 -15.26 25.15 -22.17
N LYS A 1160 -16.14 25.94 -22.80
CA LYS A 1160 -16.89 25.51 -23.99
C LYS A 1160 -16.23 26.01 -25.28
N SER A 1161 -15.53 25.12 -25.98
CA SER A 1161 -14.94 25.40 -27.30
C SER A 1161 -14.96 24.13 -28.17
N ARG A 1162 -15.13 24.29 -29.48
CA ARG A 1162 -15.12 23.19 -30.45
C ARG A 1162 -13.75 22.53 -30.55
N ASP A 1163 -12.68 23.29 -30.34
CA ASP A 1163 -11.29 22.79 -30.43
C ASP A 1163 -10.93 21.84 -29.28
N LEU A 1164 -11.75 21.81 -28.22
CA LEU A 1164 -11.56 20.94 -27.05
C LEU A 1164 -12.29 19.60 -27.18
N VAL A 1165 -13.10 19.41 -28.23
CA VAL A 1165 -13.82 18.15 -28.46
C VAL A 1165 -12.84 17.09 -28.96
N THR A 1166 -12.50 16.14 -28.08
CA THR A 1166 -11.53 15.08 -28.35
C THR A 1166 -12.07 13.71 -27.98
N SER A 1167 -11.49 12.67 -28.59
CA SER A 1167 -11.86 11.26 -28.34
C SER A 1167 -11.76 10.88 -26.86
N ASN A 1168 -10.71 11.31 -26.15
CA ASN A 1168 -10.49 11.02 -24.72
C ASN A 1168 -11.55 11.69 -23.80
N ILE A 1169 -11.92 12.94 -24.10
CA ILE A 1169 -12.98 13.63 -23.35
C ILE A 1169 -14.32 12.96 -23.65
N ALA A 1170 -14.62 12.66 -24.91
CA ALA A 1170 -15.83 11.95 -25.29
C ALA A 1170 -15.96 10.58 -24.59
N GLU A 1171 -14.86 9.85 -24.43
CA GLU A 1171 -14.81 8.60 -23.67
C GLU A 1171 -15.19 8.81 -22.20
N SER A 1172 -14.58 9.78 -21.53
CA SER A 1172 -14.86 10.10 -20.12
C SER A 1172 -16.32 10.55 -19.92
N LEU A 1173 -16.83 11.40 -20.82
CA LEU A 1173 -18.22 11.85 -20.79
C LEU A 1173 -19.21 10.72 -21.08
N THR A 1174 -18.83 9.76 -21.94
CA THR A 1174 -19.65 8.58 -22.19
C THR A 1174 -19.74 7.69 -20.96
N ARG A 1175 -18.61 7.42 -20.30
CA ARG A 1175 -18.59 6.70 -19.01
C ARG A 1175 -19.45 7.40 -17.96
N MET A 1176 -19.33 8.73 -17.86
CA MET A 1176 -20.15 9.56 -16.98
C MET A 1176 -21.65 9.42 -17.29
N SER A 1177 -22.04 9.40 -18.58
CA SER A 1177 -23.43 9.22 -18.96
C SER A 1177 -23.98 7.88 -18.49
N ILE A 1178 -23.27 6.77 -18.75
CA ILE A 1178 -23.64 5.42 -18.33
C ILE A 1178 -23.73 5.33 -16.80
N ALA A 1179 -22.78 5.95 -16.11
CA ALA A 1179 -22.77 6.00 -14.65
C ALA A 1179 -24.02 6.67 -14.07
N GLY A 1180 -24.56 7.70 -14.75
CA GLY A 1180 -25.66 8.55 -14.29
C GLY A 1180 -27.01 7.87 -14.04
N GLY A 1181 -27.18 6.58 -14.35
CA GLY A 1181 -28.39 5.86 -13.95
C GLY A 1181 -29.64 6.38 -14.67
N ARG A 1182 -30.70 6.75 -13.95
CA ARG A 1182 -31.92 7.29 -14.56
C ARG A 1182 -31.73 8.68 -15.17
N SER A 1183 -30.67 9.41 -14.79
CA SER A 1183 -30.30 10.67 -15.43
C SER A 1183 -29.59 10.49 -16.77
N PHE A 1184 -29.41 9.24 -17.25
CA PHE A 1184 -28.76 8.93 -18.53
C PHE A 1184 -29.29 9.79 -19.70
N PRO A 1185 -30.61 9.91 -19.97
CA PRO A 1185 -31.11 10.75 -21.06
C PRO A 1185 -30.77 12.24 -20.90
N ASP A 1186 -30.88 12.77 -19.67
CA ASP A 1186 -30.59 14.17 -19.37
C ASP A 1186 -29.10 14.49 -19.57
N ILE A 1187 -28.22 13.57 -19.18
CA ILE A 1187 -26.77 13.70 -19.39
C ILE A 1187 -26.46 13.68 -20.87
N ILE A 1188 -26.99 12.71 -21.63
CA ILE A 1188 -26.77 12.62 -23.08
C ILE A 1188 -27.21 13.91 -23.76
N ASN A 1189 -28.36 14.47 -23.42
CA ASN A 1189 -28.80 15.75 -23.98
C ASN A 1189 -27.87 16.92 -23.64
N ALA A 1190 -27.21 16.90 -22.48
CA ALA A 1190 -26.28 17.96 -22.06
C ALA A 1190 -24.88 17.85 -22.72
N ILE A 1191 -24.45 16.64 -23.10
CA ILE A 1191 -23.10 16.38 -23.61
C ILE A 1191 -23.05 15.99 -25.09
N HIS A 1192 -24.19 15.81 -25.77
CA HIS A 1192 -24.25 15.19 -27.10
C HIS A 1192 -23.28 15.82 -28.11
N ASP A 1193 -23.19 17.16 -28.13
CA ASP A 1193 -22.33 17.92 -29.05
C ASP A 1193 -20.81 17.73 -28.78
N TRP A 1194 -20.46 17.08 -27.67
CA TRP A 1194 -19.09 16.74 -27.28
C TRP A 1194 -18.73 15.28 -27.57
N LEU A 1195 -19.69 14.49 -28.04
CA LEU A 1195 -19.47 13.09 -28.39
C LEU A 1195 -18.92 13.00 -29.83
N VAL A 1196 -17.77 12.36 -29.96
CA VAL A 1196 -17.12 12.04 -31.23
C VAL A 1196 -16.72 10.56 -31.23
N PRO A 1197 -16.36 9.98 -32.39
CA PRO A 1197 -15.88 8.62 -32.43
C PRO A 1197 -14.74 8.35 -31.43
N ILE A 1198 -14.95 7.37 -30.56
CA ILE A 1198 -13.99 6.97 -29.52
C ILE A 1198 -13.05 5.93 -30.09
N GLY A 1199 -11.72 6.09 -29.94
CA GLY A 1199 -10.75 5.11 -30.46
C GLY A 1199 -10.87 3.71 -29.84
N HIS A 1200 -11.23 3.61 -28.55
CA HIS A 1200 -11.33 2.36 -27.79
C HIS A 1200 -12.74 2.10 -27.27
N LEU A 1201 -13.53 1.35 -28.02
CA LEU A 1201 -14.94 1.16 -27.71
C LEU A 1201 -15.24 0.01 -26.74
N HIS A 1202 -14.36 -0.99 -26.62
CA HIS A 1202 -14.68 -2.25 -25.92
C HIS A 1202 -15.15 -2.03 -24.48
N TYR A 1203 -14.39 -1.27 -23.68
CA TYR A 1203 -14.75 -1.03 -22.29
C TYR A 1203 -16.06 -0.24 -22.14
N VAL A 1204 -16.26 0.79 -22.96
CA VAL A 1204 -17.46 1.64 -22.90
C VAL A 1204 -18.72 0.89 -23.35
N ILE A 1205 -18.61 0.08 -24.40
CA ILE A 1205 -19.74 -0.72 -24.89
C ILE A 1205 -20.05 -1.85 -23.90
N HIS A 1206 -19.04 -2.50 -23.33
CA HIS A 1206 -19.23 -3.48 -22.26
C HIS A 1206 -19.95 -2.87 -21.05
N LEU A 1207 -19.53 -1.68 -20.60
CA LEU A 1207 -20.22 -0.95 -19.52
C LEU A 1207 -21.67 -0.62 -19.88
N LEU A 1208 -21.94 -0.20 -21.14
CA LEU A 1208 -23.29 0.11 -21.59
C LEU A 1208 -24.18 -1.13 -21.59
N ASP A 1209 -23.66 -2.28 -22.05
CA ASP A 1209 -24.35 -3.57 -22.05
C ASP A 1209 -24.67 -4.02 -20.61
N GLU A 1210 -23.67 -4.05 -19.73
CA GLU A 1210 -23.84 -4.42 -18.31
C GLU A 1210 -24.82 -3.50 -17.57
N SER A 1211 -24.89 -2.21 -17.95
CA SER A 1211 -25.75 -1.23 -17.28
C SER A 1211 -27.25 -1.45 -17.53
N GLY A 1212 -27.61 -2.20 -18.58
CA GLY A 1212 -29.00 -2.39 -19.01
C GLY A 1212 -29.67 -1.14 -19.61
N MET A 1213 -28.93 -0.05 -19.84
CA MET A 1213 -29.49 1.21 -20.37
C MET A 1213 -30.07 1.05 -21.78
N CYS A 1214 -29.57 0.11 -22.57
CA CYS A 1214 -30.11 -0.24 -23.89
C CYS A 1214 -31.58 -0.68 -23.82
N MET A 1215 -32.01 -1.31 -22.72
CA MET A 1215 -33.40 -1.72 -22.50
C MET A 1215 -34.26 -0.61 -21.89
N VAL A 1216 -33.71 0.17 -20.96
CA VAL A 1216 -34.46 1.18 -20.20
C VAL A 1216 -34.62 2.49 -20.98
N PHE A 1217 -33.59 2.91 -21.73
CA PHE A 1217 -33.57 4.16 -22.50
C PHE A 1217 -33.05 3.94 -23.94
N PRO A 1218 -33.75 3.12 -24.75
CA PRO A 1218 -33.25 2.64 -26.04
C PRO A 1218 -32.94 3.76 -27.04
N GLU A 1219 -33.73 4.84 -27.07
CA GLU A 1219 -33.48 5.99 -27.96
C GLU A 1219 -32.19 6.75 -27.60
N SER A 1220 -31.96 7.00 -26.30
CA SER A 1220 -30.75 7.69 -25.84
C SER A 1220 -29.50 6.80 -26.01
N ALA A 1221 -29.64 5.49 -25.80
CA ALA A 1221 -28.57 4.52 -26.02
C ALA A 1221 -28.18 4.44 -27.50
N LEU A 1222 -29.16 4.43 -28.41
CA LEU A 1222 -28.91 4.48 -29.85
C LEU A 1222 -28.22 5.79 -30.27
N ARG A 1223 -28.66 6.94 -29.75
CA ARG A 1223 -28.02 8.24 -30.01
C ARG A 1223 -26.56 8.26 -29.53
N LEU A 1224 -26.29 7.69 -28.36
CA LEU A 1224 -24.93 7.56 -27.82
C LEU A 1224 -24.06 6.71 -28.75
N LEU A 1225 -24.49 5.47 -29.05
CA LEU A 1225 -23.78 4.55 -29.94
C LEU A 1225 -23.53 5.16 -31.32
N ALA A 1226 -24.52 5.86 -31.87
CA ALA A 1226 -24.37 6.54 -33.15
C ALA A 1226 -23.27 7.61 -33.14
N ALA A 1227 -23.13 8.35 -32.05
CA ALA A 1227 -22.13 9.40 -31.91
C ALA A 1227 -20.71 8.85 -31.67
N VAL A 1228 -20.57 7.79 -30.87
CA VAL A 1228 -19.25 7.30 -30.43
C VAL A 1228 -18.67 6.18 -31.30
N VAL A 1229 -19.50 5.44 -32.05
CA VAL A 1229 -19.03 4.37 -32.92
C VAL A 1229 -18.64 4.94 -34.30
N GLY A 1230 -17.33 4.90 -34.58
CA GLY A 1230 -16.74 5.21 -35.89
C GLY A 1230 -16.36 3.96 -36.70
N GLU A 1231 -15.73 4.15 -37.86
CA GLU A 1231 -15.22 3.04 -38.68
C GLU A 1231 -13.91 2.47 -38.11
N GLN A 1232 -14.01 1.43 -37.27
CA GLN A 1232 -12.85 0.73 -36.72
C GLN A 1232 -12.65 -0.66 -37.35
N THR A 1233 -11.41 -1.16 -37.28
CA THR A 1233 -11.01 -2.45 -37.85
C THR A 1233 -11.73 -3.63 -37.18
N TRP A 1234 -11.95 -3.57 -35.86
CA TRP A 1234 -12.55 -4.64 -35.07
C TRP A 1234 -13.67 -4.09 -34.17
N PRO A 1235 -14.95 -4.34 -34.48
CA PRO A 1235 -16.05 -3.92 -33.60
C PRO A 1235 -16.09 -4.78 -32.31
N PRO A 1236 -16.41 -4.19 -31.15
CA PRO A 1236 -16.62 -4.96 -29.91
C PRO A 1236 -17.77 -5.95 -30.04
N SER A 1237 -17.60 -7.16 -29.49
CA SER A 1237 -18.61 -8.24 -29.51
C SER A 1237 -19.93 -7.81 -28.87
N GLU A 1238 -19.86 -6.98 -27.83
CA GLU A 1238 -20.99 -6.52 -27.03
C GLU A 1238 -21.85 -5.49 -27.77
N LEU A 1239 -21.34 -4.88 -28.85
CA LEU A 1239 -22.08 -3.90 -29.66
C LEU A 1239 -23.34 -4.53 -30.26
N ARG A 1240 -23.28 -5.82 -30.61
CA ARG A 1240 -24.44 -6.57 -31.09
C ARG A 1240 -25.51 -6.71 -30.00
N SER A 1241 -25.11 -7.15 -28.81
CA SER A 1241 -26.02 -7.31 -27.66
C SER A 1241 -26.74 -6.00 -27.35
N CYS A 1242 -26.03 -4.87 -27.41
CA CYS A 1242 -26.61 -3.54 -27.25
C CYS A 1242 -27.68 -3.23 -28.31
N LEU A 1243 -27.39 -3.46 -29.60
CA LEU A 1243 -28.34 -3.21 -30.69
C LEU A 1243 -29.58 -4.13 -30.61
N GLU A 1244 -29.37 -5.41 -30.32
CA GLU A 1244 -30.45 -6.37 -30.11
C GLU A 1244 -31.36 -5.96 -28.95
N SER A 1245 -30.77 -5.54 -27.83
CA SER A 1245 -31.51 -5.00 -26.68
C SER A 1245 -32.32 -3.75 -27.04
N ILE A 1246 -31.76 -2.82 -27.81
CA ILE A 1246 -32.47 -1.60 -28.27
C ILE A 1246 -33.67 -1.97 -29.16
N ALA A 1247 -33.48 -2.87 -30.13
CA ALA A 1247 -34.55 -3.30 -31.02
C ALA A 1247 -35.64 -4.09 -30.30
N GLN A 1248 -35.28 -4.87 -29.28
CA GLN A 1248 -36.22 -5.58 -28.42
C GLN A 1248 -37.05 -4.62 -27.56
N ALA A 1249 -36.44 -3.58 -27.02
CA ALA A 1249 -37.12 -2.59 -26.18
C ALA A 1249 -38.05 -1.68 -26.99
N GLN A 1250 -37.64 -1.26 -28.20
CA GLN A 1250 -38.45 -0.40 -29.07
C GLN A 1250 -38.21 -0.69 -30.57
N ILE A 1251 -39.14 -1.45 -31.17
CA ILE A 1251 -39.03 -1.98 -32.54
C ILE A 1251 -38.82 -0.88 -33.59
N ASP A 1252 -39.49 0.27 -33.44
CA ASP A 1252 -39.43 1.39 -34.40
C ASP A 1252 -38.02 2.00 -34.54
N LEU A 1253 -37.13 1.78 -33.56
CA LEU A 1253 -35.75 2.25 -33.64
C LEU A 1253 -34.90 1.44 -34.61
N ALA A 1254 -35.28 0.20 -34.95
CA ALA A 1254 -34.57 -0.61 -35.94
C ALA A 1254 -34.68 -0.02 -37.37
N GLU A 1255 -35.70 0.79 -37.61
CA GLU A 1255 -35.94 1.48 -38.88
C GLU A 1255 -35.15 2.80 -39.00
N ARG A 1256 -34.53 3.27 -37.90
CA ARG A 1256 -33.77 4.52 -37.88
C ARG A 1256 -32.46 4.40 -38.68
N PRO A 1257 -32.06 5.45 -39.42
CA PRO A 1257 -30.80 5.46 -40.18
C PRO A 1257 -29.56 5.14 -39.34
N GLU A 1258 -29.55 5.62 -38.09
CA GLU A 1258 -28.45 5.42 -37.14
C GLU A 1258 -28.26 3.93 -36.78
N TYR A 1259 -29.37 3.23 -36.52
CA TYR A 1259 -29.38 1.80 -36.22
C TYR A 1259 -28.89 0.99 -37.42
N ARG A 1260 -29.46 1.25 -38.60
CA ARG A 1260 -29.08 0.58 -39.85
C ARG A 1260 -27.60 0.75 -40.17
N ARG A 1261 -27.04 1.94 -39.97
CA ARG A 1261 -25.59 2.22 -40.15
C ARG A 1261 -24.73 1.34 -39.24
N LEU A 1262 -25.09 1.21 -37.95
CA LEU A 1262 -24.34 0.40 -36.98
C LEU A 1262 -24.45 -1.11 -37.28
N THR A 1263 -25.62 -1.59 -37.69
CA THR A 1263 -25.81 -2.98 -38.11
C THR A 1263 -25.05 -3.30 -39.40
N GLU A 1264 -25.06 -2.39 -40.38
CA GLU A 1264 -24.28 -2.55 -41.61
C GLU A 1264 -22.78 -2.56 -41.33
N TYR A 1265 -22.32 -1.72 -40.40
CA TYR A 1265 -20.94 -1.72 -39.91
C TYR A 1265 -20.53 -3.08 -39.32
N LEU A 1266 -21.35 -3.70 -38.47
CA LEU A 1266 -21.10 -5.05 -37.94
C LEU A 1266 -21.03 -6.12 -39.05
N ARG A 1267 -21.96 -6.08 -40.01
CA ARG A 1267 -22.01 -7.02 -41.14
C ARG A 1267 -20.78 -6.92 -42.02
N ARG A 1268 -20.30 -5.70 -42.32
CA ARG A 1268 -19.08 -5.47 -43.13
C ARG A 1268 -17.81 -6.05 -42.49
N ARG A 1269 -17.80 -6.27 -41.18
CA ARG A 1269 -16.63 -6.74 -40.41
C ARG A 1269 -16.71 -8.22 -39.99
N GLY A 1270 -17.62 -9.00 -40.59
CA GLY A 1270 -17.65 -10.46 -40.41
C GLY A 1270 -18.29 -10.93 -39.11
N GLN A 1271 -19.00 -10.05 -38.39
CA GLN A 1271 -19.87 -10.42 -37.28
C GLN A 1271 -21.33 -10.36 -37.78
N PRO A 1272 -21.95 -11.48 -38.23
CA PRO A 1272 -23.26 -11.51 -38.88
C PRO A 1272 -24.44 -11.24 -37.95
#